data_AF-A0A1W0W4L3-F1
#
_entry.id   AF-A0A1W0W4L3-F1
#
_cell.length_a   1.000
_cell.length_b   1.000
_cell.length_c   1.000
_cell.angle_alpha   90.00
_cell.angle_beta   90.00
_cell.angle_gamma   90.00
#
_symmetry.space_group_name_H-M   'P 1'
#
loop_
_entity.id
_entity.type
_entity.pdbx_description
1 polymer ?
#
loop_
_entity_poly.entity_id
_entity_poly.type
_entity_poly.pdbx_seq_one_letter_code
_entity_poly.pdbx_strand_id
1 'polypeptide(L)'
;MATVSADIDRLQRRLASDGQRIKLPSSIRTDLSRMTRALYRLQGILTNVEKQPFDGSREPCLSKIKQNIYDVEDILDELENGSFRAQRSSRGWKLAEASDLWSQVAFSFSSNHSVLHCRMMNKMKKIRKSLDHASEDSFIFTLLHHRADADQSDHNVFDENAIIGRNKDKENVRVLLLSNSEQKISIIPIVGLGGLGKTALAQLIFSDQDERYNFDLRVWINLNMSYDFNSIASAIISEVNITEEGTSQVNGGEYNPQILMNCLLEVLNDKRCLIVLDGLWSIDEGQLLHLKRMLQSTQNTKIIVTTCSENVANLMHTVRPYKLDPLSEENCWTIFSQRVFGGGDNSDLTRIGKQIVNKCEGIPGVIHSLGAFMHDNGTSTWNWNDKNEELWKLEKQFPLQINLFSSVKQIYYKMPLALKSCLSYLSMFPKGSNIRMENVITQWAALGILGSTHGSLPVYAQGRKYIQELLSVFFLEAHDKSTDFGINHASASKVFKMHSLVHEFARYVTSHDLFILDGERMRNDNPGNRTSGYALLTRCSDKSKVSRGFLKSVRAICLKDCRGTKLIEKIFSALKHLRVLDLSRCSFLELPSSICQLTHLRYIDISCSAIQSLPDQMSSVQHLEALDLSGTCIQVLPDFVRTFKKLTYLNLQECWELRHLPSKLDDIKSLQHLNLSCCPAAHQLVESISGFQELRFLDISSCTELQTLPESFVRLTNLEDLILSKCTRLKKLPESFGDKLCFLRFLNISYCCELEEVPASLGRLASLEVLILSGCNRIQNLPQSFSDIAFLRMLDLSGCADLHMDLGMLPNNNLENLNVDGCCKVYAMPGWTVNFPKLLPECLQTCDQHVRRLIEHKQACPNHSELEISNELNVLDETGEAMASQSFQHAGDSECTTKKVIEDSSAHTSPKIPLHGTTPTGVQLKSAGSFFGASTIRFSKMSRCFMCTTDLKMNSQGEGEGEHMDMVRVFSYNELQTATHKFSEANKIGEGSIGSVFRGRLKDGMAVAVKLLHDSKQGRREFLAELTAISGIVHENLITLVGCCCERSHRILVYNYLENKSLADKLLGSSSSTIQLSWRARVKIAIGVARGLAFLHEEIRPSIIHRDIKASHILLDKDFTPKVSGFGLTRLLPPITTSMATRVAGTIGYMAPEYAIRGQVTKKADIFSFGIVLLEIVSGKCNHDSRLPQEDQFLLKRTWRSSEEGNLVEIIDKDLGDDLDVEEACRFLNVGLLCTQNEMARRPNMRNIVKMLTGEKGVSVVKVTRPIMLWSDLLELKT
;
A
#
# COMPACT_ATOMS: atom_id res chain seq x y z
N MET A 1 -18.54 6.47 -2.63
CA MET A 1 -17.78 5.82 -3.73
C MET A 1 -16.63 4.98 -3.18
N ALA A 2 -15.61 5.59 -2.55
CA ALA A 2 -14.42 4.90 -2.02
C ALA A 2 -14.68 3.66 -1.16
N THR A 3 -15.69 3.69 -0.28
CA THR A 3 -16.11 2.53 0.53
C THR A 3 -16.54 1.34 -0.33
N VAL A 4 -17.40 1.56 -1.33
CA VAL A 4 -17.83 0.53 -2.29
C VAL A 4 -16.65 0.02 -3.13
N SER A 5 -15.72 0.91 -3.53
CA SER A 5 -14.49 0.56 -4.24
C SER A 5 -13.63 -0.44 -3.44
N ALA A 6 -13.51 -0.22 -2.12
CA ALA A 6 -12.79 -1.11 -1.21
C ALA A 6 -13.57 -2.40 -0.84
N ASP A 7 -14.91 -2.36 -0.80
CA ASP A 7 -15.74 -3.57 -0.70
C ASP A 7 -15.57 -4.48 -1.92
N ILE A 8 -15.46 -3.91 -3.13
CA ILE A 8 -15.20 -4.66 -4.36
C ILE A 8 -13.80 -5.31 -4.30
N ASP A 9 -12.78 -4.56 -3.91
CA ASP A 9 -11.42 -5.08 -3.71
C ASP A 9 -11.37 -6.28 -2.75
N ARG A 10 -12.04 -6.17 -1.59
CA ARG A 10 -12.17 -7.27 -0.62
C ARG A 10 -12.80 -8.51 -1.27
N LEU A 11 -13.92 -8.35 -1.98
CA LEU A 11 -14.61 -9.46 -2.63
C LEU A 11 -13.77 -10.07 -3.77
N GLN A 12 -13.04 -9.27 -4.54
CA GLN A 12 -12.12 -9.76 -5.58
C GLN A 12 -10.97 -10.58 -4.99
N ARG A 13 -10.32 -10.09 -3.92
CA ARG A 13 -9.25 -10.82 -3.21
C ARG A 13 -9.74 -12.17 -2.70
N ARG A 14 -10.96 -12.22 -2.12
CA ARG A 14 -11.61 -13.47 -1.72
C ARG A 14 -11.92 -14.40 -2.91
N LEU A 15 -12.48 -13.88 -4.00
CA LEU A 15 -12.78 -14.68 -5.19
C LEU A 15 -11.51 -15.27 -5.82
N ALA A 16 -10.36 -14.60 -5.68
CA ALA A 16 -9.06 -15.10 -6.11
C ALA A 16 -8.50 -16.22 -5.19
N SER A 17 -8.67 -16.13 -3.86
CA SER A 17 -8.24 -17.18 -2.92
C SER A 17 -9.11 -18.44 -3.00
N ASP A 18 -10.43 -18.25 -3.03
CA ASP A 18 -11.39 -19.32 -2.80
C ASP A 18 -11.65 -20.11 -4.09
N GLY A 19 -11.50 -19.45 -5.25
CA GLY A 19 -11.65 -20.05 -6.58
C GLY A 19 -10.67 -21.18 -6.91
N GLN A 20 -9.55 -21.29 -6.18
CA GLN A 20 -8.63 -22.43 -6.27
C GLN A 20 -8.96 -23.57 -5.28
N ARG A 21 -9.67 -23.28 -4.18
CA ARG A 21 -9.85 -24.21 -3.05
C ARG A 21 -11.17 -24.98 -3.08
N ILE A 22 -12.24 -24.42 -3.66
CA ILE A 22 -13.58 -25.04 -3.64
C ILE A 22 -13.87 -25.78 -4.97
N LYS A 23 -14.22 -27.08 -4.89
CA LYS A 23 -14.67 -27.88 -6.05
C LYS A 23 -16.10 -27.51 -6.49
N LEU A 24 -16.26 -26.30 -7.03
CA LEU A 24 -17.55 -25.79 -7.52
C LEU A 24 -17.95 -26.38 -8.89
N PRO A 25 -19.26 -26.63 -9.13
CA PRO A 25 -19.80 -26.97 -10.45
C PRO A 25 -19.45 -25.93 -11.53
N SER A 26 -19.35 -26.39 -12.78
CA SER A 26 -18.96 -25.57 -13.93
C SER A 26 -19.87 -24.37 -14.18
N SER A 27 -21.17 -24.50 -13.92
CA SER A 27 -22.16 -23.41 -14.00
C SER A 27 -21.86 -22.31 -12.97
N ILE A 28 -21.75 -22.66 -11.69
CA ILE A 28 -21.42 -21.72 -10.61
C ILE A 28 -20.05 -21.05 -10.86
N ARG A 29 -19.04 -21.82 -11.29
CA ARG A 29 -17.72 -21.27 -11.65
C ARG A 29 -17.81 -20.25 -12.79
N THR A 30 -18.55 -20.55 -13.86
CA THR A 30 -18.78 -19.64 -14.99
C THR A 30 -19.52 -18.38 -14.55
N ASP A 31 -20.50 -18.54 -13.68
CA ASP A 31 -21.33 -17.45 -13.15
C ASP A 31 -20.52 -16.51 -12.25
N LEU A 32 -19.68 -17.04 -11.35
CA LEU A 32 -18.69 -16.26 -10.58
C LEU A 32 -17.71 -15.55 -11.54
N SER A 33 -17.15 -16.23 -12.54
CA SER A 33 -16.22 -15.62 -13.51
C SER A 33 -16.83 -14.51 -14.38
N ARG A 34 -18.15 -14.46 -14.54
CA ARG A 34 -18.85 -13.30 -15.13
C ARG A 34 -18.94 -12.15 -14.12
N MET A 35 -19.40 -12.44 -12.90
CA MET A 35 -19.58 -11.46 -11.83
C MET A 35 -18.24 -10.80 -11.41
N THR A 36 -17.15 -11.55 -11.35
CA THR A 36 -15.79 -11.03 -11.14
C THR A 36 -15.39 -10.00 -12.20
N ARG A 37 -15.76 -10.22 -13.48
CA ARG A 37 -15.47 -9.26 -14.57
C ARG A 37 -16.28 -7.96 -14.43
N ALA A 38 -17.56 -8.06 -14.07
CA ALA A 38 -18.39 -6.88 -13.77
C ALA A 38 -17.82 -6.08 -12.58
N LEU A 39 -17.37 -6.76 -11.52
CA LEU A 39 -16.72 -6.14 -10.38
C LEU A 39 -15.42 -5.39 -10.76
N TYR A 40 -14.56 -5.98 -11.59
CA TYR A 40 -13.36 -5.28 -12.12
C TYR A 40 -13.72 -4.03 -12.94
N ARG A 41 -14.76 -4.06 -13.78
CA ARG A 41 -15.25 -2.87 -14.50
C ARG A 41 -15.67 -1.77 -13.52
N LEU A 42 -16.52 -2.10 -12.55
CA LEU A 42 -17.05 -1.16 -11.55
C LEU A 42 -15.95 -0.52 -10.69
N GLN A 43 -14.98 -1.31 -10.22
CA GLN A 43 -13.84 -0.82 -9.45
C GLN A 43 -12.98 0.17 -10.25
N GLY A 44 -12.70 -0.14 -11.52
CA GLY A 44 -11.93 0.74 -12.40
C GLY A 44 -12.62 2.08 -12.64
N ILE A 45 -13.95 2.12 -12.71
CA ILE A 45 -14.70 3.37 -12.84
C ILE A 45 -14.73 4.13 -11.51
N LEU A 46 -15.09 3.46 -10.41
CA LEU A 46 -15.16 4.08 -9.07
C LEU A 46 -13.83 4.72 -8.65
N THR A 47 -12.70 4.04 -8.86
CA THR A 47 -11.36 4.54 -8.51
C THR A 47 -11.00 5.84 -9.26
N ASN A 48 -11.47 6.00 -10.50
CA ASN A 48 -11.25 7.23 -11.28
C ASN A 48 -12.17 8.38 -10.86
N VAL A 49 -13.39 8.08 -10.44
CA VAL A 49 -14.44 9.07 -10.11
C VAL A 49 -14.44 9.45 -8.62
N GLU A 50 -13.75 8.69 -7.75
CA GLU A 50 -13.64 8.87 -6.29
C GLU A 50 -13.30 10.29 -5.81
N LYS A 51 -12.65 11.09 -6.65
CA LYS A 51 -12.21 12.48 -6.35
C LYS A 51 -13.22 13.57 -6.78
N GLN A 52 -14.28 13.24 -7.51
CA GLN A 52 -15.25 14.23 -8.01
C GLN A 52 -16.29 14.62 -6.94
N PRO A 53 -16.88 15.84 -7.03
CA PRO A 53 -18.01 16.24 -6.19
C PRO A 53 -19.15 15.22 -6.22
N PHE A 54 -19.68 14.89 -5.04
CA PHE A 54 -20.73 13.89 -4.88
C PHE A 54 -22.11 14.55 -4.79
N ASP A 55 -22.96 14.25 -5.76
CA ASP A 55 -24.37 14.64 -5.75
C ASP A 55 -25.22 13.50 -5.16
N GLY A 56 -26.17 13.86 -4.27
CA GLY A 56 -26.98 12.94 -3.50
C GLY A 56 -27.94 12.07 -4.33
N SER A 57 -28.22 12.43 -5.59
CA SER A 57 -29.01 11.61 -6.52
C SER A 57 -28.44 10.20 -6.73
N ARG A 58 -27.13 10.03 -6.44
CA ARG A 58 -26.31 8.86 -6.77
C ARG A 58 -26.28 7.79 -5.67
N GLU A 59 -26.80 8.10 -4.47
CA GLU A 59 -26.80 7.16 -3.33
C GLU A 59 -27.54 5.83 -3.59
N PRO A 60 -28.69 5.77 -4.29
CA PRO A 60 -29.42 4.51 -4.50
C PRO A 60 -28.64 3.48 -5.32
N CYS A 61 -27.92 3.91 -6.37
CA CYS A 61 -27.12 3.03 -7.21
C CYS A 61 -25.93 2.44 -6.43
N LEU A 62 -25.18 3.27 -5.70
CA LEU A 62 -24.08 2.81 -4.84
C LEU A 62 -24.56 1.85 -3.75
N SER A 63 -25.71 2.13 -3.13
CA SER A 63 -26.34 1.25 -2.15
C SER A 63 -26.72 -0.10 -2.78
N LYS A 64 -27.22 -0.11 -4.02
CA LYS A 64 -27.59 -1.33 -4.74
C LYS A 64 -26.37 -2.18 -5.13
N ILE A 65 -25.28 -1.55 -5.57
CA ILE A 65 -23.99 -2.22 -5.83
C ILE A 65 -23.47 -2.85 -4.53
N LYS A 66 -23.50 -2.11 -3.41
CA LYS A 66 -23.02 -2.61 -2.11
C LYS A 66 -23.85 -3.78 -1.58
N GLN A 67 -25.18 -3.73 -1.69
CA GLN A 67 -26.03 -4.89 -1.38
C GLN A 67 -25.72 -6.09 -2.30
N ASN A 68 -25.44 -5.87 -3.59
CA ASN A 68 -25.03 -6.94 -4.50
C ASN A 68 -23.70 -7.60 -4.06
N ILE A 69 -22.74 -6.83 -3.53
CA ILE A 69 -21.47 -7.37 -2.99
C ILE A 69 -21.75 -8.26 -1.78
N TYR A 70 -22.55 -7.79 -0.82
CA TYR A 70 -22.95 -8.60 0.33
C TYR A 70 -23.72 -9.86 -0.08
N ASP A 71 -24.64 -9.74 -1.05
CA ASP A 71 -25.38 -10.87 -1.58
C ASP A 71 -24.49 -11.96 -2.23
N VAL A 72 -23.28 -11.62 -2.71
CA VAL A 72 -22.26 -12.58 -3.21
C VAL A 72 -21.43 -13.16 -2.08
N GLU A 73 -20.97 -12.33 -1.13
CA GLU A 73 -20.29 -12.82 0.07
C GLU A 73 -21.15 -13.87 0.81
N ASP A 74 -22.46 -13.63 0.94
CA ASP A 74 -23.42 -14.58 1.54
C ASP A 74 -23.42 -15.93 0.81
N ILE A 75 -23.33 -15.92 -0.53
CA ILE A 75 -23.33 -17.13 -1.37
C ILE A 75 -22.02 -17.90 -1.23
N LEU A 76 -20.88 -17.20 -1.16
CA LEU A 76 -19.58 -17.84 -0.90
C LEU A 76 -19.54 -18.46 0.50
N ASP A 77 -20.08 -17.74 1.50
CA ASP A 77 -20.24 -18.22 2.86
C ASP A 77 -21.15 -19.48 2.92
N GLU A 78 -22.29 -19.50 2.21
CA GLU A 78 -23.14 -20.70 2.06
C GLU A 78 -22.41 -21.90 1.40
N LEU A 79 -21.54 -21.66 0.41
CA LEU A 79 -20.80 -22.71 -0.31
C LEU A 79 -19.69 -23.36 0.55
N GLU A 80 -19.00 -22.59 1.39
CA GLU A 80 -18.05 -23.13 2.37
C GLU A 80 -18.75 -24.08 3.36
N ASN A 81 -19.88 -23.64 3.94
CA ASN A 81 -20.68 -24.40 4.89
C ASN A 81 -21.16 -25.76 4.32
N GLY A 82 -21.63 -25.78 3.07
CA GLY A 82 -22.07 -27.00 2.40
C GLY A 82 -20.95 -28.04 2.28
N SER A 83 -19.74 -27.59 1.97
CA SER A 83 -18.55 -28.45 1.85
C SER A 83 -18.15 -29.09 3.18
N PHE A 84 -18.26 -28.35 4.28
CA PHE A 84 -17.91 -28.82 5.62
C PHE A 84 -18.89 -29.89 6.15
N ARG A 85 -20.18 -29.77 5.83
CA ARG A 85 -21.20 -30.78 6.22
C ARG A 85 -20.95 -32.13 5.56
N ALA A 86 -20.57 -32.15 4.28
CA ALA A 86 -20.31 -33.39 3.53
C ALA A 86 -19.12 -34.20 4.09
N GLN A 87 -18.11 -33.53 4.69
CA GLN A 87 -17.01 -34.22 5.37
C GLN A 87 -17.40 -34.77 6.75
N ARG A 88 -18.43 -34.22 7.40
CA ARG A 88 -18.86 -34.66 8.73
C ARG A 88 -19.67 -35.95 8.68
N SER A 89 -20.38 -36.23 7.58
CA SER A 89 -21.09 -37.49 7.36
C SER A 89 -20.18 -38.68 7.01
N SER A 90 -18.96 -38.46 6.49
CA SER A 90 -18.04 -39.56 6.12
C SER A 90 -17.21 -40.10 7.29
N ARG A 91 -17.13 -39.40 8.43
CA ARG A 91 -16.40 -39.85 9.64
C ARG A 91 -17.24 -40.74 10.57
N GLY A 92 -18.42 -41.17 10.10
CA GLY A 92 -19.45 -41.83 10.90
C GLY A 92 -19.51 -43.36 10.85
N TRP A 93 -18.62 -44.07 10.14
CA TRP A 93 -18.48 -45.53 10.22
C TRP A 93 -17.01 -45.96 10.10
N LYS A 94 -16.61 -46.97 10.90
CA LYS A 94 -15.34 -47.70 10.73
C LYS A 94 -15.60 -49.00 9.98
N LEU A 95 -15.10 -49.11 8.75
CA LEU A 95 -14.78 -50.36 8.07
C LEU A 95 -13.73 -50.05 7.00
N ALA A 96 -12.77 -50.95 6.81
CA ALA A 96 -11.78 -50.85 5.75
C ALA A 96 -12.32 -51.45 4.44
N GLU A 97 -11.60 -51.22 3.33
CA GLU A 97 -11.71 -51.98 2.07
C GLU A 97 -13.09 -51.98 1.36
N ALA A 98 -13.44 -50.84 0.76
CA ALA A 98 -14.27 -50.79 -0.46
C ALA A 98 -14.15 -49.41 -1.16
N SER A 99 -13.32 -49.28 -2.19
CA SER A 99 -13.18 -48.03 -2.97
C SER A 99 -14.32 -47.80 -3.97
N ASP A 100 -14.93 -48.87 -4.49
CA ASP A 100 -15.57 -48.83 -5.81
C ASP A 100 -17.11 -48.66 -5.80
N LEU A 101 -17.74 -48.62 -4.63
CA LEU A 101 -19.21 -48.47 -4.48
C LEU A 101 -19.69 -47.04 -4.20
N TRP A 102 -18.77 -46.08 -4.00
CA TRP A 102 -19.10 -44.67 -3.68
C TRP A 102 -19.75 -43.88 -4.81
N SER A 103 -19.81 -44.44 -6.02
CA SER A 103 -20.45 -43.84 -7.20
C SER A 103 -21.99 -43.94 -7.19
N GLN A 104 -22.58 -44.91 -6.48
CA GLN A 104 -24.02 -45.21 -6.56
C GLN A 104 -24.82 -44.73 -5.34
N VAL A 105 -24.25 -44.75 -4.13
CA VAL A 105 -24.96 -44.36 -2.88
C VAL A 105 -25.19 -42.85 -2.78
N ALA A 106 -24.50 -42.04 -3.59
CA ALA A 106 -24.61 -40.58 -3.62
C ALA A 106 -26.01 -40.04 -4.03
N PHE A 107 -26.89 -40.87 -4.58
CA PHE A 107 -28.20 -40.43 -5.10
C PHE A 107 -29.31 -40.25 -4.04
N SER A 108 -29.19 -40.88 -2.87
CA SER A 108 -30.32 -41.08 -1.94
C SER A 108 -30.59 -39.95 -0.94
N PHE A 109 -29.88 -38.82 -1.01
CA PHE A 109 -30.13 -37.62 -0.19
C PHE A 109 -30.25 -36.33 -1.05
N SER A 110 -30.71 -36.47 -2.29
CA SER A 110 -30.59 -35.47 -3.37
C SER A 110 -31.64 -34.33 -3.38
N SER A 111 -32.75 -34.46 -2.67
CA SER A 111 -33.89 -33.52 -2.73
C SER A 111 -33.56 -32.11 -2.20
N ASN A 112 -32.97 -32.00 -1.02
CA ASN A 112 -32.68 -30.69 -0.42
C ASN A 112 -31.50 -29.96 -1.10
N HIS A 113 -30.47 -30.69 -1.53
CA HIS A 113 -29.28 -30.07 -2.15
C HIS A 113 -29.55 -29.52 -3.56
N SER A 114 -30.39 -30.19 -4.36
CA SER A 114 -30.78 -29.73 -5.69
C SER A 114 -31.62 -28.44 -5.63
N VAL A 115 -32.59 -28.36 -4.72
CA VAL A 115 -33.39 -27.15 -4.48
C VAL A 115 -32.50 -25.99 -4.00
N LEU A 116 -31.57 -26.24 -3.07
CA LEU A 116 -30.64 -25.20 -2.59
C LEU A 116 -29.74 -24.68 -3.72
N HIS A 117 -29.15 -25.59 -4.51
CA HIS A 117 -28.32 -25.26 -5.67
C HIS A 117 -29.08 -24.43 -6.73
N CYS A 118 -30.33 -24.80 -7.05
CA CYS A 118 -31.19 -24.03 -7.96
C CYS A 118 -31.53 -22.64 -7.40
N ARG A 119 -31.80 -22.53 -6.09
CA ARG A 119 -32.03 -21.24 -5.41
C ARG A 119 -30.78 -20.35 -5.48
N MET A 120 -29.59 -20.90 -5.24
CA MET A 120 -28.32 -20.18 -5.35
C MET A 120 -28.06 -19.70 -6.77
N MET A 121 -28.20 -20.58 -7.79
CA MET A 121 -28.06 -20.18 -9.20
C MET A 121 -29.03 -19.06 -9.59
N ASN A 122 -30.27 -19.09 -9.10
CA ASN A 122 -31.24 -18.02 -9.38
C ASN A 122 -30.89 -16.71 -8.63
N LYS A 123 -30.35 -16.78 -7.40
CA LYS A 123 -29.79 -15.60 -6.70
C LYS A 123 -28.60 -15.02 -7.50
N MET A 124 -27.64 -15.85 -7.91
CA MET A 124 -26.48 -15.46 -8.71
C MET A 124 -26.85 -14.82 -10.06
N LYS A 125 -27.83 -15.38 -10.78
CA LYS A 125 -28.34 -14.80 -12.04
C LYS A 125 -28.99 -13.42 -11.82
N LYS A 126 -29.74 -13.24 -10.73
CA LYS A 126 -30.35 -11.94 -10.37
C LYS A 126 -29.32 -10.90 -9.97
N ILE A 127 -28.32 -11.28 -9.16
CA ILE A 127 -27.22 -10.38 -8.79
C ILE A 127 -26.41 -9.99 -10.04
N ARG A 128 -26.07 -10.95 -10.91
CA ARG A 128 -25.36 -10.70 -12.17
C ARG A 128 -26.07 -9.66 -13.02
N LYS A 129 -27.35 -9.86 -13.36
CA LYS A 129 -28.13 -8.86 -14.13
C LYS A 129 -28.12 -7.48 -13.48
N SER A 130 -28.09 -7.40 -12.15
CA SER A 130 -28.01 -6.13 -11.41
C SER A 130 -26.61 -5.53 -11.31
N LEU A 131 -25.54 -6.29 -11.54
CA LEU A 131 -24.15 -5.81 -11.60
C LEU A 131 -23.77 -5.40 -13.02
N ASP A 132 -24.16 -6.21 -14.02
CA ASP A 132 -23.95 -5.94 -15.44
C ASP A 132 -24.64 -4.62 -15.82
N HIS A 133 -25.95 -4.49 -15.51
CA HIS A 133 -26.72 -3.25 -15.71
C HIS A 133 -26.15 -2.05 -14.96
N ALA A 134 -25.62 -2.21 -13.74
CA ALA A 134 -24.96 -1.13 -13.00
C ALA A 134 -23.58 -0.76 -13.58
N SER A 135 -22.98 -1.62 -14.40
CA SER A 135 -21.75 -1.34 -15.16
C SER A 135 -22.00 -0.81 -16.57
N GLU A 136 -23.24 -0.91 -17.05
CA GLU A 136 -23.72 -0.50 -18.38
C GLU A 136 -24.60 0.77 -18.33
N ASP A 137 -24.94 1.23 -17.11
CA ASP A 137 -25.67 2.48 -16.87
C ASP A 137 -24.95 3.67 -17.52
N SER A 138 -25.64 4.33 -18.46
CA SER A 138 -25.17 5.50 -19.21
C SER A 138 -24.65 6.61 -18.29
N PHE A 139 -25.25 6.75 -17.10
CA PHE A 139 -24.86 7.74 -16.10
C PHE A 139 -23.45 7.49 -15.52
N ILE A 140 -23.10 6.21 -15.28
CA ILE A 140 -21.78 5.79 -14.81
C ILE A 140 -20.70 6.12 -15.86
N PHE A 141 -21.03 6.06 -17.15
CA PHE A 141 -20.15 6.51 -18.24
C PHE A 141 -20.12 8.03 -18.43
N THR A 142 -21.19 8.76 -18.11
CA THR A 142 -21.22 10.23 -18.20
C THR A 142 -20.19 10.88 -17.26
N LEU A 143 -19.90 10.23 -16.13
CA LEU A 143 -18.85 10.64 -15.18
C LEU A 143 -17.41 10.57 -15.74
N LEU A 144 -17.18 9.89 -16.87
CA LEU A 144 -15.90 9.93 -17.60
C LEU A 144 -15.80 11.14 -18.54
N HIS A 145 -16.92 11.80 -18.86
CA HIS A 145 -16.99 12.92 -19.79
C HIS A 145 -17.13 14.29 -19.10
N HIS A 146 -17.69 14.34 -17.89
CA HIS A 146 -17.62 15.55 -17.07
C HIS A 146 -16.32 15.60 -16.26
N ARG A 147 -15.40 16.47 -16.71
CA ARG A 147 -14.44 17.09 -15.81
C ARG A 147 -15.07 18.33 -15.20
N ALA A 148 -15.13 18.38 -13.87
CA ALA A 148 -14.95 19.66 -13.20
C ALA A 148 -13.44 19.91 -13.13
N ASP A 149 -12.93 20.90 -13.86
CA ASP A 149 -11.60 21.44 -13.59
C ASP A 149 -11.72 22.27 -12.30
N ALA A 150 -11.52 21.59 -11.16
CA ALA A 150 -11.73 22.10 -9.80
C ALA A 150 -10.44 22.07 -8.97
N ASP A 151 -9.30 22.24 -9.62
CA ASP A 151 -8.09 22.77 -8.97
C ASP A 151 -8.18 24.30 -9.03
N GLN A 152 -9.04 24.90 -8.18
CA GLN A 152 -8.87 26.30 -7.81
C GLN A 152 -7.62 26.39 -6.94
N SER A 153 -6.48 26.67 -7.59
CA SER A 153 -5.31 27.21 -6.91
C SER A 153 -5.66 28.63 -6.47
N ASP A 154 -6.27 28.74 -5.29
CA ASP A 154 -6.43 30.04 -4.62
C ASP A 154 -5.02 30.60 -4.37
N HIS A 155 -4.59 31.50 -5.25
CA HIS A 155 -3.55 32.48 -4.96
C HIS A 155 -4.10 33.46 -3.93
N ASN A 156 -4.34 32.97 -2.72
CA ASN A 156 -4.62 33.79 -1.55
C ASN A 156 -3.43 34.74 -1.38
N VAL A 157 -3.70 36.04 -1.50
CA VAL A 157 -2.73 37.09 -1.18
C VAL A 157 -2.24 36.84 0.24
N PHE A 158 -0.93 36.70 0.42
CA PHE A 158 -0.33 36.43 1.72
C PHE A 158 -0.43 37.68 2.60
N ASP A 159 -1.47 37.74 3.43
CA ASP A 159 -1.55 38.70 4.53
C ASP A 159 -0.92 38.08 5.79
N GLU A 160 0.27 38.56 6.13
CA GLU A 160 1.02 38.09 7.30
C GLU A 160 0.27 38.39 8.62
N ASN A 161 -0.58 39.41 8.65
CA ASN A 161 -1.39 39.79 9.81
C ASN A 161 -2.55 38.82 10.07
N ALA A 162 -2.93 38.00 9.10
CA ALA A 162 -4.03 37.03 9.23
C ALA A 162 -3.63 35.73 9.95
N ILE A 163 -2.34 35.49 10.22
CA ILE A 163 -1.83 34.23 10.77
C ILE A 163 -1.63 34.34 12.29
N ILE A 164 -2.68 34.00 13.03
CA ILE A 164 -2.75 34.16 14.49
C ILE A 164 -2.09 32.99 15.24
N GLY A 165 -1.40 33.29 16.34
CA GLY A 165 -0.94 32.33 17.35
C GLY A 165 0.33 31.54 17.04
N ARG A 166 0.98 31.74 15.88
CA ARG A 166 2.14 30.94 15.43
C ARG A 166 3.53 31.56 15.66
N ASN A 167 3.63 32.72 16.31
CA ASN A 167 4.90 33.40 16.53
C ASN A 167 5.91 32.59 17.38
N LYS A 168 5.44 31.80 18.36
CA LYS A 168 6.30 30.91 19.15
C LYS A 168 6.85 29.76 18.30
N ASP A 169 6.01 29.16 17.45
CA ASP A 169 6.44 28.10 16.52
C ASP A 169 7.46 28.62 15.50
N LYS A 170 7.24 29.84 14.99
CA LYS A 170 8.16 30.53 14.08
C LYS A 170 9.55 30.64 14.71
N GLU A 171 9.66 31.16 15.93
CA GLU A 171 10.95 31.32 16.59
C GLU A 171 11.60 29.97 16.95
N ASN A 172 10.82 28.98 17.40
CA ASN A 172 11.34 27.62 17.64
C ASN A 172 11.99 27.00 16.39
N VAL A 173 11.29 27.04 15.25
CA VAL A 173 11.82 26.49 13.98
C VAL A 173 12.99 27.34 13.47
N ARG A 174 12.96 28.66 13.70
CA ARG A 174 14.06 29.58 13.38
C ARG A 174 15.34 29.25 14.16
N VAL A 175 15.24 28.94 15.46
CA VAL A 175 16.38 28.48 16.27
C VAL A 175 16.95 27.17 15.72
N LEU A 176 16.10 26.22 15.30
CA LEU A 176 16.56 24.99 14.64
C LEU A 176 17.30 25.28 13.31
N LEU A 177 16.79 26.20 12.50
CA LEU A 177 17.43 26.61 11.24
C LEU A 177 18.78 27.30 11.45
N LEU A 178 18.91 28.13 12.49
CA LEU A 178 20.14 28.85 12.85
C LEU A 178 21.15 27.99 13.61
N SER A 179 20.77 26.80 14.11
CA SER A 179 21.68 25.90 14.81
C SER A 179 22.79 25.35 13.89
N ASN A 180 24.04 25.36 14.38
CA ASN A 180 25.19 24.81 13.67
C ASN A 180 25.23 23.27 13.81
N SER A 181 24.70 22.57 12.80
CA SER A 181 24.98 21.15 12.59
C SER A 181 26.31 20.97 11.84
N GLU A 182 27.12 19.98 12.22
CA GLU A 182 28.29 19.54 11.43
C GLU A 182 27.90 18.95 10.05
N GLN A 183 26.60 18.70 9.84
CA GLN A 183 26.04 18.22 8.59
C GLN A 183 25.81 19.36 7.59
N LYS A 184 26.25 19.16 6.35
CA LYS A 184 26.22 20.17 5.27
C LYS A 184 24.82 20.60 4.81
N ILE A 185 23.78 19.81 5.07
CA ILE A 185 22.40 20.13 4.70
C ILE A 185 21.50 20.03 5.93
N SER A 186 20.72 21.08 6.20
CA SER A 186 19.72 21.12 7.27
C SER A 186 18.32 20.98 6.68
N ILE A 187 17.71 19.80 6.85
CA ILE A 187 16.33 19.50 6.47
C ILE A 187 15.51 19.37 7.75
N ILE A 188 14.53 20.28 7.91
CA ILE A 188 13.59 20.32 9.04
C ILE A 188 12.18 20.03 8.49
N PRO A 189 11.64 18.82 8.71
CA PRO A 189 10.24 18.56 8.44
C PRO A 189 9.35 19.22 9.51
N ILE A 190 8.38 20.02 9.08
CA ILE A 190 7.26 20.47 9.92
C ILE A 190 6.14 19.43 9.73
N VAL A 191 5.78 18.74 10.82
CA VAL A 191 4.95 17.54 10.78
C VAL A 191 3.76 17.63 11.74
N GLY A 192 2.63 16.99 11.41
CA GLY A 192 1.39 17.03 12.20
C GLY A 192 0.15 16.74 11.34
N LEU A 193 -1.03 16.67 11.96
CA LEU A 193 -2.31 16.45 11.28
C LEU A 193 -2.60 17.49 10.18
N GLY A 194 -3.42 17.09 9.19
CA GLY A 194 -3.96 18.00 8.18
C GLY A 194 -4.77 19.15 8.80
N GLY A 195 -4.67 20.36 8.22
CA GLY A 195 -5.42 21.53 8.70
C GLY A 195 -4.78 22.31 9.87
N LEU A 196 -3.72 21.83 10.51
CA LEU A 196 -3.05 22.49 11.65
C LEU A 196 -2.31 23.81 11.34
N GLY A 197 -2.21 24.21 10.06
CA GLY A 197 -1.52 25.44 9.66
C GLY A 197 -0.02 25.30 9.38
N LYS A 198 0.50 24.08 9.11
CA LYS A 198 1.92 23.85 8.75
C LYS A 198 2.41 24.73 7.60
N THR A 199 1.59 24.85 6.55
CA THR A 199 1.84 25.72 5.39
C THR A 199 1.92 27.19 5.80
N ALA A 200 1.00 27.67 6.63
CA ALA A 200 0.99 29.04 7.14
C ALA A 200 2.23 29.35 8.02
N LEU A 201 2.65 28.40 8.86
CA LEU A 201 3.90 28.52 9.62
C LEU A 201 5.13 28.56 8.70
N ALA A 202 5.18 27.71 7.68
CA ALA A 202 6.26 27.73 6.69
C ALA A 202 6.27 29.06 5.90
N GLN A 203 5.12 29.66 5.59
CA GLN A 203 5.03 30.98 4.97
C GLN A 203 5.53 32.10 5.92
N LEU A 204 5.12 32.10 7.19
CA LEU A 204 5.64 33.03 8.21
C LEU A 204 7.17 32.99 8.38
N ILE A 205 7.79 31.84 8.12
CA ILE A 205 9.24 31.64 8.15
C ILE A 205 9.89 32.03 6.81
N PHE A 206 9.19 31.79 5.69
CA PHE A 206 9.66 32.12 4.34
C PHE A 206 9.66 33.63 4.04
N SER A 207 8.73 34.37 4.65
CA SER A 207 8.58 35.82 4.50
C SER A 207 9.47 36.65 5.44
N ASP A 208 10.10 36.04 6.45
CA ASP A 208 10.86 36.75 7.51
C ASP A 208 12.10 37.49 6.98
N GLN A 209 12.25 38.77 7.31
CA GLN A 209 13.32 39.66 6.82
C GLN A 209 14.39 40.02 7.87
N ASP A 210 14.43 39.37 9.04
CA ASP A 210 15.49 39.62 10.05
C ASP A 210 16.90 39.38 9.45
N GLU A 211 17.80 40.34 9.61
CA GLU A 211 19.13 40.37 8.98
C GLU A 211 19.98 39.12 9.29
N ARG A 212 19.81 38.52 10.48
CA ARG A 212 20.48 37.28 10.91
C ARG A 212 19.96 36.03 10.19
N TYR A 213 18.93 36.19 9.37
CA TYR A 213 18.19 35.16 8.66
C TYR A 213 18.12 35.47 7.13
N ASN A 214 19.06 36.28 6.64
CA ASN A 214 19.19 36.61 5.22
C ASN A 214 19.72 35.39 4.42
N PHE A 215 19.05 35.05 3.31
CA PHE A 215 19.35 33.93 2.41
C PHE A 215 19.45 34.46 0.97
N ASP A 216 20.45 34.01 0.22
CA ASP A 216 20.76 34.51 -1.12
C ASP A 216 19.79 34.00 -2.19
N LEU A 217 18.99 32.98 -1.86
CA LEU A 217 17.89 32.46 -2.65
C LEU A 217 16.78 31.94 -1.73
N ARG A 218 15.51 32.23 -2.06
CA ARG A 218 14.34 31.67 -1.37
C ARG A 218 13.39 31.04 -2.41
N VAL A 219 13.07 29.75 -2.27
CA VAL A 219 12.23 29.01 -3.23
C VAL A 219 11.05 28.32 -2.54
N TRP A 220 9.85 28.46 -3.09
CA TRP A 220 8.64 27.80 -2.60
C TRP A 220 8.09 26.79 -3.62
N ILE A 221 7.90 25.52 -3.22
CA ILE A 221 7.43 24.45 -4.10
C ILE A 221 6.24 23.73 -3.49
N ASN A 222 5.09 23.79 -4.17
CA ASN A 222 3.85 23.13 -3.76
C ASN A 222 3.74 21.74 -4.43
N LEU A 223 3.70 20.68 -3.61
CA LEU A 223 3.80 19.27 -4.05
C LEU A 223 2.46 18.51 -4.03
N ASN A 224 1.34 19.23 -3.90
CA ASN A 224 0.05 18.61 -3.55
C ASN A 224 -0.44 17.51 -4.50
N MET A 225 -0.03 17.51 -5.78
CA MET A 225 -0.39 16.48 -6.78
C MET A 225 0.84 16.00 -7.57
N SER A 226 1.23 14.74 -7.32
CA SER A 226 2.22 13.94 -8.09
C SER A 226 3.42 14.73 -8.64
N TYR A 227 4.35 15.08 -7.75
CA TYR A 227 5.60 15.73 -8.13
C TYR A 227 6.52 14.80 -8.93
N ASP A 228 7.31 15.40 -9.83
CA ASP A 228 8.44 14.75 -10.49
C ASP A 228 9.75 15.43 -10.04
N PHE A 229 10.83 14.69 -9.90
CA PHE A 229 12.14 15.22 -9.49
C PHE A 229 12.60 16.36 -10.41
N ASN A 230 12.35 16.23 -11.72
CA ASN A 230 12.70 17.27 -12.69
C ASN A 230 11.87 18.55 -12.49
N SER A 231 10.60 18.45 -12.08
CA SER A 231 9.76 19.61 -11.78
C SER A 231 10.23 20.37 -10.54
N ILE A 232 10.69 19.66 -9.50
CA ILE A 232 11.26 20.27 -8.29
C ILE A 232 12.58 20.97 -8.63
N ALA A 233 13.51 20.30 -9.30
CA ALA A 233 14.80 20.88 -9.68
C ALA A 233 14.65 22.08 -10.62
N SER A 234 13.73 22.03 -11.59
CA SER A 234 13.46 23.15 -12.49
C SER A 234 12.92 24.38 -11.78
N ALA A 235 12.07 24.20 -10.75
CA ALA A 235 11.53 25.30 -9.95
C ALA A 235 12.58 25.97 -9.06
N ILE A 236 13.61 25.23 -8.60
CA ILE A 236 14.74 25.82 -7.86
C ILE A 236 15.61 26.66 -8.81
N ILE A 237 15.88 26.17 -10.01
CA ILE A 237 16.73 26.85 -11.00
C ILE A 237 16.02 28.09 -11.59
N SER A 238 14.70 28.07 -11.78
CA SER A 238 13.98 29.23 -12.32
C SER A 238 14.06 30.47 -11.43
N GLU A 239 14.07 30.29 -10.10
CA GLU A 239 14.06 31.40 -9.15
C GLU A 239 15.40 32.16 -9.08
N VAL A 240 16.51 31.47 -9.41
CA VAL A 240 17.83 32.09 -9.54
C VAL A 240 17.85 33.08 -10.70
N ASN A 241 17.27 32.70 -11.84
CA ASN A 241 17.20 33.53 -13.05
C ASN A 241 16.27 34.75 -12.91
N ILE A 242 15.57 34.90 -11.77
CA ILE A 242 14.71 36.05 -11.45
C ILE A 242 15.44 37.04 -10.52
N THR A 243 16.47 36.58 -9.79
CA THR A 243 17.17 37.38 -8.76
C THR A 243 18.46 38.07 -9.26
N GLU A 244 18.88 37.80 -10.49
CA GLU A 244 20.00 38.48 -11.16
C GLU A 244 19.49 39.27 -12.38
N GLU A 245 19.46 40.60 -12.29
CA GLU A 245 18.89 41.45 -13.34
C GLU A 245 19.76 41.54 -14.62
N GLY A 246 19.10 41.49 -15.77
CA GLY A 246 19.52 42.24 -16.97
C GLY A 246 19.84 41.44 -18.24
N THR A 247 20.24 40.17 -18.15
CA THR A 247 20.72 39.41 -19.32
C THR A 247 19.72 38.40 -19.88
N SER A 248 19.15 38.73 -21.04
CA SER A 248 18.59 37.83 -22.07
C SER A 248 17.81 36.59 -21.60
N GLN A 249 16.48 36.63 -21.77
CA GLN A 249 15.52 35.51 -21.63
C GLN A 249 16.17 34.12 -21.80
N VAL A 250 16.38 33.41 -20.69
CA VAL A 250 16.91 32.04 -20.73
C VAL A 250 15.77 31.09 -21.06
N ASN A 251 15.79 30.58 -22.29
CA ASN A 251 14.73 29.77 -22.87
C ASN A 251 14.39 28.55 -21.98
N GLY A 252 13.14 28.43 -21.55
CA GLY A 252 12.68 27.32 -20.69
C GLY A 252 12.58 26.00 -21.45
N GLY A 253 13.60 25.14 -21.34
CA GLY A 253 13.63 23.80 -21.91
C GLY A 253 13.71 22.68 -20.87
N GLU A 254 13.37 21.45 -21.26
CA GLU A 254 13.73 20.27 -20.46
C GLU A 254 15.25 20.09 -20.48
N TYR A 255 15.90 20.64 -19.47
CA TYR A 255 17.24 20.25 -19.05
C TYR A 255 17.30 18.71 -18.96
N ASN A 256 18.30 18.07 -19.58
CA ASN A 256 18.51 16.64 -19.35
C ASN A 256 18.79 16.39 -17.86
N PRO A 257 18.28 15.29 -17.25
CA PRO A 257 18.45 15.03 -15.82
C PRO A 257 19.86 15.18 -15.26
N GLN A 258 20.94 14.88 -16.00
CA GLN A 258 22.31 15.16 -15.53
C GLN A 258 22.68 16.66 -15.61
N ILE A 259 22.28 17.40 -16.64
CA ILE A 259 22.48 18.87 -16.66
C ILE A 259 21.61 19.54 -15.59
N LEU A 260 20.35 19.12 -15.46
CA LEU A 260 19.44 19.63 -14.44
C LEU A 260 20.00 19.39 -13.03
N MET A 261 20.55 18.20 -12.77
CA MET A 261 21.25 17.88 -11.52
C MET A 261 22.52 18.70 -11.34
N ASN A 262 23.35 18.86 -12.39
CA ASN A 262 24.57 19.66 -12.30
C ASN A 262 24.28 21.14 -12.01
N CYS A 263 23.34 21.75 -12.73
CA CYS A 263 22.96 23.15 -12.51
C CYS A 263 22.23 23.35 -11.17
N LEU A 264 21.45 22.35 -10.71
CA LEU A 264 20.92 22.35 -9.35
C LEU A 264 22.05 22.30 -8.32
N LEU A 265 23.04 21.43 -8.51
CA LEU A 265 24.21 21.34 -7.62
C LEU A 265 25.05 22.61 -7.66
N GLU A 266 25.25 23.24 -8.82
CA GLU A 266 25.92 24.54 -8.96
C GLU A 266 25.18 25.60 -8.13
N VAL A 267 23.87 25.77 -8.33
CA VAL A 267 23.02 26.70 -7.55
C VAL A 267 23.07 26.44 -6.05
N LEU A 268 22.94 25.18 -5.61
CA LEU A 268 22.95 24.82 -4.19
C LEU A 268 24.35 24.86 -3.54
N ASN A 269 25.43 24.91 -4.34
CA ASN A 269 26.82 25.00 -3.88
C ASN A 269 27.38 26.43 -3.98
N ASP A 270 26.70 27.34 -4.68
CA ASP A 270 27.09 28.74 -4.85
C ASP A 270 26.33 29.68 -3.89
N LYS A 271 25.04 29.42 -3.66
CA LYS A 271 24.15 30.30 -2.86
C LYS A 271 23.63 29.64 -1.58
N ARG A 272 23.42 30.45 -0.52
CA ARG A 272 22.73 30.01 0.71
C ARG A 272 21.23 29.99 0.47
N CYS A 273 20.71 28.87 0.00
CA CYS A 273 19.30 28.70 -0.33
C CYS A 273 18.42 28.33 0.89
N LEU A 274 17.25 28.96 1.01
CA LEU A 274 16.12 28.50 1.82
C LEU A 274 15.02 27.93 0.91
N ILE A 275 14.73 26.65 1.01
CA ILE A 275 13.78 25.94 0.13
C ILE A 275 12.61 25.39 0.95
N VAL A 276 11.37 25.64 0.51
CA VAL A 276 10.17 25.06 1.11
C VAL A 276 9.56 24.02 0.17
N LEU A 277 9.40 22.79 0.68
CA LEU A 277 8.69 21.70 0.04
C LEU A 277 7.35 21.49 0.76
N ASP A 278 6.30 22.13 0.27
CA ASP A 278 4.97 22.14 0.90
C ASP A 278 4.10 20.96 0.41
N GLY A 279 3.54 20.19 1.34
CA GLY A 279 2.62 19.08 1.06
C GLY A 279 3.28 17.76 0.65
N LEU A 280 4.56 17.53 1.01
CA LEU A 280 5.30 16.32 0.62
C LEU A 280 4.61 15.04 1.14
N TRP A 281 4.33 14.10 0.22
CA TRP A 281 3.73 12.80 0.52
C TRP A 281 4.26 11.73 -0.43
N SER A 282 4.76 10.61 0.11
CA SER A 282 5.07 9.39 -0.63
C SER A 282 4.94 8.16 0.26
N ILE A 283 4.70 7.01 -0.37
CA ILE A 283 4.77 5.67 0.24
C ILE A 283 5.96 4.84 -0.30
N ASP A 284 6.80 5.47 -1.13
CA ASP A 284 8.01 4.90 -1.71
C ASP A 284 9.23 5.56 -1.06
N GLU A 285 9.90 4.79 -0.20
CA GLU A 285 11.08 5.22 0.55
C GLU A 285 12.29 5.49 -0.38
N GLY A 286 12.37 4.77 -1.51
CA GLY A 286 13.40 4.97 -2.53
C GLY A 286 13.25 6.32 -3.24
N GLN A 287 12.01 6.73 -3.52
CA GLN A 287 11.73 8.07 -4.06
C GLN A 287 12.09 9.18 -3.08
N LEU A 288 11.77 9.02 -1.79
CA LEU A 288 12.13 10.00 -0.75
C LEU A 288 13.65 10.07 -0.55
N LEU A 289 14.33 8.92 -0.50
CA LEU A 289 15.79 8.88 -0.40
C LEU A 289 16.49 9.42 -1.65
N HIS A 290 15.87 9.30 -2.84
CA HIS A 290 16.35 9.96 -4.05
C HIS A 290 16.16 11.48 -4.01
N LEU A 291 15.00 11.98 -3.56
CA LEU A 291 14.75 13.41 -3.35
C LEU A 291 15.76 14.01 -2.36
N LYS A 292 16.00 13.31 -1.23
CA LYS A 292 16.98 13.71 -0.21
C LYS A 292 18.41 13.77 -0.78
N ARG A 293 18.77 12.88 -1.71
CA ARG A 293 20.08 12.87 -2.41
C ARG A 293 20.20 13.96 -3.48
N MET A 294 19.13 14.25 -4.21
CA MET A 294 19.07 15.32 -5.22
C MET A 294 19.31 16.71 -4.60
N LEU A 295 18.89 16.89 -3.35
CA LEU A 295 18.99 18.15 -2.61
C LEU A 295 20.25 18.23 -1.71
N GLN A 296 21.28 17.42 -1.97
CA GLN A 296 22.54 17.46 -1.21
C GLN A 296 23.53 18.46 -1.82
N SER A 297 24.09 19.32 -0.97
CA SER A 297 25.02 20.39 -1.35
C SER A 297 26.25 20.45 -0.44
N THR A 298 27.18 21.34 -0.78
CA THR A 298 28.40 21.61 -0.02
C THR A 298 28.35 22.92 0.78
N GLN A 299 27.42 23.82 0.45
CA GLN A 299 27.11 25.05 1.19
C GLN A 299 25.94 24.87 2.17
N ASN A 300 25.68 25.90 3.00
CA ASN A 300 24.71 25.91 4.09
C ASN A 300 23.24 26.02 3.61
N THR A 301 22.79 25.05 2.81
CA THR A 301 21.40 24.95 2.32
C THR A 301 20.45 24.57 3.47
N LYS A 302 19.34 25.31 3.59
CA LYS A 302 18.27 25.04 4.57
C LYS A 302 16.99 24.64 3.84
N ILE A 303 16.34 23.56 4.28
CA ILE A 303 15.14 23.01 3.64
C ILE A 303 14.04 22.78 4.68
N ILE A 304 12.90 23.43 4.49
CA ILE A 304 11.68 23.19 5.26
C ILE A 304 10.79 22.24 4.46
N VAL A 305 10.32 21.17 5.10
CA VAL A 305 9.43 20.19 4.46
C VAL A 305 8.11 20.13 5.22
N THR A 306 7.00 20.63 4.65
CA THR A 306 5.69 20.44 5.29
C THR A 306 5.14 19.06 4.89
N THR A 307 4.79 18.24 5.88
CA THR A 307 4.18 16.93 5.62
C THR A 307 3.18 16.55 6.69
N CYS A 308 2.25 15.67 6.33
CA CYS A 308 1.33 15.03 7.28
C CYS A 308 1.77 13.61 7.66
N SER A 309 2.96 13.15 7.26
CA SER A 309 3.47 11.82 7.61
C SER A 309 4.80 11.87 8.38
N GLU A 310 4.82 11.31 9.58
CA GLU A 310 6.04 11.07 10.38
C GLU A 310 7.01 10.14 9.64
N ASN A 311 6.54 9.18 8.84
CA ASN A 311 7.42 8.32 8.03
C ASN A 311 8.15 9.14 6.94
N VAL A 312 7.44 10.03 6.25
CA VAL A 312 8.03 10.96 5.27
C VAL A 312 9.03 11.90 5.96
N ALA A 313 8.67 12.45 7.12
CA ALA A 313 9.56 13.28 7.91
C ALA A 313 10.82 12.52 8.33
N ASN A 314 10.70 11.34 8.93
CA ASN A 314 11.81 10.53 9.43
C ASN A 314 12.76 10.10 8.31
N LEU A 315 12.28 9.85 7.09
CA LEU A 315 13.13 9.59 5.93
C LEU A 315 13.86 10.85 5.44
N MET A 316 13.16 12.00 5.37
CA MET A 316 13.71 13.25 4.83
C MET A 316 14.62 14.02 5.79
N HIS A 317 14.43 13.91 7.11
CA HIS A 317 15.07 14.81 8.09
C HIS A 317 16.61 14.72 8.15
N THR A 318 17.26 15.82 8.55
CA THR A 318 18.63 15.81 9.09
C THR A 318 18.70 16.49 10.46
N VAL A 319 17.80 17.45 10.72
CA VAL A 319 17.45 17.95 12.06
C VAL A 319 16.13 17.29 12.48
N ARG A 320 15.94 16.97 13.77
CA ARG A 320 14.72 16.30 14.29
C ARG A 320 13.44 17.00 13.78
N PRO A 321 12.41 16.28 13.30
CA PRO A 321 11.16 16.88 12.83
C PRO A 321 10.48 17.77 13.88
N TYR A 322 10.04 18.96 13.47
CA TYR A 322 9.24 19.85 14.31
C TYR A 322 7.78 19.43 14.25
N LYS A 323 7.28 18.85 15.36
CA LYS A 323 5.88 18.47 15.53
C LYS A 323 5.08 19.74 15.84
N LEU A 324 4.12 20.08 15.00
CA LEU A 324 3.30 21.28 15.14
C LEU A 324 2.05 20.98 15.97
N ASP A 325 1.94 21.61 17.14
CA ASP A 325 0.80 21.44 18.05
C ASP A 325 -0.44 22.23 17.62
N PRO A 326 -1.65 21.88 18.12
CA PRO A 326 -2.86 22.69 17.94
C PRO A 326 -2.74 24.11 18.55
N LEU A 327 -3.54 25.06 18.06
CA LEU A 327 -3.64 26.38 18.67
C LEU A 327 -4.42 26.35 19.99
N SER A 328 -4.11 27.29 20.90
CA SER A 328 -4.87 27.48 22.15
C SER A 328 -6.30 27.98 21.88
N GLU A 329 -7.22 27.70 22.81
CA GLU A 329 -8.63 28.13 22.75
C GLU A 329 -8.76 29.64 22.50
N GLU A 330 -7.91 30.47 23.11
CA GLU A 330 -7.85 31.92 22.92
C GLU A 330 -7.53 32.31 21.46
N ASN A 331 -6.44 31.78 20.88
CA ASN A 331 -6.08 32.06 19.49
C ASN A 331 -7.17 31.57 18.52
N CYS A 332 -7.78 30.42 18.82
CA CYS A 332 -8.89 29.87 18.05
C CYS A 332 -10.16 30.74 18.13
N TRP A 333 -10.45 31.29 19.31
CA TRP A 333 -11.54 32.23 19.52
C TRP A 333 -11.31 33.54 18.75
N THR A 334 -10.09 34.05 18.68
CA THR A 334 -9.76 35.24 17.88
C THR A 334 -9.96 34.99 16.38
N ILE A 335 -9.45 33.87 15.84
CA ILE A 335 -9.65 33.49 14.43
C ILE A 335 -11.15 33.37 14.10
N PHE A 336 -11.91 32.70 14.97
CA PHE A 336 -13.35 32.49 14.78
C PHE A 336 -14.14 33.80 14.87
N SER A 337 -13.92 34.59 15.91
CA SER A 337 -14.69 35.83 16.16
C SER A 337 -14.42 36.91 15.12
N GLN A 338 -13.17 37.08 14.66
CA GLN A 338 -12.85 37.97 13.52
C GLN A 338 -13.59 37.54 12.25
N ARG A 339 -13.57 36.24 11.90
CA ARG A 339 -14.20 35.71 10.68
C ARG A 339 -15.73 35.81 10.69
N VAL A 340 -16.34 35.75 11.87
CA VAL A 340 -17.79 35.71 12.06
C VAL A 340 -18.41 37.10 12.28
N PHE A 341 -17.76 37.96 13.06
CA PHE A 341 -18.33 39.25 13.49
C PHE A 341 -17.63 40.48 12.89
N GLY A 342 -16.54 40.30 12.13
CA GLY A 342 -15.83 41.41 11.48
C GLY A 342 -15.22 42.45 12.44
N GLY A 343 -15.05 42.08 13.72
CA GLY A 343 -14.58 42.98 14.79
C GLY A 343 -15.67 43.54 15.71
N GLY A 344 -16.95 43.24 15.46
CA GLY A 344 -18.03 43.48 16.43
C GLY A 344 -18.05 42.43 17.55
N ASP A 345 -18.65 42.78 18.70
CA ASP A 345 -18.90 41.84 19.81
C ASP A 345 -20.41 41.53 19.93
N ASN A 346 -20.72 40.30 20.36
CA ASN A 346 -22.05 39.83 20.67
C ASN A 346 -21.98 38.86 21.87
N SER A 347 -22.43 39.32 23.04
CA SER A 347 -22.38 38.57 24.31
C SER A 347 -23.05 37.20 24.24
N ASP A 348 -24.18 37.14 23.56
CA ASP A 348 -25.11 36.01 23.63
C ASP A 348 -24.60 34.86 22.75
N LEU A 349 -24.07 35.19 21.57
CA LEU A 349 -23.45 34.24 20.65
C LEU A 349 -22.04 33.81 21.12
N THR A 350 -21.32 34.66 21.86
CA THR A 350 -19.96 34.36 22.35
C THR A 350 -19.87 33.05 23.13
N ARG A 351 -20.85 32.74 23.99
CA ARG A 351 -20.89 31.47 24.74
C ARG A 351 -20.97 30.25 23.82
N ILE A 352 -21.81 30.31 22.80
CA ILE A 352 -22.03 29.21 21.84
C ILE A 352 -20.80 29.09 20.91
N GLY A 353 -20.23 30.22 20.49
CA GLY A 353 -19.04 30.28 19.66
C GLY A 353 -17.81 29.62 20.31
N LYS A 354 -17.56 29.85 21.60
CA LYS A 354 -16.48 29.17 22.34
C LYS A 354 -16.70 27.65 22.41
N GLN A 355 -17.93 27.18 22.58
CA GLN A 355 -18.24 25.75 22.53
C GLN A 355 -18.00 25.13 21.13
N ILE A 356 -18.26 25.89 20.06
CA ILE A 356 -17.96 25.47 18.67
C ILE A 356 -16.44 25.40 18.46
N VAL A 357 -15.69 26.42 18.90
CA VAL A 357 -14.21 26.44 18.89
C VAL A 357 -13.63 25.23 19.63
N ASN A 358 -14.17 24.86 20.79
CA ASN A 358 -13.69 23.71 21.55
C ASN A 358 -14.00 22.35 20.88
N LYS A 359 -15.01 22.26 20.01
CA LYS A 359 -15.20 21.11 19.11
C LYS A 359 -14.17 21.04 17.96
N CYS A 360 -13.43 22.12 17.69
CA CYS A 360 -12.42 22.18 16.63
C CYS A 360 -11.02 21.75 17.08
N GLU A 361 -10.81 21.51 18.38
CA GLU A 361 -9.60 20.90 18.95
C GLU A 361 -8.29 21.61 18.53
N GLY A 362 -8.36 22.95 18.41
CA GLY A 362 -7.20 23.79 18.05
C GLY A 362 -6.79 23.76 16.57
N ILE A 363 -7.60 23.18 15.67
CA ILE A 363 -7.26 22.99 14.24
C ILE A 363 -7.73 24.17 13.38
N PRO A 364 -6.84 25.06 12.89
CA PRO A 364 -7.23 26.32 12.23
C PRO A 364 -8.09 26.14 10.97
N GLY A 365 -7.81 25.13 10.14
CA GLY A 365 -8.58 24.89 8.91
C GLY A 365 -10.05 24.52 9.15
N VAL A 366 -10.35 23.87 10.29
CA VAL A 366 -11.72 23.53 10.70
C VAL A 366 -12.43 24.78 11.23
N ILE A 367 -11.74 25.56 12.05
CA ILE A 367 -12.24 26.83 12.62
C ILE A 367 -12.59 27.82 11.50
N HIS A 368 -11.71 28.00 10.52
CA HIS A 368 -11.94 28.89 9.37
C HIS A 368 -13.15 28.45 8.53
N SER A 369 -13.28 27.15 8.27
CA SER A 369 -14.42 26.57 7.54
C SER A 369 -15.76 26.76 8.27
N LEU A 370 -15.78 26.62 9.61
CA LEU A 370 -16.97 26.87 10.43
C LEU A 370 -17.30 28.36 10.52
N GLY A 371 -16.30 29.22 10.71
CA GLY A 371 -16.47 30.67 10.79
C GLY A 371 -17.06 31.25 9.50
N ALA A 372 -16.54 30.84 8.34
CA ALA A 372 -17.11 31.21 7.04
C ALA A 372 -18.57 30.72 6.89
N PHE A 373 -18.84 29.42 7.17
CA PHE A 373 -20.19 28.88 7.09
C PHE A 373 -21.20 29.59 8.01
N MET A 374 -20.80 30.02 9.21
CA MET A 374 -21.67 30.72 10.16
C MET A 374 -21.86 32.21 9.86
N HIS A 375 -20.86 32.86 9.25
CA HIS A 375 -21.01 34.18 8.65
C HIS A 375 -22.07 34.13 7.53
N ASP A 376 -21.91 33.20 6.57
CA ASP A 376 -22.71 33.17 5.34
C ASP A 376 -24.17 32.70 5.54
N ASN A 377 -24.48 32.00 6.63
CA ASN A 377 -25.83 31.47 6.93
C ASN A 377 -26.50 32.11 8.17
N GLY A 378 -25.82 33.01 8.88
CA GLY A 378 -26.38 33.80 9.98
C GLY A 378 -26.83 33.02 11.22
N THR A 379 -27.51 33.74 12.13
CA THR A 379 -27.81 33.30 13.51
C THR A 379 -28.64 32.01 13.61
N SER A 380 -29.44 31.67 12.61
CA SER A 380 -30.30 30.47 12.61
C SER A 380 -29.51 29.17 12.78
N THR A 381 -28.27 29.12 12.29
CA THR A 381 -27.40 27.93 12.31
C THR A 381 -26.81 27.60 13.69
N TRP A 382 -26.73 28.58 14.60
CA TRP A 382 -26.07 28.44 15.90
C TRP A 382 -26.82 27.46 16.82
N ASN A 383 -28.14 27.35 16.62
CA ASN A 383 -29.04 26.34 17.22
C ASN A 383 -28.67 24.88 16.92
N TRP A 384 -27.63 24.63 16.12
CA TRP A 384 -27.02 23.31 15.95
C TRP A 384 -26.22 22.88 17.19
N ASN A 385 -25.48 23.79 17.82
CA ASN A 385 -24.51 23.39 18.85
C ASN A 385 -25.19 22.95 20.16
N ASP A 386 -26.23 23.66 20.59
CA ASP A 386 -27.05 23.36 21.78
C ASP A 386 -27.71 21.96 21.72
N LYS A 387 -27.76 21.32 20.54
CA LYS A 387 -28.33 19.98 20.33
C LYS A 387 -27.32 18.85 20.53
N ASN A 388 -26.06 19.15 20.87
CA ASN A 388 -24.95 18.18 20.96
C ASN A 388 -24.78 17.32 19.70
N GLU A 389 -25.04 17.92 18.53
CA GLU A 389 -24.80 17.27 17.25
C GLU A 389 -23.30 17.28 16.88
N GLU A 390 -22.92 16.36 16.00
CA GLU A 390 -21.55 16.02 15.58
C GLU A 390 -21.19 16.74 14.27
N LEU A 391 -19.94 17.21 14.13
CA LEU A 391 -19.47 18.02 12.98
C LEU A 391 -19.70 17.32 11.65
N TRP A 392 -19.55 15.99 11.60
CA TRP A 392 -19.77 15.21 10.38
C TRP A 392 -21.19 15.32 9.82
N LYS A 393 -22.18 15.65 10.65
CA LYS A 393 -23.56 15.87 10.22
C LYS A 393 -23.74 17.21 9.51
N LEU A 394 -23.00 18.26 9.90
CA LEU A 394 -23.01 19.55 9.19
C LEU A 394 -22.51 19.36 7.75
N GLU A 395 -21.37 18.71 7.57
CA GLU A 395 -20.82 18.49 6.22
C GLU A 395 -21.71 17.58 5.37
N LYS A 396 -22.43 16.62 5.99
CA LYS A 396 -23.42 15.80 5.29
C LYS A 396 -24.71 16.56 4.94
N GLN A 397 -25.07 17.58 5.70
CA GLN A 397 -26.26 18.42 5.46
C GLN A 397 -25.98 19.55 4.45
N PHE A 398 -24.78 20.12 4.46
CA PHE A 398 -24.39 21.28 3.65
C PHE A 398 -23.12 21.04 2.78
N PRO A 399 -23.02 19.94 2.01
CA PRO A 399 -21.76 19.47 1.37
C PRO A 399 -21.19 20.39 0.28
N LEU A 400 -21.91 21.44 -0.13
CA LEU A 400 -21.45 22.45 -1.08
C LEU A 400 -21.09 23.80 -0.42
N GLN A 401 -21.37 23.97 0.88
CA GLN A 401 -21.13 25.21 1.63
C GLN A 401 -20.07 25.05 2.73
N ILE A 402 -19.76 23.82 3.15
CA ILE A 402 -18.80 23.55 4.23
C ILE A 402 -17.86 22.39 3.86
N ASN A 403 -16.59 22.49 4.22
CA ASN A 403 -15.54 21.54 3.82
C ASN A 403 -14.55 21.27 4.97
N LEU A 404 -15.10 20.96 6.15
CA LEU A 404 -14.39 20.70 7.40
C LEU A 404 -13.25 19.70 7.23
N PHE A 405 -13.51 18.62 6.48
CA PHE A 405 -12.56 17.53 6.32
C PHE A 405 -11.64 17.69 5.10
N SER A 406 -11.54 18.88 4.49
CA SER A 406 -10.73 19.18 3.29
C SER A 406 -9.34 18.51 3.27
N SER A 407 -8.52 18.75 4.31
CA SER A 407 -7.19 18.16 4.45
C SER A 407 -7.21 16.65 4.69
N VAL A 408 -8.20 16.14 5.42
CA VAL A 408 -8.34 14.71 5.74
C VAL A 408 -8.76 13.91 4.49
N LYS A 409 -9.65 14.48 3.68
CA LYS A 409 -10.06 13.96 2.35
C LYS A 409 -8.85 13.76 1.43
N GLN A 410 -7.98 14.77 1.32
CA GLN A 410 -6.79 14.71 0.45
C GLN A 410 -5.88 13.52 0.81
N ILE A 411 -5.66 13.28 2.11
CA ILE A 411 -4.90 12.12 2.61
C ILE A 411 -5.66 10.83 2.30
N TYR A 412 -6.94 10.74 2.68
CA TYR A 412 -7.77 9.56 2.49
C TYR A 412 -7.86 9.11 1.03
N TYR A 413 -8.00 10.02 0.06
CA TYR A 413 -8.03 9.67 -1.35
C TYR A 413 -6.70 9.11 -1.87
N LYS A 414 -5.56 9.48 -1.25
CA LYS A 414 -4.22 8.94 -1.54
C LYS A 414 -3.93 7.59 -0.85
N MET A 415 -4.77 7.15 0.10
CA MET A 415 -4.60 5.87 0.82
C MET A 415 -4.96 4.63 -0.04
N PRO A 416 -4.31 3.46 0.19
CA PRO A 416 -4.70 2.17 -0.38
C PRO A 416 -6.14 1.75 -0.03
N LEU A 417 -6.81 0.99 -0.90
CA LEU A 417 -8.21 0.55 -0.68
C LEU A 417 -8.40 -0.24 0.63
N ALA A 418 -7.47 -1.15 0.96
CA ALA A 418 -7.52 -1.88 2.22
C ALA A 418 -7.40 -0.95 3.45
N LEU A 419 -6.55 0.09 3.38
CA LEU A 419 -6.40 1.08 4.45
C LEU A 419 -7.65 1.96 4.60
N LYS A 420 -8.31 2.30 3.48
CA LYS A 420 -9.63 2.95 3.48
C LYS A 420 -10.69 2.10 4.18
N SER A 421 -10.66 0.76 4.02
CA SER A 421 -11.53 -0.16 4.79
C SER A 421 -11.15 -0.26 6.27
N CYS A 422 -9.86 -0.28 6.60
CA CYS A 422 -9.37 -0.26 7.99
C CYS A 422 -9.86 0.99 8.75
N LEU A 423 -9.71 2.18 8.15
CA LEU A 423 -10.21 3.45 8.69
C LEU A 423 -11.74 3.45 8.81
N SER A 424 -12.42 2.90 7.80
CA SER A 424 -13.88 2.76 7.83
C SER A 424 -14.34 1.88 9.00
N TYR A 425 -13.70 0.73 9.23
CA TYR A 425 -14.04 -0.14 10.36
C TYR A 425 -13.82 0.55 11.71
N LEU A 426 -12.70 1.29 11.86
CA LEU A 426 -12.38 2.02 13.09
C LEU A 426 -13.43 3.06 13.49
N SER A 427 -14.28 3.52 12.56
CA SER A 427 -15.43 4.36 12.90
C SER A 427 -16.40 3.68 13.88
N MET A 428 -16.46 2.34 13.96
CA MET A 428 -17.36 1.62 14.89
C MET A 428 -17.09 1.93 16.36
N PHE A 429 -15.84 2.19 16.75
CA PHE A 429 -15.48 2.46 18.15
C PHE A 429 -16.03 3.82 18.62
N PRO A 430 -16.28 4.03 19.93
CA PRO A 430 -16.65 5.35 20.46
C PRO A 430 -15.52 6.39 20.31
N LYS A 431 -15.88 7.67 20.12
CA LYS A 431 -14.92 8.79 20.04
C LYS A 431 -14.06 8.84 21.31
N GLY A 432 -12.73 8.98 21.16
CA GLY A 432 -11.77 9.02 22.28
C GLY A 432 -11.56 7.70 23.05
N SER A 433 -12.18 6.58 22.63
CA SER A 433 -12.00 5.29 23.32
C SER A 433 -10.62 4.67 23.08
N ASN A 434 -10.14 3.92 24.07
CA ASN A 434 -8.90 3.14 24.00
C ASN A 434 -9.13 1.86 23.17
N ILE A 435 -8.34 1.68 22.13
CA ILE A 435 -8.44 0.59 21.16
C ILE A 435 -7.17 -0.28 21.24
N ARG A 436 -7.32 -1.58 21.53
CA ARG A 436 -6.21 -2.56 21.52
C ARG A 436 -5.84 -2.94 20.07
N MET A 437 -4.54 -2.89 19.75
CA MET A 437 -4.01 -3.21 18.42
C MET A 437 -4.37 -4.62 17.94
N GLU A 438 -4.26 -5.62 18.82
CA GLU A 438 -4.44 -7.03 18.45
C GLU A 438 -5.91 -7.38 18.18
N ASN A 439 -6.83 -6.90 19.03
CA ASN A 439 -8.27 -7.02 18.82
C ASN A 439 -8.68 -6.38 17.48
N VAL A 440 -8.12 -5.23 17.08
CA VAL A 440 -8.41 -4.62 15.77
C VAL A 440 -7.82 -5.42 14.60
N ILE A 441 -6.57 -5.88 14.69
CA ILE A 441 -5.96 -6.68 13.61
C ILE A 441 -6.73 -7.99 13.39
N THR A 442 -7.14 -8.67 14.46
CA THR A 442 -7.93 -9.90 14.38
C THR A 442 -9.36 -9.64 13.89
N GLN A 443 -10.01 -8.54 14.26
CA GLN A 443 -11.30 -8.13 13.69
C GLN A 443 -11.21 -7.81 12.19
N TRP A 444 -10.15 -7.12 11.73
CA TRP A 444 -9.91 -6.88 10.31
C TRP A 444 -9.60 -8.16 9.53
N ALA A 445 -8.90 -9.13 10.14
CA ALA A 445 -8.68 -10.46 9.58
C ALA A 445 -10.00 -11.24 9.43
N ALA A 446 -10.80 -11.30 10.50
CA ALA A 446 -12.12 -11.93 10.53
C ALA A 446 -13.10 -11.38 9.48
N LEU A 447 -13.02 -10.09 9.18
CA LEU A 447 -13.80 -9.46 8.10
C LEU A 447 -13.25 -9.75 6.69
N GLY A 448 -11.99 -10.18 6.57
CA GLY A 448 -11.28 -10.37 5.30
C GLY A 448 -10.70 -9.07 4.73
N ILE A 449 -10.55 -8.01 5.53
CA ILE A 449 -9.97 -6.73 5.09
C ILE A 449 -8.48 -6.90 4.78
N LEU A 450 -7.78 -7.70 5.61
CA LEU A 450 -6.35 -8.01 5.46
C LEU A 450 -6.09 -9.16 4.47
N GLY A 451 -4.99 -9.06 3.72
CA GLY A 451 -4.52 -10.09 2.80
C GLY A 451 -4.01 -9.50 1.47
N SER A 452 -2.89 -10.02 0.95
CA SER A 452 -2.26 -9.55 -0.30
C SER A 452 -2.55 -10.48 -1.48
N THR A 453 -2.49 -9.94 -2.71
CA THR A 453 -2.72 -10.70 -3.97
C THR A 453 -1.68 -11.78 -4.26
N HIS A 454 -0.57 -11.80 -3.50
CA HIS A 454 0.56 -12.72 -3.71
C HIS A 454 0.98 -13.47 -2.43
N GLY A 455 0.24 -13.33 -1.31
CA GLY A 455 0.52 -14.05 -0.06
C GLY A 455 1.85 -13.69 0.64
N SER A 456 2.48 -12.59 0.26
CA SER A 456 3.87 -12.24 0.60
C SER A 456 4.14 -11.82 2.05
N LEU A 457 3.11 -11.62 2.88
CA LEU A 457 3.22 -11.17 4.27
C LEU A 457 2.17 -11.87 5.15
N PRO A 458 2.51 -12.29 6.38
CA PRO A 458 1.53 -12.79 7.35
C PRO A 458 0.44 -11.77 7.66
N VAL A 459 -0.77 -12.25 7.93
CA VAL A 459 -1.95 -11.40 8.18
C VAL A 459 -1.72 -10.41 9.33
N TYR A 460 -1.13 -10.87 10.44
CA TYR A 460 -0.82 -10.03 11.59
C TYR A 460 0.20 -8.92 11.26
N ALA A 461 1.29 -9.27 10.56
CA ALA A 461 2.30 -8.31 10.11
C ALA A 461 1.71 -7.26 9.15
N GLN A 462 0.83 -7.68 8.23
CA GLN A 462 0.12 -6.77 7.33
C GLN A 462 -0.83 -5.82 8.08
N GLY A 463 -1.48 -6.30 9.15
CA GLY A 463 -2.29 -5.49 10.06
C GLY A 463 -1.47 -4.47 10.85
N ARG A 464 -0.33 -4.88 11.42
CA ARG A 464 0.62 -3.99 12.10
C ARG A 464 1.10 -2.88 11.17
N LYS A 465 1.47 -3.20 9.92
CA LYS A 465 1.86 -2.20 8.91
C LYS A 465 0.76 -1.16 8.67
N TYR A 466 -0.50 -1.56 8.51
CA TYR A 466 -1.60 -0.62 8.31
C TYR A 466 -1.87 0.28 9.54
N ILE A 467 -1.67 -0.24 10.76
CA ILE A 467 -1.78 0.60 11.98
C ILE A 467 -0.61 1.57 12.08
N GLN A 468 0.61 1.16 11.72
CA GLN A 468 1.77 2.06 11.62
C GLN A 468 1.58 3.14 10.55
N GLU A 469 1.00 2.80 9.39
CA GLU A 469 0.63 3.79 8.36
C GLU A 469 -0.36 4.83 8.92
N LEU A 470 -1.41 4.42 9.65
CA LEU A 470 -2.39 5.34 10.26
C LEU A 470 -1.82 6.17 11.43
N LEU A 471 -0.97 5.59 12.28
CA LEU A 471 -0.25 6.30 13.33
C LEU A 471 0.66 7.38 12.73
N SER A 472 1.45 7.02 11.71
CA SER A 472 2.38 7.94 11.06
C SER A 472 1.70 9.17 10.44
N VAL A 473 0.38 9.15 10.23
CA VAL A 473 -0.38 10.27 9.64
C VAL A 473 -1.32 10.97 10.62
N PHE A 474 -1.13 10.75 11.92
CA PHE A 474 -1.94 11.33 13.01
C PHE A 474 -3.43 10.97 12.92
N PHE A 475 -3.78 9.89 12.22
CA PHE A 475 -5.14 9.35 12.20
C PHE A 475 -5.39 8.48 13.44
N LEU A 476 -4.32 7.92 14.00
CA LEU A 476 -4.29 7.28 15.32
C LEU A 476 -3.23 7.97 16.19
N GLU A 477 -3.42 7.90 17.50
CA GLU A 477 -2.51 8.38 18.54
C GLU A 477 -2.14 7.20 19.44
N ALA A 478 -0.85 6.86 19.54
CA ALA A 478 -0.38 5.86 20.50
C ALA A 478 -0.53 6.39 21.93
N HIS A 479 -1.01 5.56 22.85
CA HIS A 479 -1.28 5.96 24.23
C HIS A 479 -0.21 5.45 25.20
N ASP A 480 1.02 5.89 25.00
CA ASP A 480 2.10 5.58 25.93
C ASP A 480 1.79 6.17 27.32
N LYS A 481 1.87 5.34 28.37
CA LYS A 481 1.70 5.77 29.77
C LYS A 481 3.00 6.33 30.33
N SER A 482 3.57 7.35 29.68
CA SER A 482 4.82 7.99 30.09
C SER A 482 4.57 9.26 30.91
N THR A 483 3.84 9.11 32.03
CA THR A 483 3.69 10.16 33.07
C THR A 483 3.92 9.60 34.46
N ASP A 484 4.94 8.74 34.58
CA ASP A 484 5.66 8.38 35.81
C ASP A 484 6.98 7.71 35.40
N PHE A 485 7.97 7.66 36.29
CA PHE A 485 9.27 7.01 36.04
C PHE A 485 9.12 5.47 36.05
N GLY A 486 8.78 4.88 34.89
CA GLY A 486 8.75 3.43 34.72
C GLY A 486 8.61 3.00 33.27
N ILE A 487 9.52 2.14 32.79
CA ILE A 487 9.58 1.64 31.40
C ILE A 487 8.50 0.56 31.18
N ASN A 488 7.24 0.99 31.24
CA ASN A 488 6.08 0.10 31.21
C ASN A 488 5.73 -0.38 29.78
N HIS A 489 6.47 -1.41 29.37
CA HIS A 489 6.12 -2.43 28.38
C HIS A 489 6.18 -2.06 26.88
N ALA A 490 7.32 -2.32 26.24
CA ALA A 490 7.43 -2.22 24.77
C ALA A 490 6.58 -3.25 23.98
N SER A 491 6.11 -4.34 24.61
CA SER A 491 5.16 -5.33 24.03
C SER A 491 3.96 -5.68 24.94
N ALA A 492 3.51 -4.81 25.86
CA ALA A 492 2.12 -4.93 26.31
C ALA A 492 1.18 -4.49 25.18
N SER A 493 -0.03 -5.06 25.13
CA SER A 493 -1.01 -4.83 24.05
C SER A 493 -1.16 -3.35 23.72
N LYS A 494 -0.63 -2.94 22.54
CA LYS A 494 -0.46 -1.52 22.23
C LYS A 494 -1.82 -0.86 22.05
N VAL A 495 -2.10 0.10 22.93
CA VAL A 495 -3.34 0.88 22.92
C VAL A 495 -3.13 2.16 22.13
N PHE A 496 -4.09 2.47 21.26
CA PHE A 496 -4.20 3.76 20.59
C PHE A 496 -5.60 4.35 20.73
N LYS A 497 -5.71 5.65 20.53
CA LYS A 497 -6.96 6.36 20.26
C LYS A 497 -7.02 6.72 18.77
N MET A 498 -8.21 6.98 18.25
CA MET A 498 -8.37 7.67 16.96
C MET A 498 -8.52 9.16 17.22
N HIS A 499 -7.77 9.99 16.49
CA HIS A 499 -7.89 11.44 16.60
C HIS A 499 -9.34 11.86 16.36
N SER A 500 -9.90 12.65 17.26
CA SER A 500 -11.31 13.05 17.26
C SER A 500 -11.85 13.58 15.92
N LEU A 501 -11.21 14.58 15.28
CA LEU A 501 -11.60 15.02 13.92
C LEU A 501 -11.60 13.87 12.89
N VAL A 502 -10.63 12.97 12.96
CA VAL A 502 -10.50 11.81 12.05
C VAL A 502 -11.58 10.76 12.35
N HIS A 503 -12.00 10.61 13.60
CA HIS A 503 -13.16 9.80 13.97
C HIS A 503 -14.45 10.33 13.34
N GLU A 504 -14.64 11.65 13.38
CA GLU A 504 -15.80 12.28 12.73
C GLU A 504 -15.73 12.18 11.20
N PHE A 505 -14.55 12.30 10.59
CA PHE A 505 -14.37 11.99 9.17
C PHE A 505 -14.65 10.52 8.85
N ALA A 506 -14.22 9.58 9.70
CA ALA A 506 -14.51 8.17 9.52
C ALA A 506 -16.03 7.91 9.61
N ARG A 507 -16.74 8.54 10.57
CA ARG A 507 -18.22 8.53 10.67
C ARG A 507 -18.87 9.15 9.43
N TYR A 508 -18.38 10.28 8.92
CA TYR A 508 -18.84 10.89 7.65
C TYR A 508 -18.81 9.86 6.51
N VAL A 509 -17.64 9.24 6.28
CA VAL A 509 -17.40 8.29 5.18
C VAL A 509 -18.18 6.98 5.33
N THR A 510 -18.44 6.51 6.56
CA THR A 510 -19.19 5.27 6.84
C THR A 510 -20.68 5.49 7.14
N SER A 511 -21.19 6.72 7.15
CA SER A 511 -22.57 7.08 7.54
C SER A 511 -23.71 6.51 6.68
N HIS A 512 -23.41 5.67 5.69
CA HIS A 512 -24.37 4.88 4.91
C HIS A 512 -24.27 3.36 5.17
N ASP A 513 -23.18 2.92 5.80
CA ASP A 513 -22.82 1.52 6.07
C ASP A 513 -22.78 1.17 7.56
N LEU A 514 -22.70 2.19 8.42
CA LEU A 514 -22.67 2.10 9.86
C LEU A 514 -24.04 2.44 10.45
N PHE A 515 -24.70 1.45 11.05
CA PHE A 515 -25.86 1.66 11.91
C PHE A 515 -25.42 2.02 13.33
N ILE A 516 -26.08 2.98 13.96
CA ILE A 516 -25.83 3.41 15.34
C ILE A 516 -27.17 3.43 16.07
N LEU A 517 -27.25 2.78 17.24
CA LEU A 517 -28.40 2.86 18.13
C LEU A 517 -27.95 3.10 19.57
N ASP A 518 -28.38 4.23 20.13
CA ASP A 518 -28.22 4.56 21.54
C ASP A 518 -29.56 4.32 22.25
N GLY A 519 -29.55 3.44 23.26
CA GLY A 519 -30.77 3.02 23.96
C GLY A 519 -31.47 4.13 24.75
N GLU A 520 -30.76 5.21 25.07
CA GLU A 520 -31.26 6.31 25.90
C GLU A 520 -31.72 7.52 25.07
N ARG A 521 -31.07 7.78 23.92
CA ARG A 521 -31.37 8.94 23.04
C ARG A 521 -32.54 8.71 22.09
N MET A 522 -33.63 8.11 22.56
CA MET A 522 -34.78 7.64 21.78
C MET A 522 -35.47 8.75 20.91
N ARG A 523 -34.95 9.00 19.70
CA ARG A 523 -35.70 9.63 18.60
C ARG A 523 -36.38 8.54 17.76
N ASN A 524 -37.57 8.83 17.24
CA ASN A 524 -38.31 7.95 16.32
C ASN A 524 -37.75 8.00 14.88
N ASP A 525 -36.42 8.00 14.73
CA ASP A 525 -35.75 7.87 13.43
C ASP A 525 -35.87 6.41 12.96
N ASN A 526 -37.09 6.03 12.56
CA ASN A 526 -37.42 4.74 11.99
C ASN A 526 -36.62 4.59 10.69
N PRO A 527 -35.54 3.77 10.65
CA PRO A 527 -34.63 3.84 9.52
C PRO A 527 -35.35 3.37 8.25
N GLY A 528 -35.18 4.11 7.16
CA GLY A 528 -35.47 3.56 5.84
C GLY A 528 -34.72 2.24 5.65
N ASN A 529 -35.18 1.39 4.72
CA ASN A 529 -34.75 -0.01 4.54
C ASN A 529 -33.30 -0.16 4.01
N ARG A 530 -32.34 0.42 4.74
CA ARG A 530 -30.92 0.57 4.42
C ARG A 530 -30.14 -0.69 4.82
N THR A 531 -29.10 -0.95 4.05
CA THR A 531 -28.23 -2.14 4.17
C THR A 531 -26.88 -1.71 4.74
N SER A 532 -26.65 -2.06 6.00
CA SER A 532 -25.44 -1.71 6.76
C SER A 532 -24.61 -2.97 7.05
N GLY A 533 -23.31 -2.93 6.79
CA GLY A 533 -22.36 -3.98 7.16
C GLY A 533 -21.85 -3.86 8.59
N TYR A 534 -21.97 -2.69 9.20
CA TYR A 534 -21.50 -2.40 10.56
C TYR A 534 -22.64 -1.92 11.46
N ALA A 535 -22.65 -2.34 12.72
CA ALA A 535 -23.62 -1.86 13.70
C ALA A 535 -23.01 -1.65 15.10
N LEU A 536 -23.22 -0.45 15.66
CA LEU A 536 -22.88 -0.09 17.04
C LEU A 536 -24.17 0.07 17.85
N LEU A 537 -24.32 -0.69 18.93
CA LEU A 537 -25.42 -0.58 19.88
C LEU A 537 -24.85 -0.16 21.25
N THR A 538 -25.26 0.99 21.77
CA THR A 538 -24.86 1.49 23.10
C THR A 538 -26.04 1.53 24.06
N ARG A 539 -25.82 1.15 25.33
CA ARG A 539 -26.80 1.25 26.44
C ARG A 539 -28.19 0.66 26.13
N CYS A 540 -28.23 -0.34 25.25
CA CYS A 540 -29.47 -1.00 24.84
C CYS A 540 -29.94 -2.04 25.87
N SER A 541 -31.25 -2.28 25.90
CA SER A 541 -31.89 -3.26 26.77
C SER A 541 -32.93 -4.11 26.03
N ASP A 542 -33.52 -5.10 26.70
CA ASP A 542 -34.66 -5.88 26.17
C ASP A 542 -35.85 -5.02 25.70
N LYS A 543 -35.96 -3.76 26.18
CA LYS A 543 -37.00 -2.80 25.75
C LYS A 543 -36.65 -2.07 24.44
N SER A 544 -35.40 -2.17 23.94
CA SER A 544 -34.92 -1.42 22.76
C SER A 544 -35.50 -1.97 21.45
N LYS A 545 -36.06 -1.07 20.62
CA LYS A 545 -36.75 -1.40 19.36
C LYS A 545 -35.81 -1.72 18.18
N VAL A 546 -34.91 -2.69 18.34
CA VAL A 546 -34.09 -3.20 17.21
C VAL A 546 -35.00 -3.92 16.20
N SER A 547 -34.94 -3.55 14.91
CA SER A 547 -35.69 -4.22 13.84
C SER A 547 -34.87 -5.34 13.20
N ARG A 548 -35.52 -6.49 12.94
CA ARG A 548 -34.91 -7.62 12.20
C ARG A 548 -34.65 -7.32 10.71
N GLY A 549 -35.05 -6.15 10.19
CA GLY A 549 -34.75 -5.74 8.82
C GLY A 549 -33.26 -5.44 8.61
N PHE A 550 -32.76 -4.43 9.34
CA PHE A 550 -31.42 -3.85 9.14
C PHE A 550 -30.28 -4.82 9.48
N LEU A 551 -30.48 -5.70 10.45
CA LEU A 551 -29.45 -6.64 10.91
C LEU A 551 -29.00 -7.62 9.82
N LYS A 552 -29.81 -7.91 8.79
CA LYS A 552 -29.54 -9.00 7.84
C LYS A 552 -28.22 -8.88 7.06
N SER A 553 -27.75 -7.65 6.80
CA SER A 553 -26.50 -7.39 6.07
C SER A 553 -25.27 -7.26 6.98
N VAL A 554 -25.45 -7.20 8.30
CA VAL A 554 -24.38 -6.85 9.25
C VAL A 554 -23.31 -7.96 9.33
N ARG A 555 -22.06 -7.55 9.15
CA ARG A 555 -20.83 -8.38 9.20
C ARG A 555 -20.07 -8.23 10.51
N ALA A 556 -20.14 -7.05 11.13
CA ALA A 556 -19.61 -6.78 12.46
C ALA A 556 -20.64 -6.06 13.33
N ILE A 557 -20.85 -6.55 14.55
CA ILE A 557 -21.68 -5.87 15.55
C ILE A 557 -20.88 -5.66 16.83
N CYS A 558 -21.00 -4.46 17.38
CA CYS A 558 -20.35 -3.99 18.60
C CYS A 558 -21.43 -3.53 19.58
N LEU A 559 -21.54 -4.22 20.73
CA LEU A 559 -22.39 -3.83 21.84
C LEU A 559 -21.52 -3.23 22.95
N LYS A 560 -21.92 -2.09 23.51
CA LYS A 560 -21.28 -1.47 24.68
C LYS A 560 -22.33 -1.05 25.70
N ASP A 561 -22.05 -1.31 26.97
CA ASP A 561 -22.94 -1.00 28.10
C ASP A 561 -24.35 -1.62 27.96
N CYS A 562 -24.48 -2.68 27.16
CA CYS A 562 -25.76 -3.32 26.85
C CYS A 562 -26.11 -4.40 27.88
N ARG A 563 -27.42 -4.65 28.05
CA ARG A 563 -27.96 -5.59 29.04
C ARG A 563 -29.24 -6.30 28.57
N GLY A 564 -29.54 -7.45 29.17
CA GLY A 564 -30.73 -8.25 28.86
C GLY A 564 -30.48 -9.33 27.81
N THR A 565 -30.95 -10.55 28.09
CA THR A 565 -30.69 -11.74 27.26
C THR A 565 -31.57 -11.78 26.00
N LYS A 566 -32.81 -11.28 26.08
CA LYS A 566 -33.75 -11.27 24.94
C LYS A 566 -33.26 -10.35 23.82
N LEU A 567 -32.52 -9.30 24.16
CA LEU A 567 -31.80 -8.47 23.20
C LEU A 567 -30.79 -9.29 22.39
N ILE A 568 -29.96 -10.12 23.06
CA ILE A 568 -28.98 -10.98 22.37
C ILE A 568 -29.71 -12.02 21.50
N GLU A 569 -30.70 -12.74 22.01
CA GLU A 569 -31.45 -13.75 21.24
C GLU A 569 -32.10 -13.15 19.98
N LYS A 570 -32.68 -11.95 20.11
CA LYS A 570 -33.27 -11.20 19.00
C LYS A 570 -32.22 -10.81 17.95
N ILE A 571 -31.02 -10.47 18.38
CA ILE A 571 -29.87 -10.15 17.54
C ILE A 571 -29.33 -11.41 16.84
N PHE A 572 -29.01 -12.48 17.58
CA PHE A 572 -28.50 -13.74 17.02
C PHE A 572 -29.48 -14.38 16.04
N SER A 573 -30.79 -14.36 16.33
CA SER A 573 -31.83 -14.85 15.41
C SER A 573 -31.97 -14.08 14.08
N ALA A 574 -31.26 -12.95 13.91
CA ALA A 574 -31.25 -12.15 12.68
C ALA A 574 -29.90 -12.18 11.94
N LEU A 575 -28.78 -12.38 12.63
CA LEU A 575 -27.42 -12.13 12.17
C LEU A 575 -26.73 -13.32 11.45
N LYS A 576 -27.36 -13.87 10.41
CA LYS A 576 -26.88 -15.11 9.77
C LYS A 576 -25.47 -15.06 9.17
N HIS A 577 -25.00 -13.89 8.74
CA HIS A 577 -23.71 -13.70 8.04
C HIS A 577 -22.71 -12.86 8.86
N LEU A 578 -22.85 -12.86 10.19
CA LEU A 578 -21.93 -12.17 11.10
C LEU A 578 -20.56 -12.85 11.11
N ARG A 579 -19.49 -12.05 11.12
CA ARG A 579 -18.09 -12.50 11.26
C ARG A 579 -17.41 -11.98 12.51
N VAL A 580 -17.81 -10.80 13.00
CA VAL A 580 -17.28 -10.17 14.21
C VAL A 580 -18.41 -9.89 15.20
N LEU A 581 -18.26 -10.39 16.42
CA LEU A 581 -19.16 -10.14 17.54
C LEU A 581 -18.35 -9.60 18.72
N ASP A 582 -18.55 -8.32 19.04
CA ASP A 582 -18.00 -7.68 20.24
C ASP A 582 -19.15 -7.39 21.22
N LEU A 583 -19.10 -8.06 22.38
CA LEU A 583 -20.00 -7.89 23.53
C LEU A 583 -19.22 -7.41 24.77
N SER A 584 -17.97 -6.98 24.62
CA SER A 584 -17.12 -6.67 25.77
C SER A 584 -17.69 -5.52 26.62
N ARG A 585 -17.53 -5.64 27.94
CA ARG A 585 -18.13 -4.77 28.97
C ARG A 585 -19.66 -4.75 29.00
N CYS A 586 -20.34 -5.73 28.39
CA CYS A 586 -21.79 -5.89 28.54
C CYS A 586 -22.14 -6.75 29.76
N SER A 587 -23.20 -6.38 30.48
CA SER A 587 -23.60 -7.02 31.74
C SER A 587 -24.49 -8.26 31.50
N PHE A 588 -23.93 -9.27 30.82
CA PHE A 588 -24.58 -10.55 30.57
C PHE A 588 -24.03 -11.63 31.51
N LEU A 589 -24.91 -12.49 32.04
CA LEU A 589 -24.55 -13.62 32.90
C LEU A 589 -24.28 -14.90 32.10
N GLU A 590 -24.97 -15.06 30.97
CA GLU A 590 -24.92 -16.23 30.10
C GLU A 590 -24.96 -15.81 28.63
N LEU A 591 -24.34 -16.62 27.78
CA LEU A 591 -24.35 -16.48 26.32
C LEU A 591 -25.39 -17.46 25.74
N PRO A 592 -26.47 -17.00 25.07
CA PRO A 592 -27.56 -17.88 24.69
C PRO A 592 -27.16 -18.89 23.62
N SER A 593 -27.65 -20.13 23.74
CA SER A 593 -27.36 -21.26 22.85
C SER A 593 -27.70 -21.01 21.37
N SER A 594 -28.52 -19.98 21.08
CA SER A 594 -28.77 -19.46 19.73
C SER A 594 -27.51 -18.96 18.99
N ILE A 595 -26.38 -18.76 19.68
CA ILE A 595 -25.06 -18.51 19.06
C ILE A 595 -24.69 -19.55 18.00
N CYS A 596 -25.16 -20.79 18.14
CA CYS A 596 -24.90 -21.88 17.19
C CYS A 596 -25.44 -21.62 15.76
N GLN A 597 -26.30 -20.61 15.59
CA GLN A 597 -26.85 -20.15 14.31
C GLN A 597 -25.86 -19.25 13.54
N LEU A 598 -24.85 -18.68 14.21
CA LEU A 598 -23.88 -17.74 13.65
C LEU A 598 -22.73 -18.47 12.94
N THR A 599 -23.04 -19.31 11.95
CA THR A 599 -22.07 -20.26 11.37
C THR A 599 -20.86 -19.64 10.66
N HIS A 600 -20.89 -18.35 10.37
CA HIS A 600 -19.79 -17.60 9.72
C HIS A 600 -18.96 -16.77 10.69
N LEU A 601 -19.25 -16.86 11.99
CA LEU A 601 -18.61 -16.10 13.05
C LEU A 601 -17.13 -16.52 13.20
N ARG A 602 -16.24 -15.53 13.22
CA ARG A 602 -14.79 -15.71 13.23
C ARG A 602 -14.09 -15.02 14.39
N TYR A 603 -14.61 -13.90 14.86
CA TYR A 603 -14.14 -13.18 16.05
C TYR A 603 -15.28 -13.09 17.07
N ILE A 604 -15.01 -13.54 18.30
CA ILE A 604 -15.87 -13.34 19.47
C ILE A 604 -15.05 -12.63 20.54
N ASP A 605 -15.61 -11.57 21.10
CA ASP A 605 -15.06 -10.88 22.26
C ASP A 605 -16.18 -10.68 23.28
N ILE A 606 -16.03 -11.32 24.43
CA ILE A 606 -16.93 -11.20 25.58
C ILE A 606 -16.16 -10.71 26.81
N SER A 607 -15.03 -10.02 26.61
CA SER A 607 -14.16 -9.57 27.69
C SER A 607 -14.83 -8.61 28.67
N CYS A 608 -14.38 -8.60 29.92
CA CYS A 608 -14.93 -7.81 31.02
C CYS A 608 -16.45 -7.99 31.20
N SER A 609 -16.96 -9.23 31.08
CA SER A 609 -18.38 -9.57 31.26
C SER A 609 -18.58 -10.59 32.37
N ALA A 610 -19.79 -10.61 32.94
CA ALA A 610 -20.15 -11.49 34.07
C ALA A 610 -20.45 -12.95 33.66
N ILE A 611 -19.93 -13.39 32.51
CA ILE A 611 -20.18 -14.72 31.95
C ILE A 611 -19.36 -15.77 32.72
N GLN A 612 -20.05 -16.83 33.16
CA GLN A 612 -19.48 -17.91 34.00
C GLN A 612 -19.18 -19.20 33.21
N SER A 613 -19.78 -19.37 32.03
CA SER A 613 -19.64 -20.56 31.19
C SER A 613 -19.90 -20.24 29.71
N LEU A 614 -19.41 -21.10 28.80
CA LEU A 614 -19.73 -21.05 27.37
C LEU A 614 -20.69 -22.20 27.00
N PRO A 615 -21.73 -21.96 26.19
CA PRO A 615 -22.71 -22.99 25.84
C PRO A 615 -22.11 -24.05 24.89
N ASP A 616 -22.35 -25.34 25.14
CA ASP A 616 -21.85 -26.45 24.32
C ASP A 616 -22.18 -26.35 22.83
N GLN A 617 -23.30 -25.68 22.48
CA GLN A 617 -23.71 -25.49 21.10
C GLN A 617 -22.78 -24.54 20.32
N MET A 618 -21.91 -23.79 21.00
CA MET A 618 -20.81 -23.01 20.40
C MET A 618 -19.79 -23.92 19.67
N SER A 619 -19.75 -25.22 19.97
CA SER A 619 -19.01 -26.22 19.18
C SER A 619 -19.42 -26.30 17.70
N SER A 620 -20.55 -25.71 17.28
CA SER A 620 -20.92 -25.58 15.86
C SER A 620 -20.12 -24.52 15.10
N VAL A 621 -19.48 -23.56 15.80
CA VAL A 621 -18.82 -22.37 15.22
C VAL A 621 -17.41 -22.71 14.73
N GLN A 622 -17.32 -23.65 13.78
CA GLN A 622 -16.07 -24.20 13.25
C GLN A 622 -15.24 -23.22 12.40
N HIS A 623 -15.72 -21.98 12.21
CA HIS A 623 -15.03 -20.90 11.52
C HIS A 623 -14.37 -19.89 12.47
N LEU A 624 -14.38 -20.14 13.79
CA LEU A 624 -13.79 -19.26 14.79
C LEU A 624 -12.25 -19.16 14.61
N GLU A 625 -11.78 -17.94 14.44
CA GLU A 625 -10.37 -17.54 14.25
C GLU A 625 -9.83 -16.82 15.51
N ALA A 626 -10.68 -16.10 16.26
CA ALA A 626 -10.30 -15.39 17.49
C ALA A 626 -11.38 -15.48 18.58
N LEU A 627 -10.94 -15.66 19.83
CA LEU A 627 -11.80 -15.72 21.02
C LEU A 627 -11.16 -14.93 22.19
N ASP A 628 -11.77 -13.81 22.58
CA ASP A 628 -11.39 -13.03 23.77
C ASP A 628 -12.38 -13.26 24.92
N LEU A 629 -11.86 -13.82 26.02
CA LEU A 629 -12.56 -14.13 27.26
C LEU A 629 -11.99 -13.31 28.44
N SER A 630 -11.11 -12.32 28.19
CA SER A 630 -10.34 -11.68 29.26
C SER A 630 -11.21 -10.97 30.29
N GLY A 631 -10.90 -11.14 31.58
CA GLY A 631 -11.69 -10.59 32.68
C GLY A 631 -13.13 -11.12 32.75
N THR A 632 -13.33 -12.41 32.41
CA THR A 632 -14.62 -13.11 32.63
C THR A 632 -14.54 -14.04 33.83
N CYS A 633 -15.71 -14.34 34.42
CA CYS A 633 -15.84 -15.21 35.60
C CYS A 633 -15.87 -16.71 35.26
N ILE A 634 -15.21 -17.12 34.16
CA ILE A 634 -15.30 -18.50 33.65
C ILE A 634 -14.48 -19.48 34.50
N GLN A 635 -15.13 -20.51 35.04
CA GLN A 635 -14.49 -21.45 35.98
C GLN A 635 -13.73 -22.60 35.28
N VAL A 636 -14.23 -23.02 34.11
CA VAL A 636 -13.70 -24.11 33.30
C VAL A 636 -13.79 -23.72 31.83
N LEU A 637 -12.69 -23.82 31.08
CA LEU A 637 -12.69 -23.62 29.64
C LEU A 637 -13.17 -24.91 28.94
N PRO A 638 -14.30 -24.92 28.21
CA PRO A 638 -14.91 -26.18 27.78
C PRO A 638 -14.07 -26.99 26.78
N ASP A 639 -14.19 -28.31 26.92
CA ASP A 639 -13.41 -29.30 26.19
C ASP A 639 -13.70 -29.35 24.66
N PHE A 640 -14.71 -28.60 24.18
CA PHE A 640 -14.95 -28.39 22.75
C PHE A 640 -14.01 -27.34 22.11
N VAL A 641 -13.32 -26.49 22.88
CA VAL A 641 -12.48 -25.40 22.36
C VAL A 641 -11.33 -25.95 21.51
N ARG A 642 -10.78 -27.12 21.86
CA ARG A 642 -9.76 -27.85 21.05
C ARG A 642 -10.24 -28.27 19.66
N THR A 643 -11.55 -28.19 19.36
CA THR A 643 -12.10 -28.49 18.02
C THR A 643 -11.99 -27.32 17.04
N PHE A 644 -11.76 -26.09 17.50
CA PHE A 644 -11.66 -24.91 16.64
C PHE A 644 -10.33 -24.87 15.86
N LYS A 645 -10.20 -25.66 14.80
CA LYS A 645 -8.96 -25.80 13.99
C LYS A 645 -8.58 -24.57 13.15
N LYS A 646 -9.29 -23.46 13.29
CA LYS A 646 -8.93 -22.15 12.72
C LYS A 646 -8.52 -21.12 13.79
N LEU A 647 -8.62 -21.44 15.08
CA LEU A 647 -8.35 -20.49 16.15
C LEU A 647 -6.86 -20.11 16.16
N THR A 648 -6.56 -18.83 15.91
CA THR A 648 -5.23 -18.22 15.94
C THR A 648 -5.02 -17.33 17.16
N TYR A 649 -6.09 -16.82 17.77
CA TYR A 649 -6.05 -15.93 18.93
C TYR A 649 -6.95 -16.44 20.06
N LEU A 650 -6.38 -16.63 21.25
CA LEU A 650 -7.11 -16.96 22.48
C LEU A 650 -6.61 -16.08 23.62
N ASN A 651 -7.51 -15.28 24.21
CA ASN A 651 -7.20 -14.42 25.35
C ASN A 651 -8.02 -14.84 26.59
N LEU A 652 -7.29 -15.16 27.66
CA LEU A 652 -7.75 -15.62 28.97
C LEU A 652 -7.14 -14.76 30.10
N GLN A 653 -6.61 -13.57 29.77
CA GLN A 653 -6.09 -12.60 30.74
C GLN A 653 -7.12 -12.31 31.84
N GLU A 654 -6.71 -12.25 33.11
CA GLU A 654 -7.58 -11.89 34.25
C GLU A 654 -8.81 -12.82 34.41
N CYS A 655 -8.77 -14.05 33.89
CA CYS A 655 -9.74 -15.10 34.20
C CYS A 655 -9.43 -15.71 35.59
N TRP A 656 -9.62 -14.91 36.65
CA TRP A 656 -9.22 -15.25 38.02
C TRP A 656 -9.90 -16.51 38.60
N GLU A 657 -11.11 -16.85 38.14
CA GLU A 657 -11.82 -18.07 38.57
C GLU A 657 -11.50 -19.31 37.73
N LEU A 658 -10.71 -19.19 36.65
CA LEU A 658 -10.40 -20.29 35.75
C LEU A 658 -9.39 -21.24 36.41
N ARG A 659 -9.88 -22.40 36.85
CA ARG A 659 -9.11 -23.42 37.58
C ARG A 659 -8.69 -24.61 36.72
N HIS A 660 -9.31 -24.80 35.54
CA HIS A 660 -9.04 -25.95 34.67
C HIS A 660 -8.99 -25.58 33.18
N LEU A 661 -7.90 -25.97 32.53
CA LEU A 661 -7.74 -25.95 31.06
C LEU A 661 -7.96 -27.35 30.46
N PRO A 662 -8.36 -27.48 29.16
CA PRO A 662 -8.49 -28.76 28.49
C PRO A 662 -7.17 -29.53 28.43
N SER A 663 -7.18 -30.82 28.76
CA SER A 663 -5.98 -31.69 28.84
C SER A 663 -5.25 -31.95 27.52
N LYS A 664 -5.75 -31.37 26.41
CA LYS A 664 -5.11 -31.30 25.09
C LYS A 664 -5.42 -29.95 24.42
N LEU A 665 -5.24 -28.83 25.11
CA LEU A 665 -5.41 -27.50 24.50
C LEU A 665 -4.41 -27.30 23.34
N ASP A 666 -3.25 -27.97 23.39
CA ASP A 666 -2.23 -28.00 22.34
C ASP A 666 -2.71 -28.61 21.01
N ASP A 667 -3.84 -29.33 20.96
CA ASP A 667 -4.48 -29.80 19.73
C ASP A 667 -4.85 -28.64 18.77
N ILE A 668 -4.86 -27.39 19.23
CA ILE A 668 -5.06 -26.17 18.44
C ILE A 668 -3.73 -25.74 17.78
N LYS A 669 -3.27 -26.55 16.82
CA LYS A 669 -1.98 -26.34 16.10
C LYS A 669 -1.88 -25.02 15.33
N SER A 670 -3.01 -24.33 15.11
CA SER A 670 -3.12 -23.02 14.44
C SER A 670 -2.95 -21.81 15.37
N LEU A 671 -2.82 -22.00 16.69
CA LEU A 671 -2.77 -20.90 17.65
C LEU A 671 -1.48 -20.08 17.51
N GLN A 672 -1.61 -18.76 17.37
CA GLN A 672 -0.51 -17.81 17.15
C GLN A 672 -0.33 -16.82 18.31
N HIS A 673 -1.42 -16.45 19.00
CA HIS A 673 -1.41 -15.60 20.19
C HIS A 673 -2.18 -16.30 21.31
N LEU A 674 -1.53 -16.45 22.46
CA LEU A 674 -2.14 -16.97 23.69
C LEU A 674 -1.78 -16.05 24.86
N ASN A 675 -2.80 -15.49 25.51
CA ASN A 675 -2.65 -14.70 26.73
C ASN A 675 -3.37 -15.40 27.88
N LEU A 676 -2.64 -15.65 28.96
CA LEU A 676 -3.03 -16.31 30.21
C LEU A 676 -2.53 -15.50 31.43
N SER A 677 -2.21 -14.22 31.23
CA SER A 677 -1.79 -13.30 32.29
C SER A 677 -2.82 -13.29 33.43
N CYS A 678 -2.35 -13.42 34.68
CA CYS A 678 -3.22 -13.49 35.86
C CYS A 678 -4.25 -14.64 35.87
N CYS A 679 -4.04 -15.71 35.10
CA CYS A 679 -4.91 -16.90 35.11
C CYS A 679 -4.32 -18.03 36.00
N PRO A 680 -4.99 -18.45 37.10
CA PRO A 680 -4.45 -19.49 37.98
C PRO A 680 -4.18 -20.84 37.29
N ALA A 681 -5.01 -21.24 36.32
CA ALA A 681 -4.83 -22.49 35.59
C ALA A 681 -3.63 -22.50 34.62
N ALA A 682 -2.93 -21.38 34.40
CA ALA A 682 -1.83 -21.29 33.42
C ALA A 682 -0.71 -22.33 33.64
N HIS A 683 -0.45 -22.73 34.89
CA HIS A 683 0.53 -23.78 35.23
C HIS A 683 0.23 -25.12 34.54
N GLN A 684 -1.05 -25.47 34.35
CA GLN A 684 -1.48 -26.74 33.72
C GLN A 684 -1.12 -26.80 32.23
N LEU A 685 -0.92 -25.65 31.59
CA LEU A 685 -0.54 -25.61 30.19
C LEU A 685 0.93 -25.95 29.98
N VAL A 686 1.81 -25.56 30.92
CA VAL A 686 3.27 -25.54 30.71
C VAL A 686 3.84 -26.92 30.39
N GLU A 687 3.30 -27.99 30.94
CA GLU A 687 3.69 -29.38 30.63
C GLU A 687 3.33 -29.81 29.18
N SER A 688 2.23 -29.26 28.63
CA SER A 688 1.68 -29.64 27.31
C SER A 688 1.96 -28.62 26.19
N ILE A 689 2.45 -27.43 26.53
CA ILE A 689 2.56 -26.26 25.64
C ILE A 689 3.39 -26.51 24.36
N SER A 690 4.29 -27.49 24.38
CA SER A 690 5.17 -27.83 23.25
C SER A 690 4.46 -28.25 21.95
N GLY A 691 3.13 -28.43 21.97
CA GLY A 691 2.33 -28.72 20.80
C GLY A 691 1.92 -27.50 19.96
N PHE A 692 2.04 -26.26 20.42
CA PHE A 692 1.63 -25.05 19.66
C PHE A 692 2.71 -24.60 18.65
N GLN A 693 2.79 -25.26 17.51
CA GLN A 693 3.85 -25.03 16.51
C GLN A 693 3.82 -23.64 15.85
N GLU A 694 2.65 -22.99 15.75
CA GLU A 694 2.47 -21.67 15.13
C GLU A 694 2.54 -20.49 16.13
N LEU A 695 2.84 -20.75 17.40
CA LEU A 695 2.76 -19.74 18.46
C LEU A 695 3.84 -18.66 18.30
N ARG A 696 3.41 -17.39 18.33
CA ARG A 696 4.23 -16.17 18.17
C ARG A 696 4.19 -15.26 19.40
N PHE A 697 3.05 -15.19 20.09
CA PHE A 697 2.90 -14.44 21.33
C PHE A 697 2.45 -15.38 22.45
N LEU A 698 3.15 -15.35 23.58
CA LEU A 698 2.75 -16.03 24.82
C LEU A 698 2.91 -15.09 26.02
N ASP A 699 1.81 -14.84 26.72
CA ASP A 699 1.82 -14.20 28.03
C ASP A 699 1.27 -15.17 29.08
N ILE A 700 2.10 -15.51 30.08
CA ILE A 700 1.74 -16.29 31.27
C ILE A 700 2.15 -15.54 32.55
N SER A 701 2.21 -14.21 32.49
CA SER A 701 2.60 -13.35 33.61
C SER A 701 1.69 -13.49 34.83
N SER A 702 2.27 -13.25 36.00
CA SER A 702 1.66 -13.45 37.33
C SER A 702 1.22 -14.90 37.60
N CYS A 703 1.78 -15.90 36.91
CA CYS A 703 1.58 -17.31 37.25
C CYS A 703 2.46 -17.70 38.46
N THR A 704 1.97 -17.45 39.67
CA THR A 704 2.72 -17.62 40.93
C THR A 704 3.12 -19.07 41.24
N GLU A 705 2.42 -20.05 40.68
CA GLU A 705 2.69 -21.48 40.88
C GLU A 705 3.75 -22.05 39.92
N LEU A 706 4.20 -21.26 38.93
CA LEU A 706 5.19 -21.68 37.95
C LEU A 706 6.60 -21.69 38.55
N GLN A 707 7.16 -22.89 38.75
CA GLN A 707 8.51 -23.06 39.33
C GLN A 707 9.63 -23.17 38.27
N THR A 708 9.36 -23.82 37.13
CA THR A 708 10.29 -24.02 36.02
C THR A 708 9.52 -24.10 34.69
N LEU A 709 10.20 -23.82 33.58
CA LEU A 709 9.74 -24.20 32.23
C LEU A 709 10.46 -25.50 31.81
N PRO A 710 9.77 -26.48 31.19
CA PRO A 710 10.38 -27.74 30.77
C PRO A 710 11.26 -27.57 29.52
N GLU A 711 12.24 -28.44 29.32
CA GLU A 711 13.04 -28.54 28.07
C GLU A 711 12.19 -28.87 26.82
N SER A 712 10.90 -29.16 26.96
CA SER A 712 9.97 -29.24 25.83
C SER A 712 9.52 -27.85 25.32
N PHE A 713 9.67 -26.79 26.11
CA PHE A 713 9.27 -25.41 25.79
C PHE A 713 10.01 -24.84 24.57
N VAL A 714 11.29 -25.20 24.38
CA VAL A 714 12.12 -24.74 23.25
C VAL A 714 11.68 -25.28 21.88
N ARG A 715 10.59 -26.06 21.83
CA ARG A 715 9.89 -26.47 20.60
C ARG A 715 8.99 -25.38 20.03
N LEU A 716 8.74 -24.29 20.77
CA LEU A 716 8.01 -23.10 20.32
C LEU A 716 8.87 -22.22 19.39
N THR A 717 9.43 -22.80 18.33
CA THR A 717 10.48 -22.16 17.51
C THR A 717 10.06 -20.87 16.81
N ASN A 718 8.75 -20.64 16.64
CA ASN A 718 8.17 -19.46 16.00
C ASN A 718 7.85 -18.30 16.98
N LEU A 719 8.18 -18.43 18.27
CA LEU A 719 7.84 -17.46 19.30
C LEU A 719 8.59 -16.12 19.08
N GLU A 720 7.85 -15.01 19.01
CA GLU A 720 8.34 -13.63 18.79
C GLU A 720 8.30 -12.81 20.09
N ASP A 721 7.23 -12.90 20.87
CA ASP A 721 7.02 -12.17 22.13
C ASP A 721 6.72 -13.16 23.28
N LEU A 722 7.46 -13.07 24.39
CA LEU A 722 7.27 -13.90 25.60
C LEU A 722 7.24 -13.05 26.88
N ILE A 723 6.17 -13.22 27.67
CA ILE A 723 5.95 -12.49 28.92
C ILE A 723 5.77 -13.48 30.09
N LEU A 724 6.75 -13.45 31.01
CA LEU A 724 6.85 -14.24 32.24
C LEU A 724 6.83 -13.36 33.50
N SER A 725 6.61 -12.05 33.35
CA SER A 725 6.67 -11.07 34.45
C SER A 725 5.84 -11.49 35.67
N LYS A 726 6.35 -11.30 36.88
CA LYS A 726 5.72 -11.68 38.16
C LYS A 726 5.43 -13.18 38.34
N CYS A 727 6.06 -14.07 37.59
CA CYS A 727 6.14 -15.49 37.93
C CYS A 727 7.12 -15.67 39.11
N THR A 728 6.71 -15.26 40.30
CA THR A 728 7.61 -15.03 41.46
C THR A 728 8.41 -16.25 41.88
N ARG A 729 7.87 -17.47 41.73
CA ARG A 729 8.55 -18.74 42.06
C ARG A 729 9.38 -19.35 40.92
N LEU A 730 9.50 -18.68 39.76
CA LEU A 730 10.26 -19.20 38.62
C LEU A 730 11.77 -19.17 38.94
N LYS A 731 12.38 -20.34 39.16
CA LYS A 731 13.77 -20.45 39.64
C LYS A 731 14.81 -20.44 38.54
N LYS A 732 14.50 -21.11 37.43
CA LYS A 732 15.42 -21.36 36.30
C LYS A 732 14.66 -21.40 34.97
N LEU A 733 15.37 -21.02 33.91
CA LEU A 733 14.97 -21.23 32.52
C LEU A 733 15.71 -22.47 31.96
N PRO A 734 15.18 -23.13 30.91
CA PRO A 734 15.86 -24.20 30.18
C PRO A 734 17.29 -23.85 29.79
N GLU A 735 18.23 -24.80 29.86
CA GLU A 735 19.61 -24.55 29.41
C GLU A 735 19.65 -24.27 27.91
N SER A 736 18.79 -24.95 27.14
CA SER A 736 18.69 -24.82 25.68
C SER A 736 17.80 -23.66 25.20
N PHE A 737 17.36 -22.77 26.09
CA PHE A 737 16.36 -21.73 25.81
C PHE A 737 16.65 -20.86 24.57
N GLY A 738 17.90 -20.37 24.44
CA GLY A 738 18.29 -19.53 23.30
C GLY A 738 18.67 -20.29 22.02
N ASP A 739 18.76 -21.63 22.04
CA ASP A 739 19.25 -22.42 20.90
C ASP A 739 18.23 -22.61 19.77
N LYS A 740 16.94 -22.41 20.07
CA LYS A 740 15.82 -22.73 19.16
C LYS A 740 14.74 -21.64 19.07
N LEU A 741 14.71 -20.71 20.01
CA LEU A 741 13.79 -19.56 20.01
C LEU A 741 14.35 -18.42 19.14
N CYS A 742 14.86 -18.74 17.94
CA CYS A 742 15.65 -17.83 17.11
C CYS A 742 14.88 -16.59 16.60
N PHE A 743 13.55 -16.63 16.64
CA PHE A 743 12.66 -15.52 16.28
C PHE A 743 12.21 -14.67 17.48
N LEU A 744 12.67 -14.95 18.70
CA LEU A 744 12.27 -14.21 19.90
C LEU A 744 12.86 -12.79 19.87
N ARG A 745 11.98 -11.78 19.95
CA ARG A 745 12.27 -10.35 19.84
C ARG A 745 12.00 -9.58 21.13
N PHE A 746 11.01 -10.00 21.91
CA PHE A 746 10.69 -9.43 23.22
C PHE A 746 10.66 -10.52 24.28
N LEU A 747 11.39 -10.30 25.37
CA LEU A 747 11.41 -11.18 26.54
C LEU A 747 11.30 -10.36 27.82
N ASN A 748 10.24 -10.58 28.59
CA ASN A 748 10.02 -9.90 29.87
C ASN A 748 9.85 -10.91 31.00
N ILE A 749 10.81 -10.93 31.92
CA ILE A 749 10.89 -11.82 33.09
C ILE A 749 10.92 -11.00 34.39
N SER A 750 10.61 -9.70 34.33
CA SER A 750 10.62 -8.79 35.49
C SER A 750 9.84 -9.32 36.70
N TYR A 751 10.32 -9.02 37.91
CA TYR A 751 9.73 -9.46 39.19
C TYR A 751 9.61 -10.99 39.36
N CYS A 752 10.45 -11.78 38.69
CA CYS A 752 10.64 -13.21 39.00
C CYS A 752 11.66 -13.35 40.15
N CYS A 753 11.20 -13.04 41.36
CA CYS A 753 12.08 -12.86 42.53
C CYS A 753 12.90 -14.10 42.94
N GLU A 754 12.47 -15.32 42.59
CA GLU A 754 13.24 -16.54 42.82
C GLU A 754 14.20 -16.94 41.66
N LEU A 755 14.29 -16.16 40.58
CA LEU A 755 15.15 -16.47 39.43
C LEU A 755 16.64 -16.28 39.78
N GLU A 756 17.36 -17.40 39.91
CA GLU A 756 18.75 -17.43 40.39
C GLU A 756 19.78 -17.20 39.27
N GLU A 757 19.49 -17.66 38.05
CA GLU A 757 20.43 -17.60 36.93
C GLU A 757 19.75 -17.40 35.56
N VAL A 758 20.51 -16.86 34.61
CA VAL A 758 20.11 -16.66 33.21
C VAL A 758 20.97 -17.59 32.34
N PRO A 759 20.38 -18.49 31.52
CA PRO A 759 21.15 -19.52 30.82
C PRO A 759 22.05 -18.92 29.75
N ALA A 760 23.27 -19.46 29.61
CA ALA A 760 24.27 -18.98 28.66
C ALA A 760 23.85 -19.11 27.17
N SER A 761 22.81 -19.88 26.86
CA SER A 761 22.20 -19.90 25.52
C SER A 761 21.47 -18.60 25.18
N LEU A 762 21.05 -17.77 26.16
CA LEU A 762 20.32 -16.52 25.90
C LEU A 762 21.08 -15.56 24.97
N GLY A 763 22.42 -15.54 25.07
CA GLY A 763 23.31 -14.79 24.17
C GLY A 763 23.15 -15.12 22.68
N ARG A 764 22.63 -16.32 22.36
CA ARG A 764 22.43 -16.83 21.00
C ARG A 764 21.12 -16.36 20.35
N LEU A 765 20.29 -15.59 21.07
CA LEU A 765 19.01 -15.08 20.56
C LEU A 765 19.20 -13.97 19.52
N ALA A 766 19.51 -14.38 18.28
CA ALA A 766 19.87 -13.51 17.16
C ALA A 766 18.76 -12.55 16.66
N SER A 767 17.57 -12.56 17.26
CA SER A 767 16.47 -11.61 16.96
C SER A 767 16.07 -10.73 18.15
N LEU A 768 16.70 -10.86 19.33
CA LEU A 768 16.22 -10.20 20.55
C LEU A 768 16.45 -8.68 20.50
N GLU A 769 15.34 -7.92 20.50
CA GLU A 769 15.34 -6.45 20.47
C GLU A 769 15.10 -5.84 21.87
N VAL A 770 14.36 -6.53 22.73
CA VAL A 770 13.97 -6.02 24.06
C VAL A 770 14.07 -7.12 25.12
N LEU A 771 14.77 -6.82 26.21
CA LEU A 771 14.90 -7.69 27.38
C LEU A 771 14.61 -6.90 28.67
N ILE A 772 13.66 -7.40 29.47
CA ILE A 772 13.26 -6.79 30.74
C ILE A 772 13.45 -7.82 31.86
N LEU A 773 14.42 -7.56 32.75
CA LEU A 773 14.74 -8.34 33.94
C LEU A 773 14.51 -7.54 35.25
N SER A 774 14.02 -6.30 35.17
CA SER A 774 13.70 -5.43 36.31
C SER A 774 13.09 -6.17 37.51
N GLY A 775 13.64 -5.98 38.72
CA GLY A 775 13.18 -6.63 39.95
C GLY A 775 13.46 -8.13 40.06
N CYS A 776 14.43 -8.68 39.31
CA CYS A 776 14.90 -10.05 39.50
C CYS A 776 16.04 -10.11 40.53
N ASN A 777 15.69 -9.90 41.79
CA ASN A 777 16.65 -9.60 42.86
C ASN A 777 17.76 -10.64 43.09
N ARG A 778 17.58 -11.92 42.71
CA ARG A 778 18.57 -13.00 42.92
C ARG A 778 19.59 -13.20 41.79
N ILE A 779 19.46 -12.53 40.64
CA ILE A 779 20.40 -12.69 39.53
C ILE A 779 21.74 -12.03 39.90
N GLN A 780 22.73 -12.83 40.29
CA GLN A 780 24.04 -12.31 40.71
C GLN A 780 24.95 -11.89 39.56
N ASN A 781 24.87 -12.56 38.40
CA ASN A 781 25.67 -12.30 37.22
C ASN A 781 24.85 -12.57 35.95
N LEU A 782 25.20 -11.92 34.84
CA LEU A 782 24.75 -12.30 33.50
C LEU A 782 25.85 -13.10 32.78
N PRO A 783 25.50 -14.07 31.90
CA PRO A 783 26.48 -14.92 31.22
C PRO A 783 27.37 -14.11 30.26
N GLN A 784 28.62 -14.52 30.05
CA GLN A 784 29.54 -13.80 29.15
C GLN A 784 29.01 -13.63 27.72
N SER A 785 28.24 -14.60 27.21
CA SER A 785 27.59 -14.56 25.88
C SER A 785 26.52 -13.46 25.74
N PHE A 786 26.18 -12.72 26.79
CA PHE A 786 25.23 -11.61 26.74
C PHE A 786 25.76 -10.44 25.88
N SER A 787 27.08 -10.35 25.65
CA SER A 787 27.70 -9.45 24.66
C SER A 787 27.26 -9.73 23.22
N ASP A 788 26.85 -10.96 22.92
CA ASP A 788 26.70 -11.47 21.56
C ASP A 788 25.30 -11.18 20.97
N ILE A 789 24.40 -10.60 21.78
CA ILE A 789 23.01 -10.27 21.42
C ILE A 789 22.98 -9.06 20.47
N ALA A 790 23.30 -9.32 19.21
CA ALA A 790 23.62 -8.31 18.21
C ALA A 790 22.52 -7.26 17.93
N PHE A 791 21.25 -7.55 18.22
CA PHE A 791 20.10 -6.70 17.90
C PHE A 791 19.42 -6.06 19.12
N LEU A 792 20.00 -6.18 20.33
CA LEU A 792 19.38 -5.64 21.54
C LEU A 792 19.32 -4.10 21.49
N ARG A 793 18.10 -3.55 21.60
CA ARG A 793 17.79 -2.10 21.57
C ARG A 793 17.33 -1.56 22.91
N MET A 794 16.69 -2.37 23.73
CA MET A 794 16.25 -2.01 25.08
C MET A 794 16.63 -3.10 26.09
N LEU A 795 17.30 -2.69 27.16
CA LEU A 795 17.63 -3.54 28.31
C LEU A 795 17.22 -2.84 29.61
N ASP A 796 16.34 -3.48 30.39
CA ASP A 796 15.96 -3.00 31.71
C ASP A 796 16.33 -4.02 32.79
N LEU A 797 17.28 -3.61 33.65
CA LEU A 797 17.80 -4.36 34.79
C LEU A 797 17.37 -3.74 36.14
N SER A 798 16.53 -2.70 36.13
CA SER A 798 16.28 -1.86 37.32
C SER A 798 15.84 -2.65 38.55
N GLY A 799 16.40 -2.34 39.71
CA GLY A 799 16.14 -3.04 40.97
C GLY A 799 16.76 -4.43 41.11
N CYS A 800 17.59 -4.90 40.16
CA CYS A 800 18.39 -6.12 40.34
C CYS A 800 19.55 -5.87 41.32
N ALA A 801 19.23 -5.84 42.62
CA ALA A 801 20.14 -5.41 43.69
C ALA A 801 21.43 -6.26 43.82
N ASP A 802 21.35 -7.57 43.58
CA ASP A 802 22.51 -8.47 43.63
C ASP A 802 23.35 -8.51 42.33
N LEU A 803 22.89 -7.90 41.23
CA LEU A 803 23.54 -8.03 39.93
C LEU A 803 24.90 -7.31 39.90
N HIS A 804 25.96 -8.11 39.92
CA HIS A 804 27.34 -7.68 39.78
C HIS A 804 27.75 -7.71 38.29
N MET A 805 28.04 -6.55 37.71
CA MET A 805 28.33 -6.44 36.27
C MET A 805 29.14 -5.17 35.94
N ASP A 806 30.11 -5.30 35.04
CA ASP A 806 30.69 -4.16 34.31
C ASP A 806 29.78 -3.83 33.10
N LEU A 807 29.34 -2.58 32.97
CA LEU A 807 28.59 -2.12 31.79
C LEU A 807 29.36 -2.36 30.48
N GLY A 808 30.69 -2.46 30.51
CA GLY A 808 31.53 -2.85 29.38
C GLY A 808 31.24 -4.25 28.80
N MET A 809 30.52 -5.11 29.52
CA MET A 809 30.09 -6.43 29.03
C MET A 809 28.77 -6.41 28.21
N LEU A 810 28.09 -5.25 28.12
CA LEU A 810 26.82 -5.13 27.40
C LEU A 810 27.00 -4.93 25.88
N PRO A 811 26.04 -5.40 25.04
CA PRO A 811 26.09 -5.21 23.60
C PRO A 811 26.02 -3.73 23.24
N ASN A 812 27.13 -3.20 22.73
CA ASN A 812 27.38 -1.76 22.59
C ASN A 812 26.89 -1.14 21.26
N ASN A 813 26.64 -1.98 20.25
CA ASN A 813 26.40 -1.55 18.87
C ASN A 813 24.97 -1.07 18.54
N ASN A 814 23.95 -1.51 19.29
CA ASN A 814 22.53 -1.28 18.95
C ASN A 814 21.63 -0.82 20.11
N LEU A 815 22.16 -0.71 21.32
CA LEU A 815 21.40 -0.35 22.52
C LEU A 815 20.99 1.14 22.49
N GLU A 816 19.68 1.39 22.52
CA GLU A 816 19.06 2.73 22.50
C GLU A 816 18.54 3.15 23.87
N ASN A 817 18.09 2.19 24.69
CA ASN A 817 17.65 2.41 26.06
C ASN A 817 18.28 1.37 27.00
N LEU A 818 18.90 1.86 28.06
CA LEU A 818 19.44 1.07 29.18
C LEU A 818 18.87 1.65 30.47
N ASN A 819 18.35 0.77 31.34
CA ASN A 819 17.91 1.12 32.68
C ASN A 819 18.60 0.22 33.72
N VAL A 820 19.33 0.85 34.63
CA VAL A 820 20.07 0.19 35.73
C VAL A 820 19.79 0.85 37.09
N ASP A 821 18.72 1.65 37.20
CA ASP A 821 18.37 2.32 38.46
C ASP A 821 18.14 1.27 39.58
N GLY A 822 18.58 1.58 40.79
CA GLY A 822 18.57 0.64 41.92
C GLY A 822 19.51 -0.59 41.80
N CYS A 823 20.35 -0.69 40.77
CA CYS A 823 21.34 -1.78 40.68
C CYS A 823 22.59 -1.44 41.51
N CYS A 824 22.67 -1.92 42.74
CA CYS A 824 23.69 -1.52 43.72
C CYS A 824 25.12 -2.04 43.43
N LYS A 825 25.28 -3.05 42.55
CA LYS A 825 26.55 -3.76 42.30
C LYS A 825 27.06 -3.65 40.85
N VAL A 826 26.41 -2.81 40.04
CA VAL A 826 26.82 -2.50 38.66
C VAL A 826 27.87 -1.38 38.66
N TYR A 827 28.90 -1.51 37.84
CA TYR A 827 29.98 -0.51 37.71
C TYR A 827 30.40 -0.32 36.24
N ALA A 828 31.25 0.67 35.99
CA ALA A 828 31.80 0.93 34.67
C ALA A 828 33.13 1.71 34.76
N MET A 829 33.98 1.58 33.75
CA MET A 829 35.22 2.37 33.64
C MET A 829 34.94 3.85 33.30
N PRO A 830 35.81 4.80 33.71
CA PRO A 830 35.70 6.19 33.29
C PRO A 830 35.64 6.34 31.76
N GLY A 831 34.65 7.08 31.25
CA GLY A 831 34.43 7.26 29.81
C GLY A 831 33.64 6.14 29.11
N TRP A 832 33.09 5.16 29.85
CA TRP A 832 32.29 4.05 29.30
C TRP A 832 31.16 4.48 28.34
N THR A 833 30.58 5.67 28.55
CA THR A 833 29.50 6.24 27.74
C THR A 833 29.85 6.37 26.25
N VAL A 834 31.13 6.56 25.91
CA VAL A 834 31.63 6.63 24.53
C VAL A 834 31.42 5.31 23.76
N ASN A 835 31.37 4.18 24.47
CA ASN A 835 31.14 2.87 23.86
C ASN A 835 29.69 2.68 23.37
N PHE A 836 28.74 3.50 23.80
CA PHE A 836 27.30 3.32 23.54
C PHE A 836 26.70 4.45 22.67
N PRO A 837 27.13 4.62 21.40
CA PRO A 837 26.82 5.78 20.56
C PRO A 837 25.34 5.91 20.12
N LYS A 838 24.46 4.99 20.55
CA LYS A 838 23.02 4.99 20.24
C LYS A 838 22.12 5.19 21.46
N LEU A 839 22.65 5.17 22.69
CA LEU A 839 21.83 5.41 23.87
C LEU A 839 21.23 6.83 23.82
N LEU A 840 19.96 6.94 24.20
CA LEU A 840 19.29 8.22 24.31
C LEU A 840 20.00 9.11 25.35
N PRO A 841 20.13 10.44 25.12
CA PRO A 841 20.83 11.34 26.06
C PRO A 841 20.28 11.30 27.49
N GLU A 842 18.96 11.10 27.63
CA GLU A 842 18.27 10.95 28.92
C GLU A 842 18.72 9.66 29.64
N CYS A 843 18.82 8.53 28.93
CA CYS A 843 19.33 7.27 29.47
C CYS A 843 20.83 7.35 29.82
N LEU A 844 21.63 8.04 29.02
CA LEU A 844 23.04 8.31 29.34
C LEU A 844 23.16 9.15 30.62
N GLN A 845 22.34 10.19 30.77
CA GLN A 845 22.34 11.05 31.95
C GLN A 845 21.91 10.30 33.22
N THR A 846 20.88 9.45 33.17
CA THR A 846 20.44 8.67 34.34
C THR A 846 21.45 7.59 34.71
N CYS A 847 22.00 6.85 33.74
CA CYS A 847 23.00 5.81 33.99
C CYS A 847 24.32 6.40 34.51
N ASP A 848 24.80 7.52 33.95
CA ASP A 848 26.01 8.18 34.44
C ASP A 848 25.82 8.79 35.85
N GLN A 849 24.64 9.35 36.15
CA GLN A 849 24.30 9.73 37.53
C GLN A 849 24.27 8.54 38.50
N HIS A 850 23.74 7.39 38.08
CA HIS A 850 23.73 6.18 38.91
C HIS A 850 25.14 5.67 39.19
N VAL A 851 25.98 5.55 38.17
CA VAL A 851 27.39 5.12 38.31
C VAL A 851 28.17 6.11 39.18
N ARG A 852 28.00 7.43 39.02
CA ARG A 852 28.61 8.44 39.89
C ARG A 852 28.18 8.29 41.34
N ARG A 853 26.88 8.15 41.63
CA ARG A 853 26.37 7.93 43.00
C ARG A 853 27.01 6.70 43.66
N LEU A 854 27.23 5.61 42.92
CA LEU A 854 27.89 4.42 43.44
C LEU A 854 29.40 4.64 43.73
N ILE A 855 30.10 5.42 42.89
CA ILE A 855 31.49 5.83 43.14
C ILE A 855 31.57 6.74 44.37
N GLU A 856 30.69 7.74 44.46
CA GLU A 856 30.58 8.67 45.58
C GLU A 856 30.23 7.93 46.90
N HIS A 857 29.32 6.94 46.87
CA HIS A 857 29.01 6.10 48.04
C HIS A 857 30.19 5.23 48.49
N LYS A 858 30.99 4.70 47.57
CA LYS A 858 32.24 3.99 47.92
C LYS A 858 33.27 4.94 48.54
N GLN A 859 33.36 6.18 48.06
CA GLN A 859 34.26 7.20 48.61
C GLN A 859 33.78 7.79 49.94
N ALA A 860 32.48 7.74 50.24
CA ALA A 860 31.89 8.21 51.49
C ALA A 860 32.13 7.28 52.71
N CYS A 861 32.49 6.01 52.48
CA CYS A 861 32.82 5.03 53.53
C CYS A 861 34.26 4.47 53.38
N PRO A 862 35.32 5.29 53.53
CA PRO A 862 36.70 4.87 53.32
C PRO A 862 37.27 4.12 54.53
N ASN A 863 36.77 2.91 54.82
CA ASN A 863 37.30 2.02 55.86
C ASN A 863 37.12 0.53 55.50
N HIS A 864 37.85 0.06 54.48
CA HIS A 864 38.96 -0.88 54.68
C HIS A 864 39.65 -1.18 53.34
N SER A 865 40.90 -0.70 53.22
CA SER A 865 41.94 -1.05 52.23
C SER A 865 41.56 -1.81 50.95
N GLU A 866 41.63 -1.11 49.80
CA GLU A 866 42.03 -1.76 48.55
C GLU A 866 43.51 -2.18 48.64
N LEU A 867 43.80 -3.47 48.49
CA LEU A 867 45.04 -4.01 47.92
C LEU A 867 44.94 -5.54 47.84
N GLU A 868 44.76 -6.06 46.62
CA GLU A 868 45.59 -7.12 46.00
C GLU A 868 44.88 -7.71 44.78
N ILE A 869 45.53 -7.57 43.62
CA ILE A 869 45.28 -8.38 42.43
C ILE A 869 46.53 -9.22 42.22
N SER A 870 46.32 -10.52 42.01
CA SER A 870 47.27 -11.57 41.60
C SER A 870 48.14 -12.29 42.67
N ASN A 871 47.88 -13.60 42.73
CA ASN A 871 48.83 -14.72 42.84
C ASN A 871 49.18 -15.39 44.20
N GLU A 872 49.30 -16.73 44.09
CA GLU A 872 49.99 -17.75 44.92
C GLU A 872 49.36 -18.33 46.21
N LEU A 873 48.97 -19.62 46.07
CA LEU A 873 49.35 -20.80 46.87
C LEU A 873 49.01 -20.92 48.38
N ASN A 874 48.04 -21.80 48.65
CA ASN A 874 48.02 -22.91 49.64
C ASN A 874 48.44 -22.76 51.13
N VAL A 875 47.77 -23.61 51.94
CA VAL A 875 48.12 -24.14 53.30
C VAL A 875 47.39 -23.51 54.51
N LEU A 876 46.59 -24.38 55.18
CA LEU A 876 46.31 -24.60 56.63
C LEU A 876 46.46 -23.43 57.66
N ASP A 877 45.72 -23.37 58.79
CA ASP A 877 45.09 -24.46 59.57
C ASP A 877 43.86 -24.04 60.45
N GLU A 878 43.41 -24.92 61.36
CA GLU A 878 42.14 -24.94 62.12
C GLU A 878 41.88 -23.92 63.28
N THR A 879 40.64 -24.00 63.85
CA THR A 879 40.11 -23.50 65.15
C THR A 879 39.61 -22.04 65.23
N GLY A 880 38.60 -21.68 66.06
CA GLY A 880 37.66 -22.51 66.85
C GLY A 880 36.66 -21.73 67.73
N GLU A 881 35.46 -22.29 67.91
CA GLU A 881 34.42 -22.04 68.95
C GLU A 881 33.70 -20.67 69.10
N ALA A 882 32.62 -20.66 69.91
CA ALA A 882 31.52 -19.70 69.89
C ALA A 882 31.16 -19.11 71.28
N MET A 883 30.37 -18.03 71.31
CA MET A 883 29.55 -17.55 72.46
C MET A 883 28.41 -16.65 71.94
N ALA A 884 27.40 -16.32 72.77
CA ALA A 884 26.17 -15.61 72.34
C ALA A 884 25.55 -14.71 73.43
N SER A 885 24.69 -13.73 73.05
CA SER A 885 23.40 -13.32 73.73
C SER A 885 22.93 -11.86 73.53
N GLN A 886 21.59 -11.66 73.60
CA GLN A 886 20.82 -10.45 74.02
C GLN A 886 20.62 -9.20 73.09
N SER A 887 19.72 -9.38 72.11
CA SER A 887 18.43 -8.64 71.93
C SER A 887 18.23 -7.14 72.26
N PHE A 888 17.68 -6.38 71.29
CA PHE A 888 16.46 -5.56 71.44
C PHE A 888 15.72 -5.41 70.07
N GLN A 889 14.53 -4.79 70.01
CA GLN A 889 13.55 -4.92 68.90
C GLN A 889 13.39 -3.66 68.03
N HIS A 890 13.24 -3.81 66.70
CA HIS A 890 11.98 -3.50 65.96
C HIS A 890 12.04 -3.78 64.44
N ALA A 891 10.84 -3.92 63.84
CA ALA A 891 10.46 -3.77 62.42
C ALA A 891 11.15 -4.59 61.30
N GLY A 892 10.34 -5.41 60.61
CA GLY A 892 9.99 -5.12 59.21
C GLY A 892 10.75 -5.84 58.08
N ASP A 893 10.30 -7.05 57.76
CA ASP A 893 10.37 -7.74 56.45
C ASP A 893 11.72 -8.07 55.77
N SER A 894 11.70 -9.25 55.11
CA SER A 894 12.57 -9.72 54.03
C SER A 894 14.08 -9.45 54.09
N GLU A 895 14.86 -10.51 54.34
CA GLU A 895 15.63 -11.10 53.23
C GLU A 895 15.92 -12.60 53.44
N CYS A 896 16.32 -13.27 52.36
CA CYS A 896 16.69 -14.68 52.34
C CYS A 896 18.19 -14.82 52.04
N THR A 897 18.93 -15.50 52.92
CA THR A 897 20.32 -15.90 52.62
C THR A 897 20.53 -17.39 52.87
N THR A 898 20.71 -18.13 51.77
CA THR A 898 21.18 -19.51 51.74
C THR A 898 22.68 -19.59 52.06
N LYS A 899 23.13 -20.70 52.68
CA LYS A 899 24.49 -21.23 52.43
C LYS A 899 24.73 -22.66 52.95
N LYS A 900 25.76 -23.27 52.34
CA LYS A 900 26.50 -24.50 52.69
C LYS A 900 25.80 -25.86 52.44
N VAL A 901 26.50 -26.90 51.94
CA VAL A 901 27.80 -26.93 51.21
C VAL A 901 27.93 -28.24 50.38
N ILE A 902 28.45 -28.09 49.16
CA ILE A 902 29.46 -28.86 48.36
C ILE A 902 29.76 -30.34 48.71
N GLU A 903 30.12 -31.11 47.66
CA GLU A 903 31.17 -32.17 47.55
C GLU A 903 30.71 -33.54 46.97
N ASP A 904 31.43 -34.20 46.04
CA ASP A 904 32.44 -33.70 45.07
C ASP A 904 32.73 -34.72 43.93
N SER A 905 33.53 -34.31 42.93
CA SER A 905 34.40 -35.12 42.03
C SER A 905 33.70 -35.88 40.86
N SER A 906 34.11 -35.72 39.59
CA SER A 906 35.29 -36.26 38.85
C SER A 906 35.06 -37.67 38.26
N ALA A 907 35.48 -38.07 37.04
CA ALA A 907 36.04 -37.40 35.85
C ALA A 907 35.61 -38.22 34.56
N HIS A 908 36.34 -38.56 33.48
CA HIS A 908 37.75 -38.39 33.03
C HIS A 908 37.93 -38.70 31.51
N THR A 909 39.03 -38.22 30.90
CA THR A 909 39.71 -38.70 29.64
C THR A 909 39.04 -38.73 28.25
N SER A 910 39.82 -38.23 27.26
CA SER A 910 39.69 -38.38 25.79
C SER A 910 40.63 -39.52 25.28
N PRO A 911 41.27 -39.56 24.07
CA PRO A 911 41.08 -38.87 22.76
C PRO A 911 41.25 -39.77 21.48
N LYS A 912 41.08 -39.22 20.26
CA LYS A 912 42.09 -39.12 19.14
C LYS A 912 41.50 -38.95 17.71
N ILE A 913 42.37 -38.54 16.77
CA ILE A 913 42.14 -38.15 15.35
C ILE A 913 43.12 -38.94 14.43
N PRO A 914 42.97 -38.97 13.08
CA PRO A 914 43.81 -38.13 12.19
C PRO A 914 43.13 -37.63 10.87
N LEU A 915 43.89 -36.95 9.97
CA LEU A 915 43.40 -36.16 8.82
C LEU A 915 43.83 -36.66 7.41
N HIS A 916 43.10 -36.25 6.35
CA HIS A 916 43.53 -35.84 4.97
C HIS A 916 42.29 -35.52 4.08
N GLY A 917 42.32 -34.82 2.92
CA GLY A 917 43.37 -33.98 2.30
C GLY A 917 43.17 -33.65 0.79
N THR A 918 43.58 -32.43 0.36
CA THR A 918 43.97 -31.97 -1.02
C THR A 918 42.94 -31.56 -2.12
N THR A 919 43.42 -30.70 -3.04
CA THR A 919 42.89 -30.11 -4.31
C THR A 919 44.12 -29.83 -5.25
N PRO A 920 44.11 -29.12 -6.43
CA PRO A 920 43.08 -28.49 -7.28
C PRO A 920 43.29 -28.71 -8.83
N THR A 921 42.98 -27.69 -9.69
CA THR A 921 43.21 -27.49 -11.17
C THR A 921 42.06 -27.85 -12.15
N GLY A 922 41.88 -27.19 -13.32
CA GLY A 922 42.35 -25.86 -13.80
C GLY A 922 42.80 -25.78 -15.28
N VAL A 923 42.03 -25.13 -16.19
CA VAL A 923 42.41 -24.83 -17.62
C VAL A 923 41.81 -23.48 -18.11
N GLN A 924 42.39 -22.84 -19.15
CA GLN A 924 42.12 -21.45 -19.58
C GLN A 924 41.96 -21.25 -21.12
N LEU A 925 41.30 -20.12 -21.47
CA LEU A 925 41.50 -19.22 -22.65
C LEU A 925 41.37 -19.72 -24.12
N LYS A 926 40.52 -19.00 -24.90
CA LYS A 926 40.96 -18.01 -25.92
C LYS A 926 39.80 -17.15 -26.48
N SER A 927 40.10 -16.19 -27.35
CA SER A 927 39.32 -14.95 -27.56
C SER A 927 38.95 -14.60 -29.02
N ALA A 928 37.75 -14.08 -29.22
CA ALA A 928 37.33 -13.14 -30.28
C ALA A 928 36.02 -12.47 -29.81
N GLY A 929 35.62 -11.25 -30.17
CA GLY A 929 36.25 -10.15 -30.91
C GLY A 929 35.29 -8.94 -30.79
N SER A 930 35.76 -7.69 -30.73
CA SER A 930 34.90 -6.59 -30.27
C SER A 930 33.97 -6.01 -31.35
N PHE A 931 32.68 -5.87 -31.01
CA PHE A 931 31.74 -4.88 -31.55
C PHE A 931 30.49 -4.84 -30.64
N PHE A 932 29.80 -3.68 -30.57
CA PHE A 932 28.63 -3.30 -29.71
C PHE A 932 28.89 -2.38 -28.50
N GLY A 933 29.65 -1.28 -28.70
CA GLY A 933 29.83 -0.22 -27.70
C GLY A 933 29.09 1.12 -27.96
N ALA A 934 28.39 1.28 -29.09
CA ALA A 934 28.04 2.61 -29.62
C ALA A 934 26.56 3.04 -29.51
N SER A 935 25.60 2.12 -29.33
CA SER A 935 24.17 2.42 -29.47
C SER A 935 23.54 3.10 -28.24
N THR A 936 24.02 2.82 -27.03
CA THR A 936 23.40 3.33 -25.78
C THR A 936 23.55 4.85 -25.58
N ILE A 937 24.52 5.49 -26.23
CA ILE A 937 24.89 6.89 -25.99
C ILE A 937 24.06 7.88 -26.83
N ARG A 938 23.51 7.46 -27.98
CA ARG A 938 22.82 8.39 -28.92
C ARG A 938 21.48 8.95 -28.41
N PHE A 939 20.73 8.20 -27.60
CA PHE A 939 19.39 8.63 -27.13
C PHE A 939 19.40 9.81 -26.14
N SER A 940 20.50 10.08 -25.43
CA SER A 940 20.51 11.07 -24.33
C SER A 940 20.78 12.52 -24.76
N LYS A 941 21.14 12.77 -26.02
CA LYS A 941 21.35 14.13 -26.57
C LYS A 941 20.10 14.71 -27.25
N MET A 942 19.33 13.89 -27.95
CA MET A 942 18.22 14.34 -28.82
C MET A 942 17.13 15.10 -28.06
N SER A 943 16.66 14.56 -26.93
CA SER A 943 15.52 15.09 -26.17
C SER A 943 15.76 16.48 -25.56
N ARG A 944 17.03 16.88 -25.36
CA ARG A 944 17.41 18.19 -24.80
C ARG A 944 17.03 19.36 -25.71
N CYS A 945 17.02 19.13 -27.03
CA CYS A 945 17.12 20.23 -28.00
C CYS A 945 15.77 20.83 -28.42
N PHE A 946 14.64 20.18 -28.11
CA PHE A 946 13.33 20.49 -28.70
C PHE A 946 12.23 20.85 -27.70
N MET A 947 12.56 20.86 -26.41
CA MET A 947 11.63 21.22 -25.33
C MET A 947 11.60 22.71 -24.99
N CYS A 948 12.38 23.51 -25.72
CA CYS A 948 12.85 24.82 -25.31
C CYS A 948 12.27 25.93 -26.20
N THR A 949 11.26 26.68 -25.73
CA THR A 949 10.57 27.69 -26.55
C THR A 949 11.04 29.12 -26.28
N THR A 950 12.12 29.53 -26.93
CA THR A 950 12.34 30.93 -27.34
C THR A 950 13.29 30.96 -28.55
N ASP A 951 13.42 32.11 -29.22
CA ASP A 951 13.78 32.17 -30.64
C ASP A 951 15.24 31.76 -30.98
N LEU A 952 15.41 31.02 -32.08
CA LEU A 952 16.72 30.70 -32.67
C LEU A 952 17.11 31.74 -33.74
N LYS A 953 18.15 32.53 -33.48
CA LYS A 953 18.91 33.23 -34.54
C LYS A 953 20.09 32.36 -34.97
N MET A 954 20.06 31.88 -36.22
CA MET A 954 21.21 31.23 -36.87
C MET A 954 21.89 32.22 -37.82
N ASN A 955 23.16 32.56 -37.56
CA ASN A 955 24.00 33.24 -38.55
C ASN A 955 24.54 32.20 -39.55
N SER A 956 24.50 32.54 -40.84
CA SER A 956 25.06 31.74 -41.92
C SER A 956 26.49 32.18 -42.25
N GLN A 957 27.48 31.29 -42.09
CA GLN A 957 28.70 31.17 -42.91
C GLN A 957 29.63 30.07 -42.36
N GLY A 958 30.38 29.40 -43.25
CA GLY A 958 31.37 28.38 -42.90
C GLY A 958 31.30 27.15 -43.81
N GLU A 959 32.10 27.15 -44.87
CA GLU A 959 32.35 25.94 -45.68
C GLU A 959 33.44 25.09 -45.04
N GLY A 960 33.35 23.76 -45.18
CA GLY A 960 34.35 22.83 -44.65
C GLY A 960 33.93 21.38 -44.85
N GLU A 961 34.55 20.70 -45.80
CA GLU A 961 34.24 19.29 -46.10
C GLU A 961 34.86 18.35 -45.05
N GLY A 962 34.00 17.61 -44.36
CA GLY A 962 34.35 16.54 -43.42
C GLY A 962 33.08 15.77 -43.07
N GLU A 963 33.14 14.44 -43.04
CA GLU A 963 31.95 13.57 -43.07
C GLU A 963 30.95 13.84 -41.93
N HIS A 964 29.82 14.47 -42.28
CA HIS A 964 28.86 15.03 -41.33
C HIS A 964 27.49 14.36 -41.48
N MET A 965 27.11 13.47 -40.55
CA MET A 965 25.82 12.75 -40.60
C MET A 965 25.43 12.17 -39.23
N ASP A 966 24.24 12.40 -38.65
CA ASP A 966 23.23 13.42 -38.94
C ASP A 966 22.53 13.82 -37.62
N MET A 967 22.12 15.08 -37.50
CA MET A 967 21.10 15.51 -36.52
C MET A 967 19.81 15.84 -37.27
N VAL A 968 18.65 15.59 -36.64
CA VAL A 968 17.34 15.94 -37.22
C VAL A 968 17.27 17.43 -37.53
N ARG A 969 17.05 17.79 -38.81
CA ARG A 969 17.09 19.17 -39.30
C ARG A 969 16.04 20.02 -38.59
N VAL A 970 16.49 21.10 -37.95
CA VAL A 970 15.58 22.11 -37.38
C VAL A 970 15.11 23.01 -38.52
N PHE A 971 13.80 23.11 -38.69
CA PHE A 971 13.16 23.99 -39.66
C PHE A 971 12.51 25.18 -38.96
N SER A 972 12.59 26.37 -39.56
CA SER A 972 11.81 27.52 -39.08
C SER A 972 10.34 27.41 -39.49
N TYR A 973 9.43 28.00 -38.71
CA TYR A 973 8.01 28.02 -39.04
C TYR A 973 7.79 28.76 -40.37
N ASN A 974 8.53 29.85 -40.61
CA ASN A 974 8.45 30.61 -41.86
C ASN A 974 8.95 29.80 -43.08
N GLU A 975 9.97 28.95 -42.92
CA GLU A 975 10.42 28.03 -43.99
C GLU A 975 9.34 26.99 -44.32
N LEU A 976 8.72 26.37 -43.30
CA LEU A 976 7.64 25.39 -43.52
C LEU A 976 6.34 26.04 -44.00
N GLN A 977 6.03 27.25 -43.53
CA GLN A 977 4.90 28.06 -44.02
C GLN A 977 5.12 28.44 -45.48
N THR A 978 6.34 28.79 -45.89
CA THR A 978 6.68 29.02 -47.31
C THR A 978 6.55 27.73 -48.12
N ALA A 979 7.18 26.64 -47.66
CA ALA A 979 7.21 25.34 -48.34
C ALA A 979 5.82 24.73 -48.57
N THR A 980 4.83 25.02 -47.71
CA THR A 980 3.44 24.53 -47.80
C THR A 980 2.47 25.53 -48.42
N HIS A 981 2.95 26.67 -48.93
CA HIS A 981 2.15 27.80 -49.41
C HIS A 981 1.12 28.27 -48.36
N LYS A 982 1.61 28.67 -47.18
CA LYS A 982 0.87 29.10 -45.99
C LYS A 982 -0.07 28.04 -45.41
N PHE A 983 0.35 26.77 -45.42
CA PHE A 983 -0.48 25.62 -45.02
C PHE A 983 -1.84 25.59 -45.76
N SER A 984 -1.82 25.88 -47.07
CA SER A 984 -3.03 25.90 -47.89
C SER A 984 -3.74 24.55 -47.88
N GLU A 985 -5.07 24.55 -47.79
CA GLU A 985 -5.91 23.34 -47.92
C GLU A 985 -5.67 22.63 -49.27
N ALA A 986 -5.27 23.35 -50.32
CA ALA A 986 -4.89 22.75 -51.61
C ALA A 986 -3.63 21.85 -51.53
N ASN A 987 -2.81 22.01 -50.49
CA ASN A 987 -1.65 21.17 -50.20
C ASN A 987 -1.93 20.15 -49.08
N LYS A 988 -3.13 20.10 -48.51
CA LYS A 988 -3.47 19.17 -47.42
C LYS A 988 -3.62 17.75 -47.95
N ILE A 989 -2.87 16.83 -47.36
CA ILE A 989 -2.78 15.42 -47.79
C ILE A 989 -3.34 14.43 -46.76
N GLY A 990 -3.67 14.89 -45.55
CA GLY A 990 -4.35 14.10 -44.53
C GLY A 990 -4.75 14.93 -43.31
N GLU A 991 -5.70 14.44 -42.54
CA GLU A 991 -6.18 15.07 -41.31
C GLU A 991 -6.59 13.98 -40.31
N GLY A 992 -6.29 14.20 -39.03
CA GLY A 992 -6.62 13.27 -37.95
C GLY A 992 -6.79 13.99 -36.62
N SER A 993 -7.23 13.27 -35.59
CA SER A 993 -7.65 13.84 -34.30
C SER A 993 -6.57 14.56 -33.47
N ILE A 994 -5.32 14.61 -33.94
CA ILE A 994 -4.19 15.28 -33.30
C ILE A 994 -3.51 16.31 -34.22
N GLY A 995 -3.91 16.42 -35.51
CA GLY A 995 -3.36 17.40 -36.43
C GLY A 995 -3.56 17.09 -37.92
N SER A 996 -3.06 18.00 -38.75
CA SER A 996 -3.22 17.99 -40.21
C SER A 996 -1.86 17.85 -40.91
N VAL A 997 -1.83 17.16 -42.05
CA VAL A 997 -0.59 16.89 -42.81
C VAL A 997 -0.67 17.59 -44.16
N PHE A 998 0.36 18.37 -44.49
CA PHE A 998 0.48 19.13 -45.72
C PHE A 998 1.65 18.63 -46.57
N ARG A 999 1.51 18.63 -47.89
CA ARG A 999 2.63 18.51 -48.82
C ARG A 999 3.40 19.83 -48.83
N GLY A 1000 4.71 19.75 -48.73
CA GLY A 1000 5.59 20.90 -48.90
C GLY A 1000 6.72 20.63 -49.90
N ARG A 1001 7.31 21.70 -50.42
CA ARG A 1001 8.59 21.65 -51.14
C ARG A 1001 9.60 22.57 -50.45
N LEU A 1002 10.72 22.00 -50.00
CA LEU A 1002 11.81 22.75 -49.36
C LEU A 1002 12.61 23.57 -50.39
N LYS A 1003 13.46 24.49 -49.92
CA LYS A 1003 14.29 25.38 -50.76
C LYS A 1003 15.26 24.63 -51.68
N ASP A 1004 15.75 23.49 -51.19
CA ASP A 1004 16.58 22.51 -51.92
C ASP A 1004 15.79 21.68 -52.97
N GLY A 1005 14.48 21.93 -53.10
CA GLY A 1005 13.59 21.26 -54.04
C GLY A 1005 12.97 19.96 -53.50
N MET A 1006 13.39 19.47 -52.33
CA MET A 1006 12.90 18.21 -51.76
C MET A 1006 11.40 18.26 -51.45
N ALA A 1007 10.67 17.21 -51.83
CA ALA A 1007 9.27 17.04 -51.48
C ALA A 1007 9.13 16.40 -50.08
N VAL A 1008 8.36 17.06 -49.20
CA VAL A 1008 8.18 16.65 -47.80
C VAL A 1008 6.70 16.57 -47.40
N ALA A 1009 6.42 15.77 -46.37
CA ALA A 1009 5.14 15.73 -45.67
C ALA A 1009 5.28 16.43 -44.31
N VAL A 1010 4.55 17.52 -44.12
CA VAL A 1010 4.64 18.46 -43.00
C VAL A 1010 3.44 18.25 -42.08
N LYS A 1011 3.63 17.54 -40.97
CA LYS A 1011 2.60 17.16 -39.99
C LYS A 1011 2.51 18.23 -38.90
N LEU A 1012 1.53 19.13 -39.01
CA LEU A 1012 1.22 20.18 -38.04
C LEU A 1012 0.30 19.62 -36.95
N LEU A 1013 0.78 19.55 -35.71
CA LEU A 1013 0.03 19.04 -34.57
C LEU A 1013 -0.76 20.16 -33.87
N HIS A 1014 -1.94 19.85 -33.34
CA HIS A 1014 -2.71 20.79 -32.52
C HIS A 1014 -1.99 21.11 -31.21
N ASP A 1015 -1.90 22.41 -30.84
CA ASP A 1015 -1.33 22.80 -29.55
C ASP A 1015 -2.24 22.38 -28.39
N SER A 1016 -1.96 21.20 -27.86
CA SER A 1016 -2.72 20.56 -26.80
C SER A 1016 -1.79 19.70 -25.93
N LYS A 1017 -2.21 19.43 -24.69
CA LYS A 1017 -1.49 18.52 -23.77
C LYS A 1017 -1.35 17.09 -24.33
N GLN A 1018 -2.10 16.72 -25.38
CA GLN A 1018 -1.95 15.46 -26.13
C GLN A 1018 -0.97 15.63 -27.30
N GLY A 1019 -1.18 16.61 -28.19
CA GLY A 1019 -0.33 16.85 -29.36
C GLY A 1019 1.15 17.06 -29.02
N ARG A 1020 1.45 17.79 -27.92
CA ARG A 1020 2.84 17.93 -27.42
C ARG A 1020 3.45 16.59 -26.98
N ARG A 1021 2.67 15.68 -26.38
CA ARG A 1021 3.15 14.36 -25.95
C ARG A 1021 3.40 13.43 -27.13
N GLU A 1022 2.55 13.50 -28.15
CA GLU A 1022 2.72 12.70 -29.37
C GLU A 1022 3.88 13.21 -30.22
N PHE A 1023 4.07 14.54 -30.31
CA PHE A 1023 5.28 15.14 -30.90
C PHE A 1023 6.55 14.55 -30.30
N LEU A 1024 6.66 14.53 -28.96
CA LEU A 1024 7.86 14.07 -28.27
C LEU A 1024 8.05 12.55 -28.32
N ALA A 1025 6.97 11.78 -28.26
CA ALA A 1025 7.03 10.33 -28.40
C ALA A 1025 7.45 9.91 -29.82
N GLU A 1026 6.93 10.58 -30.85
CA GLU A 1026 7.30 10.34 -32.25
C GLU A 1026 8.74 10.80 -32.52
N LEU A 1027 9.11 12.01 -32.11
CA LEU A 1027 10.48 12.54 -32.20
C LEU A 1027 11.51 11.62 -31.50
N THR A 1028 11.21 11.15 -30.28
CA THR A 1028 12.12 10.28 -29.52
C THR A 1028 12.17 8.85 -30.08
N ALA A 1029 11.11 8.38 -30.74
CA ALA A 1029 11.03 7.03 -31.28
C ALA A 1029 11.82 6.84 -32.57
N ILE A 1030 11.74 7.78 -33.52
CA ILE A 1030 12.29 7.60 -34.89
C ILE A 1030 13.39 8.59 -35.29
N SER A 1031 13.77 9.54 -34.43
CA SER A 1031 14.94 10.38 -34.67
C SER A 1031 16.22 9.53 -34.76
N GLY A 1032 16.97 9.69 -35.85
CA GLY A 1032 18.19 8.91 -36.12
C GLY A 1032 17.93 7.45 -36.53
N ILE A 1033 16.69 7.04 -36.79
CA ILE A 1033 16.37 5.74 -37.37
C ILE A 1033 16.24 5.85 -38.88
N VAL A 1034 17.02 5.02 -39.59
CA VAL A 1034 16.86 4.78 -41.03
C VAL A 1034 16.70 3.27 -41.22
N HIS A 1035 15.57 2.86 -41.81
CA HIS A 1035 15.26 1.45 -42.10
C HIS A 1035 14.34 1.38 -43.33
N GLU A 1036 14.51 0.36 -44.18
CA GLU A 1036 13.78 0.23 -45.46
C GLU A 1036 12.26 0.37 -45.29
N ASN A 1037 11.70 -0.19 -44.21
CA ASN A 1037 10.25 -0.26 -44.00
C ASN A 1037 9.68 0.66 -42.90
N LEU A 1038 10.42 1.70 -42.48
CA LEU A 1038 9.94 2.72 -41.53
C LEU A 1038 9.90 4.10 -42.22
N ILE A 1039 9.03 5.00 -41.76
CA ILE A 1039 9.01 6.41 -42.24
C ILE A 1039 10.27 7.15 -41.79
N THR A 1040 10.86 7.98 -42.66
CA THR A 1040 12.07 8.75 -42.34
C THR A 1040 11.70 10.16 -41.89
N LEU A 1041 12.03 10.49 -40.63
CA LEU A 1041 11.94 11.86 -40.12
C LEU A 1041 13.09 12.69 -40.68
N VAL A 1042 12.77 13.67 -41.52
CA VAL A 1042 13.72 14.61 -42.13
C VAL A 1042 14.08 15.74 -41.16
N GLY A 1043 13.10 16.22 -40.38
CA GLY A 1043 13.28 17.34 -39.47
C GLY A 1043 12.05 17.68 -38.65
N CYS A 1044 12.12 18.77 -37.90
CA CYS A 1044 10.98 19.29 -37.14
C CYS A 1044 11.09 20.81 -36.86
N CYS A 1045 9.99 21.40 -36.41
CA CYS A 1045 9.90 22.78 -35.96
C CYS A 1045 9.20 22.84 -34.60
N CYS A 1046 9.77 23.60 -33.66
CA CYS A 1046 9.28 23.82 -32.30
C CYS A 1046 9.05 25.30 -31.97
N GLU A 1047 9.03 26.20 -32.96
CA GLU A 1047 8.91 27.64 -32.74
C GLU A 1047 7.57 27.98 -32.05
N ARG A 1048 7.65 28.67 -30.91
CA ARG A 1048 6.49 29.14 -30.12
C ARG A 1048 5.54 27.98 -29.78
N SER A 1049 4.26 28.08 -30.10
CA SER A 1049 3.27 27.02 -29.90
C SER A 1049 3.24 25.98 -31.03
N HIS A 1050 3.93 26.20 -32.14
CA HIS A 1050 3.92 25.28 -33.28
C HIS A 1050 4.74 24.02 -32.98
N ARG A 1051 4.15 22.85 -33.24
CA ARG A 1051 4.83 21.54 -33.16
C ARG A 1051 4.62 20.81 -34.46
N ILE A 1052 5.68 20.77 -35.27
CA ILE A 1052 5.60 20.30 -36.66
C ILE A 1052 6.68 19.25 -36.89
N LEU A 1053 6.30 18.10 -37.44
CA LEU A 1053 7.21 17.03 -37.84
C LEU A 1053 7.28 16.99 -39.37
N VAL A 1054 8.49 16.85 -39.91
CA VAL A 1054 8.76 16.90 -41.35
C VAL A 1054 9.31 15.54 -41.78
N TYR A 1055 8.58 14.88 -42.67
CA TYR A 1055 8.90 13.56 -43.21
C TYR A 1055 9.26 13.64 -44.68
N ASN A 1056 9.90 12.61 -45.21
CA ASN A 1056 9.96 12.41 -46.65
C ASN A 1056 8.51 12.29 -47.19
N TYR A 1057 8.21 12.92 -48.33
CA TYR A 1057 6.93 12.69 -49.00
C TYR A 1057 6.87 11.25 -49.55
N LEU A 1058 5.65 10.72 -49.69
CA LEU A 1058 5.37 9.37 -50.21
C LEU A 1058 4.18 9.44 -51.15
N GLU A 1059 4.35 8.95 -52.38
CA GLU A 1059 3.45 9.22 -53.50
C GLU A 1059 2.15 8.40 -53.44
N ASN A 1060 2.19 7.18 -52.90
CA ASN A 1060 1.06 6.25 -52.94
C ASN A 1060 0.12 6.32 -51.72
N LYS A 1061 0.27 7.35 -50.87
CA LYS A 1061 -0.53 7.57 -49.64
C LYS A 1061 -0.46 6.38 -48.67
N SER A 1062 -1.53 6.09 -47.91
CA SER A 1062 -1.60 4.95 -47.00
C SER A 1062 -2.14 3.68 -47.67
N LEU A 1063 -1.84 2.54 -47.07
CA LEU A 1063 -2.42 1.25 -47.41
C LEU A 1063 -3.96 1.30 -47.30
N ALA A 1064 -4.52 2.02 -46.31
CA ALA A 1064 -5.97 2.21 -46.22
C ALA A 1064 -6.54 2.95 -47.45
N ASP A 1065 -5.87 4.00 -47.96
CA ASP A 1065 -6.31 4.72 -49.16
C ASP A 1065 -6.32 3.80 -50.40
N LYS A 1066 -5.30 2.94 -50.54
CA LYS A 1066 -5.10 2.08 -51.72
C LYS A 1066 -5.85 0.75 -51.66
N LEU A 1067 -6.25 0.30 -50.47
CA LEU A 1067 -6.90 -0.99 -50.26
C LEU A 1067 -8.39 -0.84 -49.92
N LEU A 1068 -8.81 0.28 -49.32
CA LEU A 1068 -10.14 0.47 -48.72
C LEU A 1068 -10.85 1.75 -49.19
N GLY A 1069 -10.24 2.55 -50.07
CA GLY A 1069 -10.66 3.92 -50.40
C GLY A 1069 -11.83 4.04 -51.38
N SER A 1070 -12.89 4.76 -50.98
CA SER A 1070 -14.16 4.85 -51.72
C SER A 1070 -14.22 5.82 -52.92
N SER A 1071 -13.10 6.43 -53.36
CA SER A 1071 -13.12 7.49 -54.39
C SER A 1071 -11.89 7.52 -55.31
N SER A 1072 -12.14 7.42 -56.62
CA SER A 1072 -11.39 8.04 -57.73
C SER A 1072 -9.87 7.82 -57.90
N SER A 1073 -9.25 6.77 -57.32
CA SER A 1073 -7.95 6.27 -57.83
C SER A 1073 -7.90 4.75 -57.99
N THR A 1074 -8.22 4.27 -59.20
CA THR A 1074 -8.25 2.85 -59.60
C THR A 1074 -6.85 2.27 -59.80
N ILE A 1075 -6.15 2.00 -58.70
CA ILE A 1075 -4.97 1.13 -58.69
C ILE A 1075 -5.22 0.02 -57.66
N GLN A 1076 -5.75 -1.11 -58.11
CA GLN A 1076 -5.83 -2.31 -57.29
C GLN A 1076 -4.43 -2.81 -56.97
N LEU A 1077 -4.16 -3.10 -55.69
CA LEU A 1077 -2.92 -3.76 -55.28
C LEU A 1077 -3.00 -5.23 -55.69
N SER A 1078 -2.15 -5.64 -56.63
CA SER A 1078 -1.99 -7.05 -57.03
C SER A 1078 -1.53 -7.92 -55.84
N TRP A 1079 -1.71 -9.23 -55.91
CA TRP A 1079 -1.31 -10.14 -54.84
C TRP A 1079 0.19 -10.00 -54.52
N ARG A 1080 1.05 -9.96 -55.55
CA ARG A 1080 2.50 -9.75 -55.39
C ARG A 1080 2.84 -8.43 -54.68
N ALA A 1081 2.06 -7.37 -54.89
CA ALA A 1081 2.22 -6.11 -54.17
C ALA A 1081 1.78 -6.23 -52.69
N ARG A 1082 0.65 -6.90 -52.42
CA ARG A 1082 0.17 -7.19 -51.07
C ARG A 1082 1.17 -8.02 -50.25
N VAL A 1083 1.80 -9.01 -50.88
CA VAL A 1083 2.88 -9.83 -50.31
C VAL A 1083 4.10 -8.97 -49.93
N LYS A 1084 4.58 -8.11 -50.84
CA LYS A 1084 5.66 -7.15 -50.55
C LYS A 1084 5.33 -6.26 -49.34
N ILE A 1085 4.09 -5.75 -49.28
CA ILE A 1085 3.61 -4.88 -48.20
C ILE A 1085 3.57 -5.62 -46.85
N ALA A 1086 2.96 -6.80 -46.79
CA ALA A 1086 2.88 -7.58 -45.55
C ALA A 1086 4.25 -7.96 -44.99
N ILE A 1087 5.17 -8.43 -45.85
CA ILE A 1087 6.53 -8.82 -45.45
C ILE A 1087 7.34 -7.59 -45.01
N GLY A 1088 7.25 -6.46 -45.70
CA GLY A 1088 7.95 -5.24 -45.33
C GLY A 1088 7.48 -4.65 -43.99
N VAL A 1089 6.18 -4.63 -43.72
CA VAL A 1089 5.65 -4.22 -42.39
C VAL A 1089 6.14 -5.17 -41.30
N ALA A 1090 6.18 -6.48 -41.56
CA ALA A 1090 6.70 -7.47 -40.62
C ALA A 1090 8.20 -7.28 -40.32
N ARG A 1091 9.01 -6.92 -41.33
CA ARG A 1091 10.43 -6.55 -41.17
C ARG A 1091 10.62 -5.28 -40.35
N GLY A 1092 9.88 -4.22 -40.65
CA GLY A 1092 9.92 -2.96 -39.89
C GLY A 1092 9.60 -3.16 -38.39
N LEU A 1093 8.59 -3.98 -38.09
CA LEU A 1093 8.26 -4.35 -36.71
C LEU A 1093 9.31 -5.27 -36.06
N ALA A 1094 9.92 -6.20 -36.81
CA ALA A 1094 11.02 -7.02 -36.30
C ALA A 1094 12.23 -6.18 -35.88
N PHE A 1095 12.61 -5.19 -36.69
CA PHE A 1095 13.69 -4.26 -36.37
C PHE A 1095 13.41 -3.50 -35.06
N LEU A 1096 12.23 -2.85 -34.96
CA LEU A 1096 11.80 -2.11 -33.75
C LEU A 1096 11.78 -2.98 -32.48
N HIS A 1097 11.35 -4.24 -32.61
CA HIS A 1097 11.15 -5.16 -31.48
C HIS A 1097 12.40 -5.94 -31.07
N GLU A 1098 13.25 -6.34 -32.01
CA GLU A 1098 14.28 -7.37 -31.78
C GLU A 1098 15.71 -6.86 -31.98
N GLU A 1099 15.89 -5.77 -32.75
CA GLU A 1099 17.21 -5.24 -33.11
C GLU A 1099 17.53 -3.93 -32.38
N ILE A 1100 16.55 -3.04 -32.17
CA ILE A 1100 16.74 -1.80 -31.40
C ILE A 1100 16.77 -2.06 -29.88
N ARG A 1101 17.65 -1.34 -29.18
CA ARG A 1101 17.73 -1.25 -27.71
C ARG A 1101 17.81 0.23 -27.27
N PRO A 1102 16.95 0.70 -26.34
CA PRO A 1102 15.77 0.01 -25.79
C PRO A 1102 14.75 -0.30 -26.89
N SER A 1103 14.05 -1.44 -26.78
CA SER A 1103 13.16 -1.87 -27.86
C SER A 1103 11.91 -1.01 -27.95
N ILE A 1104 11.43 -0.77 -29.16
CA ILE A 1104 10.38 0.20 -29.46
C ILE A 1104 9.04 -0.53 -29.66
N ILE A 1105 7.99 -0.09 -28.96
CA ILE A 1105 6.63 -0.66 -29.06
C ILE A 1105 5.68 0.44 -29.53
N HIS A 1106 5.07 0.24 -30.70
CA HIS A 1106 4.39 1.26 -31.49
C HIS A 1106 2.96 1.57 -31.02
N ARG A 1107 2.25 0.56 -30.49
CA ARG A 1107 0.91 0.63 -29.87
C ARG A 1107 -0.27 1.06 -30.75
N ASP A 1108 -0.05 1.37 -32.03
CA ASP A 1108 -1.11 1.80 -32.96
C ASP A 1108 -0.82 1.42 -34.43
N ILE A 1109 -0.53 0.14 -34.66
CA ILE A 1109 -0.37 -0.45 -36.00
C ILE A 1109 -1.74 -0.69 -36.64
N LYS A 1110 -1.98 -0.11 -37.81
CA LYS A 1110 -3.23 -0.17 -38.60
C LYS A 1110 -2.97 0.22 -40.05
N ALA A 1111 -3.88 -0.12 -40.98
CA ALA A 1111 -3.70 0.15 -42.41
C ALA A 1111 -3.44 1.64 -42.75
N SER A 1112 -4.08 2.59 -42.06
CA SER A 1112 -3.87 4.03 -42.28
C SER A 1112 -2.55 4.58 -41.72
N HIS A 1113 -1.78 3.77 -40.99
CA HIS A 1113 -0.43 4.10 -40.50
C HIS A 1113 0.69 3.43 -41.31
N ILE A 1114 0.34 2.65 -42.34
CA ILE A 1114 1.30 2.06 -43.28
C ILE A 1114 1.26 2.90 -44.55
N LEU A 1115 2.30 3.70 -44.79
CA LEU A 1115 2.43 4.53 -45.99
C LEU A 1115 3.16 3.76 -47.09
N LEU A 1116 2.96 4.15 -48.34
CA LEU A 1116 3.49 3.47 -49.52
C LEU A 1116 4.30 4.45 -50.38
N ASP A 1117 5.55 4.10 -50.69
CA ASP A 1117 6.34 4.84 -51.68
C ASP A 1117 5.90 4.53 -53.13
N LYS A 1118 6.48 5.26 -54.10
CA LYS A 1118 6.33 5.02 -55.54
C LYS A 1118 6.42 3.54 -55.97
N ASP A 1119 7.20 2.71 -55.29
CA ASP A 1119 7.47 1.31 -55.62
C ASP A 1119 6.60 0.33 -54.80
N PHE A 1120 5.58 0.84 -54.10
CA PHE A 1120 4.74 0.12 -53.13
C PHE A 1120 5.52 -0.56 -51.99
N THR A 1121 6.67 0.01 -51.60
CA THR A 1121 7.39 -0.42 -50.40
C THR A 1121 6.69 0.18 -49.17
N PRO A 1122 6.35 -0.63 -48.15
CA PRO A 1122 5.65 -0.14 -46.97
C PRO A 1122 6.58 0.64 -46.05
N LYS A 1123 6.06 1.72 -45.47
CA LYS A 1123 6.71 2.59 -44.48
C LYS A 1123 5.79 2.70 -43.26
N VAL A 1124 6.12 2.02 -42.17
CA VAL A 1124 5.37 2.15 -40.90
C VAL A 1124 5.53 3.56 -40.34
N SER A 1125 4.44 4.17 -39.86
CA SER A 1125 4.36 5.57 -39.42
C SER A 1125 3.34 5.76 -38.28
N GLY A 1126 3.26 6.95 -37.68
CA GLY A 1126 2.31 7.23 -36.59
C GLY A 1126 2.82 6.83 -35.20
N PHE A 1127 4.09 7.13 -34.92
CA PHE A 1127 4.78 6.77 -33.68
C PHE A 1127 4.39 7.65 -32.47
N GLY A 1128 3.41 8.55 -32.58
CA GLY A 1128 2.94 9.42 -31.50
C GLY A 1128 2.51 8.70 -30.21
N LEU A 1129 2.09 7.43 -30.29
CA LEU A 1129 1.71 6.64 -29.12
C LEU A 1129 2.84 5.72 -28.59
N THR A 1130 4.05 5.78 -29.16
CA THR A 1130 5.14 4.83 -28.91
C THR A 1130 5.64 4.80 -27.45
N ARG A 1131 6.19 3.65 -27.05
CA ARG A 1131 6.94 3.47 -25.79
C ARG A 1131 8.25 2.70 -26.01
N LEU A 1132 9.29 3.13 -25.29
CA LEU A 1132 10.56 2.42 -25.17
C LEU A 1132 10.48 1.42 -24.01
N LEU A 1133 10.89 0.17 -24.24
CA LEU A 1133 10.89 -0.90 -23.24
C LEU A 1133 12.30 -1.06 -22.63
N PRO A 1134 12.48 -0.86 -21.31
CA PRO A 1134 13.76 -1.08 -20.62
C PRO A 1134 14.29 -2.52 -20.79
N PRO A 1135 15.63 -2.74 -20.86
CA PRO A 1135 16.21 -4.04 -21.20
C PRO A 1135 15.84 -5.22 -20.28
N ILE A 1136 15.45 -4.94 -19.03
CA ILE A 1136 15.18 -5.94 -17.98
C ILE A 1136 13.67 -6.27 -17.90
N THR A 1137 12.79 -5.43 -18.45
CA THR A 1137 11.34 -5.53 -18.29
C THR A 1137 10.66 -6.18 -19.51
N THR A 1138 9.83 -7.21 -19.28
CA THR A 1138 9.02 -7.86 -20.33
C THR A 1138 7.69 -7.16 -20.60
N SER A 1139 7.25 -6.27 -19.69
CA SER A 1139 6.02 -5.48 -19.81
C SER A 1139 6.14 -4.16 -19.03
N MET A 1140 5.36 -3.15 -19.41
CA MET A 1140 5.21 -1.90 -18.65
C MET A 1140 3.73 -1.55 -18.45
N ALA A 1141 3.37 -1.07 -17.26
CA ALA A 1141 2.05 -0.51 -17.02
C ALA A 1141 1.97 0.94 -17.56
N THR A 1142 0.92 1.26 -18.32
CA THR A 1142 0.67 2.62 -18.81
C THR A 1142 -0.80 2.82 -19.19
N ARG A 1143 -1.23 4.08 -19.34
CA ARG A 1143 -2.57 4.43 -19.82
C ARG A 1143 -2.80 3.80 -21.20
N VAL A 1144 -3.92 3.08 -21.36
CA VAL A 1144 -4.36 2.51 -22.64
C VAL A 1144 -4.56 3.62 -23.67
N ALA A 1145 -4.03 3.40 -24.87
CA ALA A 1145 -4.15 4.25 -26.06
C ALA A 1145 -3.86 3.43 -27.32
N GLY A 1146 -4.57 3.70 -28.41
CA GLY A 1146 -4.49 2.94 -29.67
C GLY A 1146 -5.88 2.80 -30.31
N THR A 1147 -5.94 2.36 -31.56
CA THR A 1147 -7.18 2.30 -32.33
C THR A 1147 -8.03 1.09 -31.95
N ILE A 1148 -9.33 1.31 -31.73
CA ILE A 1148 -10.31 0.25 -31.43
C ILE A 1148 -10.34 -0.75 -32.59
N GLY A 1149 -10.57 -2.03 -32.29
CA GLY A 1149 -10.45 -3.13 -33.25
C GLY A 1149 -9.01 -3.61 -33.51
N TYR A 1150 -7.97 -2.78 -33.30
CA TYR A 1150 -6.57 -3.16 -33.47
C TYR A 1150 -5.84 -3.45 -32.14
N MET A 1151 -6.33 -2.91 -31.02
CA MET A 1151 -5.72 -3.13 -29.70
C MET A 1151 -5.85 -4.59 -29.22
N ALA A 1152 -4.72 -5.15 -28.75
CA ALA A 1152 -4.67 -6.49 -28.17
C ALA A 1152 -5.52 -6.61 -26.88
N PRO A 1153 -6.22 -7.74 -26.63
CA PRO A 1153 -7.14 -7.87 -25.50
C PRO A 1153 -6.51 -7.64 -24.14
N GLU A 1154 -5.33 -8.21 -23.88
CA GLU A 1154 -4.63 -8.05 -22.60
C GLU A 1154 -4.23 -6.60 -22.32
N TYR A 1155 -3.89 -5.85 -23.37
CA TYR A 1155 -3.45 -4.46 -23.27
C TYR A 1155 -4.65 -3.55 -23.00
N ALA A 1156 -5.77 -3.75 -23.71
CA ALA A 1156 -7.03 -3.06 -23.46
C ALA A 1156 -7.61 -3.35 -22.06
N ILE A 1157 -7.45 -4.57 -21.54
CA ILE A 1157 -7.95 -4.97 -20.21
C ILE A 1157 -7.02 -4.49 -19.07
N ARG A 1158 -5.68 -4.61 -19.22
CA ARG A 1158 -4.72 -4.48 -18.10
C ARG A 1158 -3.82 -3.26 -18.15
N GLY A 1159 -3.81 -2.48 -19.23
CA GLY A 1159 -2.84 -1.39 -19.43
C GLY A 1159 -1.38 -1.85 -19.55
N GLN A 1160 -1.15 -3.15 -19.76
CA GLN A 1160 0.18 -3.74 -19.89
C GLN A 1160 0.65 -3.67 -21.34
N VAL A 1161 1.59 -2.77 -21.63
CA VAL A 1161 2.26 -2.67 -22.93
C VAL A 1161 3.34 -3.73 -23.04
N THR A 1162 3.31 -4.49 -24.12
CA THR A 1162 4.29 -5.53 -24.47
C THR A 1162 4.49 -5.56 -25.99
N LYS A 1163 5.59 -6.17 -26.45
CA LYS A 1163 5.82 -6.46 -27.88
C LYS A 1163 4.67 -7.29 -28.49
N LYS A 1164 3.97 -8.11 -27.68
CA LYS A 1164 2.83 -8.94 -28.11
C LYS A 1164 1.58 -8.12 -28.47
N ALA A 1165 1.50 -6.86 -28.06
CA ALA A 1165 0.41 -5.96 -28.44
C ALA A 1165 0.50 -5.58 -29.92
N ASP A 1166 1.64 -5.06 -30.39
CA ASP A 1166 1.83 -4.72 -31.81
C ASP A 1166 1.70 -5.95 -32.73
N ILE A 1167 2.11 -7.14 -32.25
CA ILE A 1167 1.95 -8.40 -32.98
C ILE A 1167 0.47 -8.73 -33.23
N PHE A 1168 -0.42 -8.49 -32.26
CA PHE A 1168 -1.86 -8.64 -32.45
C PHE A 1168 -2.38 -7.65 -33.50
N SER A 1169 -1.98 -6.39 -33.39
CA SER A 1169 -2.38 -5.32 -34.33
C SER A 1169 -1.87 -5.57 -35.76
N PHE A 1170 -0.65 -6.10 -35.92
CA PHE A 1170 -0.14 -6.60 -37.19
C PHE A 1170 -0.97 -7.78 -37.73
N GLY A 1171 -1.38 -8.71 -36.86
CA GLY A 1171 -2.26 -9.80 -37.22
C GLY A 1171 -3.57 -9.33 -37.84
N ILE A 1172 -4.18 -8.27 -37.29
CA ILE A 1172 -5.37 -7.61 -37.88
C ILE A 1172 -5.06 -7.04 -39.26
N VAL A 1173 -4.01 -6.23 -39.40
CA VAL A 1173 -3.59 -5.63 -40.68
C VAL A 1173 -3.35 -6.70 -41.75
N LEU A 1174 -2.78 -7.84 -41.37
CA LEU A 1174 -2.55 -8.95 -42.29
C LEU A 1174 -3.86 -9.54 -42.83
N LEU A 1175 -4.94 -9.57 -42.03
CA LEU A 1175 -6.27 -9.96 -42.52
C LEU A 1175 -6.84 -8.91 -43.47
N GLU A 1176 -6.67 -7.60 -43.19
CA GLU A 1176 -7.12 -6.53 -44.10
C GLU A 1176 -6.44 -6.67 -45.47
N ILE A 1177 -5.11 -6.85 -45.49
CA ILE A 1177 -4.30 -7.03 -46.72
C ILE A 1177 -4.85 -8.16 -47.60
N VAL A 1178 -5.05 -9.36 -47.03
CA VAL A 1178 -5.50 -10.53 -47.82
C VAL A 1178 -6.96 -10.40 -48.26
N SER A 1179 -7.81 -9.79 -47.44
CA SER A 1179 -9.24 -9.75 -47.69
C SER A 1179 -9.72 -8.57 -48.54
N GLY A 1180 -8.94 -7.49 -48.66
CA GLY A 1180 -9.40 -6.23 -49.27
C GLY A 1180 -10.45 -5.48 -48.47
N LYS A 1181 -10.68 -5.88 -47.21
CA LYS A 1181 -11.79 -5.42 -46.37
C LYS A 1181 -11.26 -4.72 -45.13
N CYS A 1182 -11.96 -3.69 -44.67
CA CYS A 1182 -11.61 -2.98 -43.45
C CYS A 1182 -11.87 -3.84 -42.21
N ASN A 1183 -11.08 -3.64 -41.15
CA ASN A 1183 -11.21 -4.39 -39.90
C ASN A 1183 -12.62 -4.26 -39.27
N HIS A 1184 -13.29 -3.12 -39.45
CA HIS A 1184 -14.67 -2.88 -39.02
C HIS A 1184 -15.51 -2.34 -40.19
N ASP A 1185 -16.53 -3.09 -40.60
CA ASP A 1185 -17.59 -2.59 -41.49
C ASP A 1185 -18.92 -2.48 -40.74
N SER A 1186 -19.35 -1.25 -40.46
CA SER A 1186 -20.59 -0.96 -39.74
C SER A 1186 -21.87 -1.21 -40.54
N ARG A 1187 -21.76 -1.53 -41.85
CA ARG A 1187 -22.89 -1.88 -42.73
C ARG A 1187 -23.30 -3.35 -42.60
N LEU A 1188 -22.44 -4.18 -42.01
CA LEU A 1188 -22.71 -5.61 -41.81
C LEU A 1188 -23.51 -5.87 -40.52
N PRO A 1189 -24.23 -7.01 -40.44
CA PRO A 1189 -24.85 -7.48 -39.20
C PRO A 1189 -23.85 -7.51 -38.05
N GLN A 1190 -24.32 -7.24 -36.83
CA GLN A 1190 -23.47 -7.04 -35.64
C GLN A 1190 -22.47 -8.18 -35.39
N GLU A 1191 -22.82 -9.42 -35.76
CA GLU A 1191 -21.95 -10.58 -35.64
C GLU A 1191 -20.78 -10.62 -36.64
N ASP A 1192 -20.90 -9.96 -37.78
CA ASP A 1192 -19.93 -9.97 -38.88
C ASP A 1192 -19.17 -8.65 -39.05
N GLN A 1193 -19.49 -7.64 -38.22
CA GLN A 1193 -18.87 -6.31 -38.30
C GLN A 1193 -17.35 -6.30 -38.19
N PHE A 1194 -16.75 -7.25 -37.47
CA PHE A 1194 -15.29 -7.35 -37.32
C PHE A 1194 -14.69 -8.45 -38.19
N LEU A 1195 -13.72 -8.07 -39.03
CA LEU A 1195 -13.03 -8.96 -39.97
C LEU A 1195 -12.41 -10.19 -39.29
N LEU A 1196 -11.87 -10.02 -38.07
CA LEU A 1196 -11.33 -11.12 -37.27
C LEU A 1196 -12.40 -12.15 -36.86
N LYS A 1197 -13.64 -11.73 -36.54
CA LYS A 1197 -14.74 -12.63 -36.17
C LYS A 1197 -15.17 -13.47 -37.37
N ARG A 1198 -15.31 -12.84 -38.55
CA ARG A 1198 -15.59 -13.51 -39.82
C ARG A 1198 -14.48 -14.50 -40.23
N THR A 1199 -13.22 -14.07 -40.16
CA THR A 1199 -12.05 -14.91 -40.53
C THR A 1199 -11.90 -16.11 -39.60
N TRP A 1200 -12.15 -15.93 -38.30
CA TRP A 1200 -12.12 -17.05 -37.35
C TRP A 1200 -13.21 -18.08 -37.65
N ARG A 1201 -14.46 -17.65 -37.91
CA ARG A 1201 -15.57 -18.56 -38.25
C ARG A 1201 -15.26 -19.39 -39.51
N SER A 1202 -14.84 -18.72 -40.58
CA SER A 1202 -14.44 -19.38 -41.83
C SER A 1202 -13.22 -20.30 -41.67
N SER A 1203 -12.35 -20.04 -40.69
CA SER A 1203 -11.26 -20.96 -40.31
C SER A 1203 -11.73 -22.18 -39.52
N GLU A 1204 -12.76 -22.05 -38.67
CA GLU A 1204 -13.40 -23.19 -37.99
C GLU A 1204 -14.19 -24.07 -38.98
N GLU A 1205 -14.75 -23.45 -40.03
CA GLU A 1205 -15.46 -24.10 -41.15
C GLU A 1205 -14.52 -24.66 -42.23
N GLY A 1206 -13.20 -24.44 -42.12
CA GLY A 1206 -12.18 -24.91 -43.07
C GLY A 1206 -12.16 -24.17 -44.42
N ASN A 1207 -12.93 -23.09 -44.56
CA ASN A 1207 -13.20 -22.37 -45.81
C ASN A 1207 -12.58 -20.96 -45.81
N LEU A 1208 -11.26 -20.86 -45.60
CA LEU A 1208 -10.53 -19.58 -45.57
C LEU A 1208 -10.52 -18.84 -46.91
N VAL A 1209 -10.81 -19.52 -48.01
CA VAL A 1209 -10.82 -18.95 -49.37
C VAL A 1209 -11.87 -17.84 -49.50
N GLU A 1210 -13.01 -17.93 -48.82
CA GLU A 1210 -14.05 -16.89 -48.83
C GLU A 1210 -13.66 -15.55 -48.18
N ILE A 1211 -12.57 -15.52 -47.40
CA ILE A 1211 -12.07 -14.28 -46.79
C ILE A 1211 -11.25 -13.47 -47.80
N ILE A 1212 -10.55 -14.16 -48.70
CA ILE A 1212 -9.67 -13.57 -49.72
C ILE A 1212 -10.44 -12.53 -50.54
N ASP A 1213 -9.73 -11.49 -50.96
CA ASP A 1213 -10.25 -10.49 -51.88
C ASP A 1213 -10.65 -11.12 -53.21
N LYS A 1214 -11.89 -10.87 -53.65
CA LYS A 1214 -12.44 -11.41 -54.91
C LYS A 1214 -12.02 -10.60 -56.13
N ASP A 1215 -11.52 -9.39 -55.91
CA ASP A 1215 -11.13 -8.46 -56.96
C ASP A 1215 -9.61 -8.55 -57.25
N LEU A 1216 -8.95 -9.61 -56.76
CA LEU A 1216 -7.60 -10.00 -57.14
C LEU A 1216 -7.64 -10.80 -58.46
N GLY A 1217 -6.80 -10.38 -59.42
CA GLY A 1217 -6.65 -11.07 -60.71
C GLY A 1217 -5.66 -12.23 -60.68
N ASP A 1218 -5.19 -12.61 -61.87
CA ASP A 1218 -4.42 -13.83 -62.15
C ASP A 1218 -3.04 -13.96 -61.44
N ASP A 1219 -2.63 -12.98 -60.61
CA ASP A 1219 -1.39 -13.05 -59.80
C ASP A 1219 -1.59 -13.62 -58.39
N LEU A 1220 -2.82 -14.00 -58.02
CA LEU A 1220 -3.18 -14.59 -56.73
C LEU A 1220 -2.69 -16.05 -56.56
N ASP A 1221 -1.80 -16.26 -55.59
CA ASP A 1221 -1.55 -17.57 -54.99
C ASP A 1221 -2.52 -17.79 -53.81
N VAL A 1222 -3.46 -18.72 -53.99
CA VAL A 1222 -4.49 -19.04 -52.99
C VAL A 1222 -3.90 -19.76 -51.77
N GLU A 1223 -2.88 -20.59 -51.94
CA GLU A 1223 -2.21 -21.25 -50.81
C GLU A 1223 -1.41 -20.25 -49.98
N GLU A 1224 -0.72 -19.31 -50.63
CA GLU A 1224 -0.03 -18.22 -49.95
C GLU A 1224 -1.00 -17.27 -49.23
N ALA A 1225 -2.13 -16.93 -49.86
CA ALA A 1225 -3.18 -16.15 -49.22
C ALA A 1225 -3.74 -16.86 -47.97
N CYS A 1226 -4.02 -18.16 -48.07
CA CYS A 1226 -4.42 -18.97 -46.91
C CYS A 1226 -3.31 -19.08 -45.84
N ARG A 1227 -2.03 -19.17 -46.23
CA ARG A 1227 -0.87 -19.09 -45.32
C ARG A 1227 -0.87 -17.77 -44.55
N PHE A 1228 -1.11 -16.65 -45.22
CA PHE A 1228 -1.13 -15.31 -44.61
C PHE A 1228 -2.30 -15.14 -43.63
N LEU A 1229 -3.50 -15.61 -43.98
CA LEU A 1229 -4.66 -15.62 -43.06
C LEU A 1229 -4.34 -16.43 -41.79
N ASN A 1230 -3.76 -17.62 -41.92
CA ASN A 1230 -3.35 -18.45 -40.78
C ASN A 1230 -2.28 -17.78 -39.89
N VAL A 1231 -1.33 -17.03 -40.48
CA VAL A 1231 -0.38 -16.21 -39.71
C VAL A 1231 -1.10 -15.06 -38.98
N GLY A 1232 -2.12 -14.44 -39.59
CA GLY A 1232 -2.97 -13.44 -38.94
C GLY A 1232 -3.71 -13.99 -37.71
N LEU A 1233 -4.25 -15.22 -37.82
CA LEU A 1233 -4.89 -15.92 -36.70
C LEU A 1233 -3.89 -16.33 -35.60
N LEU A 1234 -2.69 -16.80 -35.96
CA LEU A 1234 -1.61 -17.06 -34.99
C LEU A 1234 -1.18 -15.80 -34.22
N CYS A 1235 -1.17 -14.64 -34.90
CA CYS A 1235 -0.86 -13.34 -34.30
C CYS A 1235 -1.97 -12.81 -33.38
N THR A 1236 -3.23 -13.16 -33.62
CA THR A 1236 -4.40 -12.65 -32.87
C THR A 1236 -4.88 -13.58 -31.73
N GLN A 1237 -4.18 -14.69 -31.47
CA GLN A 1237 -4.48 -15.61 -30.35
C GLN A 1237 -4.65 -14.90 -29.00
N ASN A 1238 -5.57 -15.39 -28.18
CA ASN A 1238 -5.80 -14.91 -26.80
C ASN A 1238 -4.53 -14.98 -25.94
N GLU A 1239 -3.88 -16.15 -25.88
CA GLU A 1239 -2.67 -16.33 -25.07
C GLU A 1239 -1.45 -15.62 -25.69
N MET A 1240 -1.05 -14.47 -25.11
CA MET A 1240 0.17 -13.71 -25.46
C MET A 1240 1.39 -14.58 -25.76
N ALA A 1241 1.61 -15.63 -24.96
CA ALA A 1241 2.77 -16.51 -25.04
C ALA A 1241 2.77 -17.40 -26.30
N ARG A 1242 1.60 -17.70 -26.87
CA ARG A 1242 1.45 -18.52 -28.09
C ARG A 1242 1.62 -17.73 -29.39
N ARG A 1243 1.40 -16.41 -29.36
CA ARG A 1243 1.69 -15.55 -30.51
C ARG A 1243 3.19 -15.66 -30.85
N PRO A 1244 3.60 -15.76 -32.13
CA PRO A 1244 5.01 -15.72 -32.51
C PRO A 1244 5.69 -14.38 -32.16
N ASN A 1245 6.99 -14.25 -32.38
CA ASN A 1245 7.68 -12.95 -32.47
C ASN A 1245 7.82 -12.53 -33.94
N MET A 1246 8.11 -11.25 -34.18
CA MET A 1246 8.13 -10.69 -35.53
C MET A 1246 9.14 -11.38 -36.45
N ARG A 1247 10.31 -11.79 -35.95
CA ARG A 1247 11.28 -12.56 -36.73
C ARG A 1247 10.80 -13.96 -37.14
N ASN A 1248 9.96 -14.62 -36.33
CA ASN A 1248 9.29 -15.86 -36.75
C ASN A 1248 8.12 -15.60 -37.71
N ILE A 1249 7.41 -14.47 -37.57
CA ILE A 1249 6.34 -14.05 -38.49
C ILE A 1249 6.90 -13.84 -39.90
N VAL A 1250 8.01 -13.09 -40.04
CA VAL A 1250 8.69 -12.90 -41.34
C VAL A 1250 8.99 -14.26 -41.99
N LYS A 1251 9.58 -15.20 -41.24
CA LYS A 1251 9.87 -16.57 -41.75
C LYS A 1251 8.63 -17.39 -42.13
N MET A 1252 7.49 -17.16 -41.49
CA MET A 1252 6.23 -17.82 -41.86
C MET A 1252 5.62 -17.21 -43.13
N LEU A 1253 5.78 -15.91 -43.35
CA LEU A 1253 5.33 -15.22 -44.55
C LEU A 1253 6.22 -15.50 -45.77
N THR A 1254 7.55 -15.63 -45.58
CA THR A 1254 8.49 -16.01 -46.66
C THR A 1254 8.51 -17.52 -46.98
N GLY A 1255 7.78 -18.35 -46.22
CA GLY A 1255 7.78 -19.81 -46.39
C GLY A 1255 8.99 -20.54 -45.79
N GLU A 1256 9.99 -19.83 -45.25
CA GLU A 1256 11.13 -20.40 -44.51
C GLU A 1256 10.72 -21.25 -43.28
N LYS A 1257 9.48 -21.10 -42.80
CA LYS A 1257 8.95 -21.82 -41.65
C LYS A 1257 7.48 -22.20 -41.86
N GLY A 1258 7.18 -23.50 -41.80
CA GLY A 1258 5.82 -24.02 -41.89
C GLY A 1258 4.88 -23.52 -40.79
N VAL A 1259 3.60 -23.40 -41.14
CA VAL A 1259 2.53 -22.87 -40.29
C VAL A 1259 1.68 -24.02 -39.75
N SER A 1260 1.60 -24.19 -38.42
CA SER A 1260 0.84 -25.27 -37.79
C SER A 1260 -0.50 -24.76 -37.25
N VAL A 1261 -1.58 -25.03 -38.00
CA VAL A 1261 -2.94 -24.52 -37.72
C VAL A 1261 -3.64 -25.30 -36.58
N VAL A 1262 -3.25 -26.56 -36.35
CA VAL A 1262 -3.90 -27.53 -35.44
C VAL A 1262 -3.89 -27.12 -33.94
N LYS A 1263 -3.30 -25.98 -33.57
CA LYS A 1263 -3.16 -25.51 -32.18
C LYS A 1263 -3.52 -24.04 -31.93
N VAL A 1264 -4.11 -23.34 -32.91
CA VAL A 1264 -4.50 -21.92 -32.76
C VAL A 1264 -5.66 -21.80 -31.76
N THR A 1265 -5.51 -20.96 -30.73
CA THR A 1265 -6.60 -20.69 -29.77
C THR A 1265 -7.47 -19.50 -30.22
N ARG A 1266 -8.80 -19.65 -30.17
CA ARG A 1266 -9.78 -18.59 -30.49
C ARG A 1266 -9.41 -17.23 -29.87
N PRO A 1267 -9.32 -16.15 -30.67
CA PRO A 1267 -9.13 -14.78 -30.18
C PRO A 1267 -10.25 -14.35 -29.20
N ILE A 1268 -9.92 -13.51 -28.22
CA ILE A 1268 -10.95 -12.78 -27.46
C ILE A 1268 -11.41 -11.59 -28.31
N MET A 1269 -12.67 -11.62 -28.72
CA MET A 1269 -13.28 -10.63 -29.61
C MET A 1269 -13.95 -9.53 -28.77
N LEU A 1270 -13.14 -8.79 -27.99
CA LEU A 1270 -13.59 -7.83 -26.97
C LEU A 1270 -14.74 -6.91 -27.42
N TRP A 1271 -14.75 -6.51 -28.70
CA TRP A 1271 -15.67 -5.51 -29.22
C TRP A 1271 -16.96 -6.10 -29.80
N SER A 1272 -17.00 -7.37 -30.24
CA SER A 1272 -18.28 -8.07 -30.49
C SER A 1272 -18.95 -8.45 -29.17
N ASP A 1273 -18.16 -8.93 -28.20
CA ASP A 1273 -18.62 -9.30 -26.87
C ASP A 1273 -19.08 -8.08 -26.03
N LEU A 1274 -18.83 -6.85 -26.51
CA LEU A 1274 -19.38 -5.58 -25.99
C LEU A 1274 -20.57 -5.05 -26.81
N LEU A 1275 -20.77 -5.54 -28.04
CA LEU A 1275 -21.86 -5.11 -28.93
C LEU A 1275 -23.10 -6.01 -28.80
N GLU A 1276 -22.90 -7.32 -28.55
CA GLU A 1276 -23.94 -8.27 -28.11
C GLU A 1276 -24.53 -7.94 -26.70
N LEU A 1277 -24.14 -6.79 -26.13
CA LEU A 1277 -24.70 -6.16 -24.91
C LEU A 1277 -25.43 -4.83 -25.21
N LYS A 1278 -25.62 -4.47 -26.49
CA LYS A 1278 -26.33 -3.26 -26.95
C LYS A 1278 -27.63 -3.55 -27.72
N THR A 1279 -28.10 -4.79 -27.70
CA THR A 1279 -29.38 -5.28 -28.24
C THR A 1279 -30.03 -6.20 -27.22
#